data_AF-A0A229WVT0-F1
#
_entry.id   AF-A0A229WVT0-F1
#
_cell.length_a   1.000
_cell.length_b   1.000
_cell.length_c   1.000
_cell.angle_alpha   90.00
_cell.angle_beta   90.00
_cell.angle_gamma   90.00
#
_symmetry.space_group_name_H-M   'P 1'
#
loop_
_entity.id
_entity.type
_entity.pdbx_description
1 polymer ?
#
loop_
_entity_poly.entity_id
_entity_poly.type
_entity_poly.pdbx_seq_one_letter_code
_entity_poly.pdbx_strand_id
1 'polypeptide(L)'
;MRTRNDEKQRLVSQRRVSEDSVGKSSWQSQSTWEHLLFGLLIIPIVLSVLLVLSDVRNWHMPPGLFALVDEYRTSIQTAVQIVATALSTIQLFALCRLINWGTRILFGKSPTSLNVLGLWSAMSTPSINWTLPLWMTILSIVMANLSAVISALWTGALTPANSVAFNSTTLMIPDWSNATLIKEYPSEIDQTGPTIRNTKGYFTYSVGVGLLTSLVSSASTASTVDGSIRNHIKLDNTGYTYHGRSYGAGASVGLVDDTLHSENPRATNYTYEETGLAADVACIYNRTSQFVIQALGEDVLYALMGPLPDSNLSAPEYSVYIGRGDRTIVGIGVSGQPAAYTAKRYLAIAAGDYYTPLNSTQCTVTYTPARFNVSVDIPSRNITVAKLDAAAASIDPTHRIAHVVTRQLELISNDLTSFYRSTLGDALNASISDYRTAVASTSTHTSLSDEQIALTGLENAIVSFVDDMLVAYASAQLMVGGFGTPASAAVYVSALRLGSRVYIVATAVITGVIVLLVVAEMVRTRGWRGLPAFDYLDNRMLVLGASAGGGEIAEYAKETNIVNDTLYLINLDGGLLPGDGNSSNNYLVHLDLTQPFSVNNGSAYHLTKIDDTVPQLKGQTLWSNAANTTLYSYGGHGLGNTSLDEGIWTYDIGKEKWAVQRTSIKPVRLYSGVLSNVPQLQSSFWVGGYQDRDTTRAITDESKIYADGNMSREVLSDVSYLSIPSFHWYKAADLEKQRMTLVCQVYGPQVFGIGGRINWADDQGAGCYPMPAFIYDVNESPRTMFDPALTSYSQPSVVAERTKVSPYPATWADPSLRDLFVPTGTSSSTASASSEAKATRGKSESISPGGITDTLPNVAYIPIDDVEKLERYRPGGYHPITIGAWLSDRYCIVHKLGFGAYSTVWLARDKEAEKYVAIKITVAAGDPVDSQESNILRQLGVVGLKPKSHAGEAYVPRILDEFSISGPNGIHRCFVTTPGMMSLAEAKDASSVRLFQLPVARAIAAQLVQAVAFLHMQGIVHADLHAGNVLLRLPESMDALSPEQLYEQYGQPHTERVERLDQRPLPNGVPGHVVVPIWLGKASERISLSEAQIIVTDYGESFMPASTRRHYSHAPALLVPPEVHFEPQVSLSFPADIWTLACTIWEIIGQRPLFEGFNPSADWVIREQVDALGKLPLQWWLKWDSRMRWFNEDGTRHSGASPRTWQQRFSDSVQEPRQEAKIQEVGEEEKVALLAMLRAMLAFRPEERPTVTEVMECEWMQKWALPKLTKCK
;
A
#
# COMPACT_ATOMS: atom_id res chain seq x y z
N MET A 1 -76.73 -2.73 82.34
CA MET A 1 -75.78 -3.07 81.25
C MET A 1 -75.10 -1.79 80.76
N ARG A 2 -73.92 -1.40 81.26
CA ARG A 2 -73.19 -0.23 80.70
C ARG A 2 -71.66 -0.25 80.92
N THR A 3 -71.08 -1.41 81.20
CA THR A 3 -69.67 -1.57 81.63
C THR A 3 -68.85 -2.54 80.79
N ARG A 4 -69.43 -3.18 79.76
CA ARG A 4 -68.77 -4.25 78.97
C ARG A 4 -68.26 -3.80 77.57
N ASN A 5 -68.47 -2.54 77.19
CA ASN A 5 -68.01 -1.99 75.91
C ASN A 5 -66.73 -1.15 76.06
N ASP A 6 -66.65 -0.30 77.08
CA ASP A 6 -65.55 0.65 77.28
C ASP A 6 -64.20 -0.06 77.51
N GLU A 7 -64.23 -1.21 78.18
CA GLU A 7 -63.08 -2.09 78.40
C GLU A 7 -62.58 -2.71 77.08
N LYS A 8 -63.52 -3.09 76.18
CA LYS A 8 -63.20 -3.58 74.83
C LYS A 8 -62.60 -2.48 73.95
N GLN A 9 -63.08 -1.23 74.05
CA GLN A 9 -62.50 -0.11 73.31
C GLN A 9 -61.12 0.28 73.82
N ARG A 10 -60.87 0.25 75.14
CA ARG A 10 -59.51 0.50 75.68
C ARG A 10 -58.49 -0.51 75.17
N LEU A 11 -58.79 -1.81 75.24
CA LEU A 11 -57.87 -2.86 74.76
C LEU A 11 -57.57 -2.74 73.26
N VAL A 12 -58.56 -2.45 72.42
CA VAL A 12 -58.34 -2.21 70.97
C VAL A 12 -57.53 -0.93 70.72
N SER A 13 -57.73 0.13 71.52
CA SER A 13 -56.95 1.37 71.38
C SER A 13 -55.46 1.17 71.72
N GLN A 14 -55.15 0.40 72.77
CA GLN A 14 -53.75 0.17 73.17
C GLN A 14 -53.01 -0.74 72.17
N ARG A 15 -53.66 -1.77 71.60
CA ARG A 15 -53.03 -2.63 70.59
C ARG A 15 -52.62 -1.86 69.32
N ARG A 16 -53.49 -0.99 68.80
CA ARG A 16 -53.16 -0.15 67.63
C ARG A 16 -51.98 0.79 67.88
N VAL A 17 -51.90 1.41 69.06
CA VAL A 17 -50.80 2.33 69.40
C VAL A 17 -49.45 1.60 69.53
N SER A 18 -49.43 0.35 69.99
CA SER A 18 -48.19 -0.46 69.97
C SER A 18 -47.77 -0.86 68.55
N GLU A 19 -48.71 -1.26 67.68
CA GLU A 19 -48.40 -1.71 66.31
C GLU A 19 -47.96 -0.54 65.40
N ASP A 20 -48.60 0.62 65.51
CA ASP A 20 -48.25 1.82 64.71
C ASP A 20 -46.86 2.40 65.02
N SER A 21 -46.31 2.13 66.20
CA SER A 21 -45.09 2.80 66.69
C SER A 21 -43.79 2.09 66.27
N VAL A 22 -43.80 0.76 66.16
CA VAL A 22 -42.62 -0.03 65.78
C VAL A 22 -42.46 -0.14 64.26
N GLY A 23 -43.56 -0.19 63.52
CA GLY A 23 -43.55 -0.43 62.07
C GLY A 23 -43.27 0.78 61.17
N LYS A 24 -43.13 2.01 61.71
CA LYS A 24 -43.07 3.25 60.89
C LYS A 24 -41.70 3.93 60.79
N SER A 25 -40.76 3.68 61.70
CA SER A 25 -39.49 4.42 61.77
C SER A 25 -38.44 3.97 60.75
N SER A 26 -38.39 2.68 60.41
CA SER A 26 -37.38 2.12 59.49
C SER A 26 -37.61 2.50 58.02
N TRP A 27 -38.87 2.59 57.58
CA TRP A 27 -39.23 2.70 56.16
C TRP A 27 -39.20 4.13 55.59
N GLN A 28 -39.20 5.18 56.43
CA GLN A 28 -39.13 6.56 55.94
C GLN A 28 -37.69 7.05 55.64
N SER A 29 -36.67 6.37 56.18
CA SER A 29 -35.26 6.77 56.07
C SER A 29 -34.71 6.79 54.64
N GLN A 30 -35.29 5.99 53.74
CA GLN A 30 -34.79 5.78 52.38
C GLN A 30 -35.13 6.92 51.39
N SER A 31 -36.09 7.79 51.72
CA SER A 31 -36.69 8.75 50.77
C SER A 31 -35.75 9.91 50.38
N THR A 32 -34.95 10.45 51.30
CA THR A 32 -34.21 11.71 51.08
C THR A 32 -33.10 11.61 50.03
N TRP A 33 -32.44 10.45 49.93
CA TRP A 33 -31.39 10.22 48.94
C TRP A 33 -31.92 10.09 47.51
N GLU A 34 -33.14 9.58 47.31
CA GLU A 34 -33.71 9.42 45.97
C GLU A 34 -34.01 10.77 45.29
N HIS A 35 -34.41 11.79 46.07
CA HIS A 35 -34.65 13.14 45.55
C HIS A 35 -33.36 13.86 45.14
N LEU A 36 -32.24 13.59 45.82
CA LEU A 36 -30.93 14.20 45.51
C LEU A 36 -30.40 13.77 44.14
N LEU A 37 -30.75 12.57 43.65
CA LEU A 37 -30.27 12.03 42.37
C LEU A 37 -30.78 12.83 41.16
N PHE A 38 -31.92 13.51 41.25
CA PHE A 38 -32.37 14.45 40.22
C PHE A 38 -31.46 15.68 40.09
N GLY A 39 -30.68 16.02 41.12
CA GLY A 39 -29.66 17.06 41.07
C GLY A 39 -28.54 16.77 40.06
N LEU A 40 -28.32 15.51 39.69
CA LEU A 40 -27.34 15.13 38.67
C LEU A 40 -27.68 15.69 37.28
N LEU A 41 -28.96 16.01 37.00
CA LEU A 41 -29.38 16.66 35.75
C LEU A 41 -28.78 18.05 35.54
N ILE A 42 -28.26 18.71 36.58
CA ILE A 42 -27.55 19.99 36.45
C ILE A 42 -26.35 19.86 35.50
N ILE A 43 -25.68 18.70 35.49
CA ILE A 43 -24.49 18.46 34.66
C ILE A 43 -24.81 18.53 33.15
N PRO A 44 -25.75 17.73 32.59
CA PRO A 44 -26.14 17.87 31.18
C PRO A 44 -26.77 19.23 30.86
N ILE A 45 -27.53 19.87 31.78
CA ILE A 45 -28.10 21.21 31.54
C ILE A 45 -27.00 22.24 31.28
N VAL A 46 -26.01 22.33 32.18
CA VAL A 46 -24.91 23.30 32.05
C VAL A 46 -24.10 23.01 30.78
N LEU A 47 -23.85 21.73 30.48
CA LEU A 47 -23.07 21.34 29.30
C LEU A 47 -23.79 21.65 27.98
N SER A 48 -25.11 21.39 27.87
CA SER A 48 -25.91 21.77 26.69
C SER A 48 -25.90 23.30 26.48
N VAL A 49 -26.02 24.10 27.55
CA VAL A 49 -25.98 25.56 27.44
C VAL A 49 -24.60 26.05 26.97
N LEU A 50 -23.51 25.48 27.50
CA LEU A 50 -22.15 25.81 27.06
C LEU A 50 -21.91 25.46 25.58
N LEU A 51 -22.38 24.30 25.11
CA LEU A 51 -22.27 23.88 23.72
C LEU A 51 -23.06 24.81 22.77
N VAL A 52 -24.28 25.22 23.14
CA VAL A 52 -25.07 26.19 22.37
C VAL A 52 -24.38 27.57 22.32
N LEU A 53 -23.77 28.02 23.41
CA LEU A 53 -23.00 29.28 23.42
C LEU A 53 -21.72 29.19 22.56
N SER A 54 -21.06 28.02 22.55
CA SER A 54 -19.91 27.72 21.69
C SER A 54 -20.30 27.71 20.20
N ASP A 55 -21.47 27.15 19.87
CA ASP A 55 -22.02 27.13 18.50
C ASP A 55 -22.30 28.54 17.98
N VAL A 56 -23.02 29.35 18.76
CA VAL A 56 -23.44 30.71 18.38
C VAL A 56 -22.25 31.68 18.26
N ARG A 57 -21.18 31.47 19.02
CA ARG A 57 -19.98 32.34 19.01
C ARG A 57 -18.86 31.88 18.07
N ASN A 58 -19.05 30.79 17.31
CA ASN A 58 -18.01 30.19 16.46
C ASN A 58 -16.67 29.99 17.21
N TRP A 59 -16.75 29.39 18.40
CA TRP A 59 -15.56 29.10 19.20
C TRP A 59 -14.76 27.94 18.60
N HIS A 60 -13.52 28.24 18.22
CA HIS A 60 -12.53 27.28 17.77
C HIS A 60 -11.63 26.85 18.94
N MET A 61 -11.14 25.61 18.92
CA MET A 61 -10.21 25.10 19.92
C MET A 61 -8.87 25.87 19.91
N PRO A 62 -8.29 26.22 21.08
CA PRO A 62 -6.94 26.77 21.15
C PRO A 62 -5.90 25.83 20.53
N PRO A 63 -4.77 26.33 19.97
CA PRO A 63 -3.80 25.50 19.24
C PRO A 63 -3.29 24.28 20.02
N GLY A 64 -3.01 24.41 21.31
CA GLY A 64 -2.58 23.29 22.15
C GLY A 64 -3.68 22.25 22.41
N LEU A 65 -4.96 22.66 22.43
CA LEU A 65 -6.08 21.73 22.55
C LEU A 65 -6.36 21.02 21.21
N PHE A 66 -6.18 21.70 20.08
CA PHE A 66 -6.21 21.09 18.76
C PHE A 66 -5.14 20.01 18.64
N ALA A 67 -3.88 20.32 19.00
CA ALA A 67 -2.78 19.36 18.93
C ALA A 67 -3.04 18.10 19.76
N LEU A 68 -3.53 18.27 21.01
CA LEU A 68 -3.91 17.16 21.88
C LEU A 68 -5.02 16.28 21.26
N VAL A 69 -6.01 16.89 20.59
CA VAL A 69 -7.09 16.14 19.93
C VAL A 69 -6.60 15.41 18.68
N ASP A 70 -5.66 16.00 17.95
CA ASP A 70 -5.13 15.43 16.70
C ASP A 70 -4.14 14.28 16.94
N GLU A 71 -3.28 14.43 17.95
CA GLU A 71 -2.32 13.39 18.40
C GLU A 71 -3.05 12.19 19.06
N TYR A 72 -4.08 12.45 19.87
CA TYR A 72 -4.78 11.42 20.66
C TYR A 72 -6.23 11.17 20.21
N ARG A 73 -6.53 11.28 18.89
CA ARG A 73 -7.89 11.13 18.33
C ARG A 73 -8.69 9.95 18.90
N THR A 74 -8.09 8.77 18.99
CA THR A 74 -8.74 7.54 19.52
C THR A 74 -9.01 7.61 21.02
N SER A 75 -8.07 8.13 21.81
CA SER A 75 -8.24 8.33 23.26
C SER A 75 -9.29 9.41 23.56
N ILE A 76 -9.32 10.50 22.79
CA ILE A 76 -10.33 11.55 22.89
C ILE A 76 -11.71 11.03 22.48
N GLN A 77 -11.82 10.27 21.39
CA GLN A 77 -13.08 9.63 20.99
C GLN A 77 -13.59 8.67 22.08
N THR A 78 -12.68 7.92 22.73
CA THR A 78 -13.02 7.03 23.86
C THR A 78 -13.48 7.84 25.08
N ALA A 79 -12.80 8.94 25.42
CA ALA A 79 -13.18 9.82 26.51
C ALA A 79 -14.55 10.51 26.25
N VAL A 80 -14.80 10.98 25.03
CA VAL A 80 -16.10 11.51 24.60
C VAL A 80 -17.19 10.44 24.75
N GLN A 81 -16.94 9.20 24.32
CA GLN A 81 -17.92 8.12 24.43
C GLN A 81 -18.21 7.73 25.90
N ILE A 82 -17.22 7.79 26.79
CA ILE A 82 -17.40 7.60 28.25
C ILE A 82 -18.27 8.72 28.83
N VAL A 83 -17.96 9.99 28.52
CA VAL A 83 -18.72 11.16 29.00
C VAL A 83 -20.16 11.15 28.47
N ALA A 84 -20.35 10.90 27.17
CA ALA A 84 -21.66 10.80 26.54
C ALA A 84 -22.52 9.68 27.15
N THR A 85 -21.92 8.53 27.45
CA THR A 85 -22.60 7.41 28.10
C THR A 85 -22.95 7.72 29.56
N ALA A 86 -22.11 8.45 30.29
CA ALA A 86 -22.42 8.92 31.64
C ALA A 86 -23.58 9.93 31.67
N LEU A 87 -23.56 10.93 30.78
CA LEU A 87 -24.64 11.92 30.63
C LEU A 87 -25.97 11.26 30.23
N SER A 88 -25.91 10.33 29.28
CA SER A 88 -27.04 9.50 28.89
C SER A 88 -27.60 8.67 30.05
N THR A 89 -26.73 8.06 30.88
CA THR A 89 -27.14 7.28 32.04
C THR A 89 -27.87 8.14 33.08
N ILE A 90 -27.40 9.37 33.32
CA ILE A 90 -28.10 10.35 34.19
C ILE A 90 -29.49 10.68 33.64
N GLN A 91 -29.61 10.89 32.33
CA GLN A 91 -30.86 11.25 31.66
C GLN A 91 -31.86 10.09 31.61
N LEU A 92 -31.41 8.87 31.31
CA LEU A 92 -32.25 7.68 31.36
C LEU A 92 -32.68 7.36 32.80
N PHE A 93 -31.79 7.50 33.79
CA PHE A 93 -32.16 7.29 35.21
C PHE A 93 -33.31 8.21 35.63
N ALA A 94 -33.26 9.50 35.28
CA ALA A 94 -34.34 10.44 35.56
C ALA A 94 -35.66 10.02 34.90
N LEU A 95 -35.65 9.61 33.64
CA LEU A 95 -36.83 9.11 32.92
C LEU A 95 -37.41 7.83 33.57
N CYS A 96 -36.56 6.84 33.87
CA CYS A 96 -36.94 5.60 34.55
C CYS A 96 -37.59 5.85 35.92
N ARG A 97 -37.05 6.80 36.71
CA ARG A 97 -37.63 7.19 38.00
C ARG A 97 -38.96 7.94 37.85
N LEU A 98 -39.10 8.83 36.86
CA LEU A 98 -40.39 9.47 36.57
C LEU A 98 -41.46 8.46 36.17
N ILE A 99 -41.11 7.49 35.31
CA ILE A 99 -42.01 6.38 34.92
C ILE A 99 -42.46 5.62 36.16
N ASN A 100 -41.50 5.16 36.99
CA ASN A 100 -41.79 4.40 38.20
C ASN A 100 -42.66 5.15 39.21
N TRP A 101 -42.48 6.46 39.37
CA TRP A 101 -43.29 7.29 40.26
C TRP A 101 -44.70 7.53 39.69
N GLY A 102 -44.82 7.70 38.37
CA GLY A 102 -46.11 7.77 37.68
C GLY A 102 -46.93 6.47 37.80
N THR A 103 -46.28 5.30 37.68
CA THR A 103 -46.93 3.98 37.73
C THR A 103 -47.34 3.58 39.14
N ARG A 104 -46.57 3.91 40.19
CA ARG A 104 -47.01 3.76 41.61
C ARG A 104 -48.36 4.45 41.84
N ILE A 105 -48.52 5.68 41.33
CA ILE A 105 -49.77 6.46 41.43
C ILE A 105 -50.92 5.85 40.61
N LEU A 106 -50.63 5.12 39.54
CA LEU A 106 -51.60 4.39 38.72
C LEU A 106 -52.09 3.11 39.43
N PHE A 107 -51.16 2.24 39.85
CA PHE A 107 -51.47 0.94 40.46
C PHE A 107 -52.14 1.09 41.82
N GLY A 108 -51.82 2.14 42.59
CA GLY A 108 -52.53 2.49 43.82
C GLY A 108 -54.00 2.91 43.64
N LYS A 109 -54.55 2.86 42.41
CA LYS A 109 -55.93 3.23 42.08
C LYS A 109 -56.68 2.20 41.23
N SER A 110 -56.05 1.14 40.75
CA SER A 110 -56.71 0.17 39.85
C SER A 110 -56.06 -1.21 39.89
N PRO A 111 -56.84 -2.31 39.91
CA PRO A 111 -56.30 -3.67 39.81
C PRO A 111 -55.56 -3.82 38.47
N THR A 112 -54.39 -4.46 38.52
CA THR A 112 -53.41 -4.47 37.43
C THR A 112 -52.99 -5.90 37.12
N SER A 113 -52.92 -6.28 35.84
CA SER A 113 -52.49 -7.62 35.43
C SER A 113 -50.96 -7.76 35.43
N LEU A 114 -50.47 -8.99 35.59
CA LEU A 114 -49.03 -9.29 35.63
C LEU A 114 -48.28 -8.82 34.37
N ASN A 115 -48.90 -8.85 33.19
CA ASN A 115 -48.28 -8.34 31.95
C ASN A 115 -48.16 -6.81 31.94
N VAL A 116 -49.12 -6.08 32.51
CA VAL A 116 -49.04 -4.62 32.66
C VAL A 116 -47.99 -4.25 33.71
N LEU A 117 -47.96 -4.98 34.83
CA LEU A 117 -46.93 -4.81 35.87
C LEU A 117 -45.53 -5.12 35.33
N GLY A 118 -45.38 -6.19 34.54
CA GLY A 118 -44.14 -6.61 33.91
C GLY A 118 -43.61 -5.62 32.87
N LEU A 119 -44.49 -4.97 32.09
CA LEU A 119 -44.10 -3.88 31.19
C LEU A 119 -43.59 -2.66 31.97
N TRP A 120 -44.37 -2.18 32.93
CA TRP A 120 -44.00 -0.99 33.70
C TRP A 120 -42.81 -1.22 34.65
N SER A 121 -42.53 -2.47 35.03
CA SER A 121 -41.27 -2.88 35.66
C SER A 121 -40.11 -2.77 34.67
N ALA A 122 -40.21 -3.42 33.51
CA ALA A 122 -39.20 -3.36 32.44
C ALA A 122 -38.88 -1.93 31.94
N MET A 123 -39.86 -1.01 32.01
CA MET A 123 -39.67 0.42 31.71
C MET A 123 -39.13 1.25 32.89
N SER A 124 -39.21 0.76 34.13
CA SER A 124 -38.70 1.43 35.34
C SER A 124 -37.26 1.01 35.69
N THR A 125 -36.91 -0.25 35.41
CA THR A 125 -35.55 -0.78 35.44
C THR A 125 -35.22 -1.21 34.02
N PRO A 126 -34.55 -0.36 33.21
CA PRO A 126 -34.58 -0.42 31.75
C PRO A 126 -34.01 -1.74 31.22
N SER A 127 -34.91 -2.68 30.94
CA SER A 127 -34.61 -4.08 30.66
C SER A 127 -35.61 -4.65 29.68
N ILE A 128 -35.22 -5.71 28.97
CA ILE A 128 -36.07 -6.33 27.95
C ILE A 128 -36.78 -7.52 28.56
N ASN A 129 -38.11 -7.46 28.65
CA ASN A 129 -38.92 -8.55 29.19
C ASN A 129 -39.61 -9.32 28.05
N TRP A 130 -38.93 -10.39 27.60
CA TRP A 130 -39.35 -11.22 26.47
C TRP A 130 -40.63 -12.04 26.71
N THR A 131 -41.16 -12.12 27.95
CA THR A 131 -42.40 -12.86 28.25
C THR A 131 -43.68 -12.06 27.98
N LEU A 132 -43.55 -10.78 27.60
CA LEU A 132 -44.67 -9.89 27.35
C LEU A 132 -45.28 -10.06 25.94
N PRO A 133 -46.54 -9.65 25.72
CA PRO A 133 -47.12 -9.52 24.38
C PRO A 133 -46.27 -8.63 23.47
N LEU A 134 -46.18 -8.98 22.17
CA LEU A 134 -45.25 -8.37 21.21
C LEU A 134 -45.17 -6.83 21.26
N TRP A 135 -46.31 -6.13 21.33
CA TRP A 135 -46.32 -4.66 21.39
C TRP A 135 -45.74 -4.08 22.70
N MET A 136 -45.91 -4.79 23.81
CA MET A 136 -45.32 -4.45 25.12
C MET A 136 -43.82 -4.76 25.12
N THR A 137 -43.41 -5.88 24.52
CA THR A 137 -41.99 -6.23 24.35
C THR A 137 -41.26 -5.20 23.50
N ILE A 138 -41.85 -4.74 22.40
CA ILE A 138 -41.32 -3.64 21.57
C ILE A 138 -41.11 -2.36 22.40
N LEU A 139 -42.06 -1.97 23.24
CA LEU A 139 -41.90 -0.81 24.14
C LEU A 139 -40.76 -1.00 25.15
N SER A 140 -40.58 -2.21 25.70
CA SER A 140 -39.45 -2.52 26.59
C SER A 140 -38.10 -2.46 25.85
N ILE A 141 -38.03 -2.92 24.60
CA ILE A 141 -36.82 -2.84 23.75
C ILE A 141 -36.47 -1.40 23.45
N VAL A 142 -37.45 -0.56 23.08
CA VAL A 142 -37.24 0.88 22.84
C VAL A 142 -36.74 1.58 24.11
N MET A 143 -37.32 1.29 25.28
CA MET A 143 -36.89 1.90 26.54
C MET A 143 -35.49 1.43 26.98
N ALA A 144 -35.17 0.14 26.84
CA ALA A 144 -33.86 -0.41 27.17
C ALA A 144 -32.73 0.14 26.29
N ASN A 145 -33.02 0.47 25.02
CA ASN A 145 -32.05 1.04 24.08
C ASN A 145 -32.03 2.58 24.07
N LEU A 146 -32.89 3.25 24.84
CA LEU A 146 -32.98 4.71 24.86
C LEU A 146 -31.68 5.39 25.33
N SER A 147 -30.91 4.75 26.21
CA SER A 147 -29.57 5.21 26.59
C SER A 147 -28.57 5.18 25.43
N ALA A 148 -28.66 4.21 24.52
CA ALA A 148 -27.79 4.16 23.35
C ALA A 148 -28.08 5.34 22.40
N VAL A 149 -29.37 5.65 22.19
CA VAL A 149 -29.81 6.79 21.38
C VAL A 149 -29.37 8.12 22.01
N ILE A 150 -29.62 8.32 23.31
CA ILE A 150 -29.21 9.54 24.02
C ILE A 150 -27.69 9.67 24.08
N SER A 151 -26.95 8.56 24.25
CA SER A 151 -25.48 8.56 24.22
C SER A 151 -24.94 8.95 22.85
N ALA A 152 -25.48 8.39 21.76
CA ALA A 152 -25.09 8.76 20.39
C ALA A 152 -25.31 10.25 20.09
N LEU A 153 -26.40 10.85 20.59
CA LEU A 153 -26.64 12.29 20.48
C LEU A 153 -25.60 13.11 21.26
N TRP A 154 -25.24 12.70 22.48
CA TRP A 154 -24.17 13.34 23.26
C TRP A 154 -22.79 13.18 22.62
N THR A 155 -22.47 12.02 22.05
CA THR A 155 -21.24 11.79 21.27
C THR A 155 -21.19 12.77 20.09
N GLY A 156 -22.26 12.90 19.30
CA GLY A 156 -22.30 13.88 18.19
C GLY A 156 -22.22 15.35 18.62
N ALA A 157 -22.63 15.66 19.85
CA ALA A 157 -22.58 17.01 20.42
C ALA A 157 -21.23 17.35 21.10
N LEU A 158 -20.41 16.35 21.41
CA LEU A 158 -19.13 16.49 22.11
C LEU A 158 -17.90 16.14 21.26
N THR A 159 -18.05 15.31 20.23
CA THR A 159 -16.97 14.98 19.28
C THR A 159 -16.46 16.26 18.60
N PRO A 160 -15.14 16.52 18.60
CA PRO A 160 -14.57 17.63 17.87
C PRO A 160 -14.78 17.45 16.35
N ALA A 161 -15.32 18.49 15.71
CA ALA A 161 -15.59 18.52 14.28
C ALA A 161 -14.60 19.45 13.56
N ASN A 162 -14.17 19.05 12.36
CA ASN A 162 -13.30 19.85 11.51
C ASN A 162 -14.00 21.16 11.10
N SER A 163 -13.22 22.23 11.05
CA SER A 163 -13.62 23.59 10.68
C SER A 163 -12.42 24.32 10.07
N VAL A 164 -12.66 25.44 9.40
CA VAL A 164 -11.60 26.20 8.72
C VAL A 164 -11.53 27.60 9.31
N ALA A 165 -10.35 27.98 9.80
CA ALA A 165 -10.03 29.35 10.20
C ALA A 165 -9.38 30.09 9.02
N PHE A 166 -9.59 31.41 8.95
CA PHE A 166 -9.08 32.27 7.89
C PHE A 166 -8.01 33.22 8.44
N ASN A 167 -6.81 33.17 7.87
CA ASN A 167 -5.71 34.11 8.11
C ASN A 167 -5.36 34.83 6.79
N SER A 168 -4.69 35.98 6.89
CA SER A 168 -4.15 36.70 5.73
C SER A 168 -2.65 36.90 5.94
N THR A 169 -1.84 36.56 4.95
CA THR A 169 -0.38 36.72 4.96
C THR A 169 0.09 37.37 3.66
N THR A 170 1.41 37.59 3.53
CA THR A 170 2.04 38.10 2.30
C THR A 170 2.87 37.02 1.63
N LEU A 171 2.64 36.79 0.34
CA LEU A 171 3.42 35.90 -0.52
C LEU A 171 4.20 36.73 -1.54
N MET A 172 5.42 36.33 -1.87
CA MET A 172 6.19 36.97 -2.95
C MET A 172 5.75 36.37 -4.30
N ILE A 173 5.30 37.21 -5.23
CA ILE A 173 4.96 36.85 -6.61
C ILE A 173 5.98 37.45 -7.59
N PRO A 174 6.14 36.91 -8.82
CA PRO A 174 7.12 37.41 -9.78
C PRO A 174 6.94 38.89 -10.10
N ASP A 175 8.02 39.68 -10.12
CA ASP A 175 7.97 41.06 -10.61
C ASP A 175 8.30 41.12 -12.11
N TRP A 176 7.42 41.75 -12.87
CA TRP A 176 7.58 41.98 -14.31
C TRP A 176 8.03 43.41 -14.65
N SER A 177 8.17 44.29 -13.64
CA SER A 177 8.68 45.65 -13.83
C SER A 177 10.11 45.66 -14.39
N ASN A 178 10.89 44.62 -14.08
CA ASN A 178 12.23 44.39 -14.57
C ASN A 178 12.34 43.09 -15.39
N ALA A 179 11.95 43.14 -16.66
CA ALA A 179 12.10 42.04 -17.62
C ALA A 179 13.47 42.01 -18.34
N THR A 180 14.51 42.70 -17.84
CA THR A 180 15.78 42.89 -18.58
C THR A 180 16.58 41.61 -18.84
N LEU A 181 16.36 40.57 -18.03
CA LEU A 181 16.98 39.25 -18.20
C LEU A 181 16.16 38.29 -19.08
N ILE A 182 14.97 38.69 -19.56
CA ILE A 182 14.19 37.89 -20.52
C ILE A 182 14.65 38.25 -21.94
N LYS A 183 15.41 37.33 -22.55
CA LYS A 183 16.15 37.52 -23.80
C LYS A 183 15.90 36.39 -24.79
N GLU A 184 16.17 36.65 -26.08
CA GLU A 184 15.99 35.63 -27.13
C GLU A 184 17.11 34.58 -27.06
N TYR A 185 18.35 35.05 -26.93
CA TYR A 185 19.54 34.21 -26.85
C TYR A 185 20.25 34.39 -25.50
N PRO A 186 20.78 33.32 -24.88
CA PRO A 186 21.52 33.42 -23.61
C PRO A 186 22.68 34.43 -23.67
N SER A 187 23.38 34.44 -24.81
CA SER A 187 24.52 35.31 -25.13
C SER A 187 24.22 36.81 -25.19
N GLU A 188 22.94 37.23 -25.15
CA GLU A 188 22.58 38.62 -24.89
C GLU A 188 22.81 39.05 -23.42
N ILE A 189 23.13 38.10 -22.54
CA ILE A 189 23.35 38.29 -21.10
C ILE A 189 24.72 37.73 -20.70
N ASP A 190 24.97 36.45 -20.96
CA ASP A 190 26.23 35.72 -20.70
C ASP A 190 26.26 34.41 -21.52
N GLN A 191 27.42 33.74 -21.65
CA GLN A 191 27.60 32.58 -22.54
C GLN A 191 26.59 31.43 -22.33
N THR A 192 26.03 31.27 -21.13
CA THR A 192 25.02 30.26 -20.78
C THR A 192 23.69 30.83 -20.29
N GLY A 193 23.62 32.14 -20.05
CA GLY A 193 22.48 32.84 -19.45
C GLY A 193 22.30 32.59 -17.94
N PRO A 194 21.79 33.56 -17.14
CA PRO A 194 21.73 33.43 -15.69
C PRO A 194 20.87 32.25 -15.25
N THR A 195 21.45 31.43 -14.36
CA THR A 195 20.96 30.09 -14.03
C THR A 195 21.33 29.72 -12.59
N ILE A 196 20.40 29.10 -11.84
CA ILE A 196 20.64 28.55 -10.49
C ILE A 196 20.05 27.13 -10.40
N ARG A 197 20.81 26.22 -9.76
CA ARG A 197 20.35 24.88 -9.38
C ARG A 197 20.42 24.74 -7.87
N ASN A 198 19.33 24.32 -7.24
CA ASN A 198 19.26 24.08 -5.80
C ASN A 198 18.25 22.96 -5.49
N THR A 199 17.95 22.70 -4.21
CA THR A 199 17.01 21.65 -3.77
C THR A 199 15.58 21.87 -4.26
N LYS A 200 15.17 23.12 -4.54
CA LYS A 200 13.84 23.45 -5.07
C LYS A 200 13.75 23.28 -6.58
N GLY A 201 14.85 23.16 -7.32
CA GLY A 201 14.83 22.89 -8.77
C GLY A 201 16.01 23.46 -9.56
N TYR A 202 15.82 23.54 -10.88
CA TYR A 202 16.73 24.18 -11.83
C TYR A 202 16.00 25.34 -12.51
N PHE A 203 16.52 26.55 -12.33
CA PHE A 203 15.89 27.80 -12.77
C PHE A 203 16.85 28.55 -13.69
N THR A 204 16.37 29.02 -14.83
CA THR A 204 17.20 29.69 -15.84
C THR A 204 16.39 30.67 -16.68
N TYR A 205 17.01 31.73 -17.17
CA TYR A 205 16.44 32.55 -18.25
C TYR A 205 16.65 31.94 -19.64
N SER A 206 17.52 30.94 -19.76
CA SER A 206 17.77 30.17 -20.99
C SER A 206 16.72 29.07 -21.22
N VAL A 207 15.44 29.40 -20.99
CA VAL A 207 14.33 28.45 -20.79
C VAL A 207 14.23 27.38 -21.89
N GLY A 208 14.24 27.79 -23.17
CA GLY A 208 14.07 26.85 -24.29
C GLY A 208 15.15 25.77 -24.36
N VAL A 209 16.38 26.08 -23.96
CA VAL A 209 17.51 25.13 -23.96
C VAL A 209 17.61 24.38 -22.63
N GLY A 210 17.52 25.10 -21.50
CA GLY A 210 17.76 24.54 -20.18
C GLY A 210 16.64 23.66 -19.63
N LEU A 211 15.41 23.82 -20.12
CA LEU A 211 14.24 23.00 -19.75
C LEU A 211 13.66 22.20 -20.93
N LEU A 212 14.42 22.09 -22.03
CA LEU A 212 14.01 21.47 -23.30
C LEU A 212 13.27 20.14 -23.13
N THR A 213 13.86 19.18 -22.42
CA THR A 213 13.28 17.85 -22.17
C THR A 213 11.96 17.91 -21.40
N SER A 214 11.87 18.79 -20.41
CA SER A 214 10.68 18.97 -19.56
C SER A 214 9.54 19.61 -20.34
N LEU A 215 9.83 20.63 -21.16
CA LEU A 215 8.87 21.29 -22.05
C LEU A 215 8.30 20.30 -23.09
N VAL A 216 9.15 19.46 -23.70
CA VAL A 216 8.73 18.43 -24.67
C VAL A 216 7.88 17.34 -24.01
N SER A 217 8.25 16.89 -22.81
CA SER A 217 7.47 15.89 -22.04
C SER A 217 6.10 16.42 -21.60
N SER A 218 6.04 17.70 -21.23
CA SER A 218 4.78 18.40 -20.96
C SER A 218 3.92 18.46 -22.23
N ALA A 219 4.48 18.95 -23.34
CA ALA A 219 3.75 19.11 -24.61
C ALA A 219 3.26 17.78 -25.23
N SER A 220 3.99 16.66 -25.05
CA SER A 220 3.53 15.35 -25.51
C SER A 220 2.30 14.84 -24.74
N THR A 221 2.14 15.28 -23.48
CA THR A 221 1.02 14.98 -22.57
C THR A 221 0.04 16.16 -22.45
N ALA A 222 -0.04 17.01 -23.49
CA ALA A 222 -0.92 18.17 -23.49
C ALA A 222 -2.41 17.84 -23.66
N SER A 223 -2.73 16.69 -24.24
CA SER A 223 -4.10 16.17 -24.37
C SER A 223 -4.27 14.91 -23.53
N THR A 224 -5.42 14.75 -22.88
CA THR A 224 -5.76 13.58 -22.06
C THR A 224 -6.47 12.51 -22.89
N VAL A 225 -6.09 11.25 -22.74
CA VAL A 225 -6.61 10.10 -23.52
C VAL A 225 -8.12 9.84 -23.28
N ASP A 226 -8.65 10.28 -22.14
CA ASP A 226 -10.04 10.14 -21.71
C ASP A 226 -10.85 11.46 -21.79
N GLY A 227 -10.23 12.56 -22.22
CA GLY A 227 -10.84 13.89 -22.22
C GLY A 227 -11.02 14.52 -20.84
N SER A 228 -10.36 13.99 -19.80
CA SER A 228 -10.33 14.59 -18.46
C SER A 228 -9.55 15.90 -18.40
N ILE A 229 -9.64 16.63 -17.28
CA ILE A 229 -8.84 17.84 -17.05
C ILE A 229 -7.36 17.44 -16.92
N ARG A 230 -6.51 18.04 -17.75
CA ARG A 230 -5.06 17.80 -17.76
C ARG A 230 -4.45 18.09 -16.39
N ASN A 231 -3.75 17.11 -15.84
CA ASN A 231 -2.86 17.27 -14.69
C ASN A 231 -1.41 17.19 -15.17
N HIS A 232 -0.56 18.15 -14.80
CA HIS A 232 0.84 18.20 -15.22
C HIS A 232 1.73 18.75 -14.11
N ILE A 233 2.98 18.26 -14.01
CA ILE A 233 3.91 18.69 -12.96
C ILE A 233 4.37 20.14 -13.19
N LYS A 234 4.58 20.89 -12.10
CA LYS A 234 5.32 22.15 -12.15
C LYS A 234 6.79 21.84 -12.52
N LEU A 235 7.44 22.69 -13.33
CA LEU A 235 8.77 22.42 -13.88
C LEU A 235 9.91 22.70 -12.88
N ASP A 236 9.78 22.18 -11.65
CA ASP A 236 10.76 22.28 -10.57
C ASP A 236 10.65 21.08 -9.60
N ASN A 237 11.46 21.06 -8.54
CA ASN A 237 11.52 19.95 -7.59
C ASN A 237 10.60 20.13 -6.37
N THR A 238 9.69 21.11 -6.39
CA THR A 238 8.72 21.30 -5.28
C THR A 238 7.68 20.18 -5.22
N GLY A 239 7.46 19.47 -6.33
CA GLY A 239 6.50 18.37 -6.42
C GLY A 239 5.04 18.84 -6.38
N TYR A 240 4.76 20.10 -6.73
CA TYR A 240 3.41 20.57 -7.01
C TYR A 240 2.99 20.23 -8.45
N THR A 241 1.69 20.02 -8.67
CA THR A 241 1.12 19.77 -10.00
C THR A 241 0.00 20.76 -10.31
N TYR A 242 -0.12 21.18 -11.56
CA TYR A 242 -1.20 22.02 -12.06
C TYR A 242 -2.37 21.16 -12.53
N HIS A 243 -3.54 21.39 -11.96
CA HIS A 243 -4.82 20.78 -12.35
C HIS A 243 -5.59 21.75 -13.26
N GLY A 244 -5.55 21.51 -14.57
CA GLY A 244 -6.01 22.41 -15.62
C GLY A 244 -4.86 23.11 -16.33
N ARG A 245 -5.11 24.30 -16.89
CA ARG A 245 -4.05 25.18 -17.42
C ARG A 245 -3.38 25.99 -16.30
N SER A 246 -2.09 26.22 -16.41
CA SER A 246 -1.37 27.17 -15.56
C SER A 246 -1.49 28.62 -16.06
N TYR A 247 -1.77 28.85 -17.34
CA TYR A 247 -1.81 30.18 -17.98
C TYR A 247 -0.55 31.03 -17.79
N GLY A 248 0.61 30.40 -17.54
CA GLY A 248 1.85 31.10 -17.19
C GLY A 248 1.94 31.60 -15.75
N ALA A 249 0.98 31.23 -14.88
CA ALA A 249 0.83 31.70 -13.50
C ALA A 249 1.01 30.57 -12.47
N GLY A 250 1.22 30.93 -11.20
CA GLY A 250 1.43 30.01 -10.08
C GLY A 250 2.90 29.71 -9.77
N ALA A 251 3.84 30.48 -10.32
CA ALA A 251 5.27 30.19 -10.23
C ALA A 251 5.84 30.23 -8.79
N SER A 252 5.31 31.09 -7.91
CA SER A 252 5.80 31.26 -6.53
C SER A 252 5.54 30.06 -5.59
N VAL A 253 4.60 29.18 -5.94
CA VAL A 253 4.20 28.02 -5.13
C VAL A 253 5.36 27.06 -4.93
N GLY A 254 5.61 26.67 -3.67
CA GLY A 254 6.75 25.86 -3.23
C GLY A 254 8.11 26.57 -3.26
N LEU A 255 8.24 27.69 -3.98
CA LEU A 255 9.50 28.41 -4.18
C LEU A 255 9.75 29.44 -3.08
N VAL A 256 8.75 30.24 -2.73
CA VAL A 256 8.88 31.41 -1.85
C VAL A 256 7.76 31.54 -0.80
N ASP A 257 7.05 30.43 -0.54
CA ASP A 257 5.97 30.28 0.45
C ASP A 257 6.45 29.74 1.82
N ASP A 258 7.77 29.61 2.04
CA ASP A 258 8.36 29.12 3.30
C ASP A 258 7.89 29.94 4.53
N THR A 259 7.70 31.26 4.36
CA THR A 259 7.16 32.15 5.38
C THR A 259 5.71 31.81 5.73
N LEU A 260 4.85 31.62 4.72
CA LEU A 260 3.44 31.24 4.85
C LEU A 260 3.32 29.93 5.66
N HIS A 261 4.14 28.93 5.33
CA HIS A 261 4.19 27.66 6.05
C HIS A 261 4.69 27.80 7.50
N SER A 262 5.68 28.67 7.75
CA SER A 262 6.22 28.89 9.11
C SER A 262 5.26 29.64 10.03
N GLU A 263 4.49 30.60 9.51
CA GLU A 263 3.45 31.32 10.25
C GLU A 263 2.17 30.47 10.42
N ASN A 264 1.86 29.62 9.43
CA ASN A 264 0.65 28.82 9.37
C ASN A 264 0.96 27.32 9.16
N PRO A 265 1.61 26.63 10.13
CA PRO A 265 2.01 25.21 9.99
C PRO A 265 0.86 24.20 9.96
N ARG A 266 -0.40 24.68 9.89
CA ARG A 266 -1.63 23.87 9.71
C ARG A 266 -2.51 24.43 8.57
N ALA A 267 -1.92 25.20 7.65
CA ALA A 267 -2.57 25.62 6.42
C ALA A 267 -2.92 24.40 5.55
N THR A 268 -4.16 24.30 5.10
CA THR A 268 -4.65 23.24 4.20
C THR A 268 -4.68 23.71 2.76
N ASN A 269 -5.05 24.97 2.52
CA ASN A 269 -4.89 25.62 1.23
C ASN A 269 -4.66 27.12 1.39
N TYR A 270 -4.17 27.76 0.33
CA TYR A 270 -4.08 29.21 0.25
C TYR A 270 -4.45 29.71 -1.15
N THR A 271 -4.93 30.95 -1.24
CA THR A 271 -5.33 31.59 -2.50
C THR A 271 -4.73 32.99 -2.60
N TYR A 272 -4.31 33.39 -3.80
CA TYR A 272 -3.75 34.71 -4.07
C TYR A 272 -4.03 35.17 -5.52
N GLU A 273 -4.11 36.48 -5.72
CA GLU A 273 -4.16 37.07 -7.08
C GLU A 273 -2.75 37.41 -7.57
N GLU A 274 -2.42 37.03 -8.81
CA GLU A 274 -1.30 37.58 -9.56
C GLU A 274 -1.72 38.01 -10.98
N THR A 275 -0.86 38.76 -11.68
CA THR A 275 -1.12 39.25 -13.04
C THR A 275 -0.15 38.60 -14.03
N GLY A 276 -0.69 38.10 -15.15
CA GLY A 276 0.09 37.41 -16.18
C GLY A 276 -0.45 37.66 -17.59
N LEU A 277 -0.01 36.83 -18.54
CA LEU A 277 -0.47 36.84 -19.93
C LEU A 277 -1.22 35.53 -20.23
N ALA A 278 -2.54 35.59 -20.34
CA ALA A 278 -3.30 34.45 -20.85
C ALA A 278 -3.01 34.29 -22.34
N ALA A 279 -2.27 33.24 -22.70
CA ALA A 279 -2.00 32.88 -24.08
C ALA A 279 -3.17 32.08 -24.67
N ASP A 280 -3.84 32.66 -25.67
CA ASP A 280 -4.93 32.01 -26.40
C ASP A 280 -4.41 31.65 -27.81
N VAL A 281 -4.34 30.35 -28.12
CA VAL A 281 -3.78 29.79 -29.36
C VAL A 281 -4.91 29.37 -30.30
N ALA A 282 -4.77 29.65 -31.60
CA ALA A 282 -5.65 29.12 -32.64
C ALA A 282 -4.85 28.71 -33.89
N CYS A 283 -5.07 27.50 -34.40
CA CYS A 283 -4.34 26.87 -35.50
C CYS A 283 -5.24 26.66 -36.74
N ILE A 284 -4.66 26.81 -37.94
CA ILE A 284 -5.32 26.54 -39.23
C ILE A 284 -4.36 25.87 -40.21
N TYR A 285 -4.88 25.04 -41.13
CA TYR A 285 -4.12 24.57 -42.28
C TYR A 285 -4.07 25.64 -43.38
N ASN A 286 -3.07 26.53 -43.33
CA ASN A 286 -2.82 27.51 -44.38
C ASN A 286 -2.08 26.88 -45.56
N ARG A 287 -2.82 26.22 -46.45
CA ARG A 287 -2.29 25.65 -47.71
C ARG A 287 -1.84 26.70 -48.74
N THR A 288 -1.95 28.00 -48.41
CA THR A 288 -1.35 29.12 -49.18
C THR A 288 -0.17 29.78 -48.47
N SER A 289 0.31 29.19 -47.38
CA SER A 289 1.55 29.61 -46.71
C SER A 289 2.74 29.51 -47.67
N GLN A 290 3.62 30.51 -47.62
CA GLN A 290 4.90 30.48 -48.31
C GLN A 290 6.03 29.90 -47.45
N PHE A 291 5.76 29.62 -46.16
CA PHE A 291 6.72 28.96 -45.27
C PHE A 291 6.74 27.45 -45.56
N VAL A 292 7.76 26.99 -46.27
CA VAL A 292 7.87 25.61 -46.80
C VAL A 292 9.27 25.04 -46.64
N ILE A 293 9.39 23.71 -46.69
CA ILE A 293 10.68 23.00 -46.72
C ILE A 293 11.25 23.06 -48.15
N GLN A 294 12.52 23.45 -48.27
CA GLN A 294 13.26 23.52 -49.52
C GLN A 294 14.68 22.94 -49.34
N ALA A 295 15.04 21.96 -50.18
CA ALA A 295 16.40 21.43 -50.22
C ALA A 295 17.39 22.49 -50.74
N LEU A 296 18.55 22.62 -50.10
CA LEU A 296 19.56 23.64 -50.42
C LEU A 296 20.58 23.24 -51.49
N GLY A 297 20.47 22.03 -52.05
CA GLY A 297 21.35 21.51 -53.11
C GLY A 297 22.50 20.63 -52.60
N GLU A 298 22.66 20.49 -51.29
CA GLU A 298 23.42 19.41 -50.66
C GLU A 298 22.46 18.32 -50.19
N ASP A 299 22.84 17.03 -50.33
CA ASP A 299 21.98 15.84 -50.10
C ASP A 299 21.39 15.71 -48.68
N VAL A 300 21.76 16.60 -47.74
CA VAL A 300 21.40 16.54 -46.33
C VAL A 300 20.87 17.85 -45.74
N LEU A 301 20.87 18.97 -46.49
CA LEU A 301 20.51 20.29 -45.97
C LEU A 301 19.19 20.81 -46.55
N TYR A 302 18.30 21.19 -45.64
CA TYR A 302 16.96 21.69 -45.94
C TYR A 302 16.73 23.00 -45.19
N ALA A 303 16.46 24.08 -45.91
CA ALA A 303 15.91 25.28 -45.28
C ALA A 303 14.40 25.13 -45.14
N LEU A 304 13.85 25.53 -44.00
CA LEU A 304 12.50 26.07 -44.00
C LEU A 304 12.62 27.57 -44.20
N MET A 305 11.91 28.10 -45.20
CA MET A 305 11.91 29.54 -45.47
C MET A 305 10.55 30.05 -45.92
N GLY A 306 10.25 31.30 -45.55
CA GLY A 306 9.08 32.04 -46.05
C GLY A 306 8.60 33.13 -45.09
N PRO A 307 7.87 34.15 -45.59
CA PRO A 307 7.27 35.18 -44.75
C PRO A 307 6.06 34.68 -43.96
N LEU A 308 5.98 35.08 -42.68
CA LEU A 308 4.78 34.98 -41.84
C LEU A 308 4.00 36.31 -41.87
N PRO A 309 2.74 36.36 -41.37
CA PRO A 309 1.91 37.57 -41.41
C PRO A 309 2.45 38.77 -40.60
N ASP A 310 3.36 38.54 -39.65
CA ASP A 310 4.05 39.59 -38.89
C ASP A 310 5.51 39.82 -39.33
N SER A 311 6.05 39.03 -40.27
CA SER A 311 7.41 39.17 -40.78
C SER A 311 7.69 40.51 -41.46
N ASN A 312 8.89 41.04 -41.23
CA ASN A 312 9.40 42.13 -42.05
C ASN A 312 9.77 41.61 -43.46
N LEU A 313 9.08 42.10 -44.49
CA LEU A 313 9.22 41.64 -45.88
C LEU A 313 10.64 41.78 -46.49
N SER A 314 11.56 42.52 -45.85
CA SER A 314 12.97 42.56 -46.27
C SER A 314 13.80 41.35 -45.81
N ALA A 315 13.28 40.55 -44.88
CA ALA A 315 13.95 39.37 -44.32
C ALA A 315 12.87 38.31 -43.96
N PRO A 316 12.46 37.44 -44.90
CA PRO A 316 11.57 36.32 -44.58
C PRO A 316 12.25 35.37 -43.59
N GLU A 317 11.45 34.65 -42.79
CA GLU A 317 12.02 33.73 -41.81
C GLU A 317 12.75 32.58 -42.51
N TYR A 318 13.86 32.13 -41.92
CA TYR A 318 14.78 31.17 -42.49
C TYR A 318 15.50 30.41 -41.38
N SER A 319 15.32 29.09 -41.31
CA SER A 319 16.05 28.19 -40.43
C SER A 319 16.49 26.94 -41.20
N VAL A 320 17.71 26.43 -40.94
CA VAL A 320 18.31 25.30 -41.66
C VAL A 320 18.33 24.06 -40.80
N TYR A 321 17.86 22.96 -41.37
CA TYR A 321 17.75 21.65 -40.74
C TYR A 321 18.60 20.63 -41.50
N ILE A 322 19.18 19.69 -40.76
CA ILE A 322 19.96 18.58 -41.33
C ILE A 322 19.09 17.32 -41.29
N GLY A 323 18.85 16.71 -42.44
CA GLY A 323 17.96 15.56 -42.58
C GLY A 323 18.50 14.54 -43.58
N ARG A 324 18.17 13.26 -43.38
CA ARG A 324 18.36 12.22 -44.42
C ARG A 324 17.39 12.41 -45.61
N GLY A 325 16.38 13.24 -45.41
CA GLY A 325 15.33 13.60 -46.35
C GLY A 325 14.42 14.63 -45.71
N ASP A 326 13.66 15.35 -46.53
CA ASP A 326 12.58 16.24 -46.09
C ASP A 326 11.55 15.53 -45.18
N ARG A 327 11.25 14.26 -45.48
CA ARG A 327 10.22 13.41 -44.87
C ARG A 327 10.16 13.43 -43.34
N THR A 328 11.29 13.57 -42.65
CA THR A 328 11.41 13.47 -41.18
C THR A 328 11.64 14.82 -40.49
N ILE A 329 11.64 15.92 -41.25
CA ILE A 329 11.83 17.27 -40.75
C ILE A 329 10.49 17.82 -40.24
N VAL A 330 10.53 18.47 -39.08
CA VAL A 330 9.50 19.40 -38.62
C VAL A 330 10.22 20.68 -38.22
N GLY A 331 9.79 21.81 -38.76
CA GLY A 331 10.34 23.11 -38.41
C GLY A 331 9.23 24.11 -38.13
N ILE A 332 9.37 24.83 -37.02
CA ILE A 332 8.48 25.93 -36.63
C ILE A 332 9.18 27.26 -36.94
N GLY A 333 8.58 28.08 -37.82
CA GLY A 333 8.99 29.46 -38.05
C GLY A 333 8.24 30.43 -37.16
N VAL A 334 8.93 31.40 -36.56
CA VAL A 334 8.35 32.47 -35.73
C VAL A 334 9.12 33.77 -35.97
N SER A 335 8.43 34.88 -36.31
CA SER A 335 9.15 36.06 -36.77
C SER A 335 10.12 36.67 -35.74
N GLY A 336 11.42 36.59 -36.07
CA GLY A 336 12.52 37.11 -35.27
C GLY A 336 12.61 38.64 -35.33
N GLN A 337 12.37 39.22 -36.51
CA GLN A 337 12.30 40.67 -36.70
C GLN A 337 10.92 41.07 -37.26
N PRO A 338 9.88 41.08 -36.40
CA PRO A 338 8.53 41.41 -36.84
C PRO A 338 8.41 42.88 -37.24
N ALA A 339 7.49 43.19 -38.15
CA ALA A 339 7.20 44.57 -38.56
C ALA A 339 6.71 45.45 -37.38
N ALA A 340 6.10 44.84 -36.35
CA ALA A 340 5.84 45.46 -35.06
C ALA A 340 5.75 44.40 -33.95
N TYR A 341 6.28 44.71 -32.76
CA TYR A 341 6.04 43.92 -31.55
C TYR A 341 4.59 44.13 -31.10
N THR A 342 3.76 43.09 -31.16
CA THR A 342 2.34 43.15 -30.82
C THR A 342 1.91 41.97 -29.96
N ALA A 343 0.80 42.12 -29.23
CA ALA A 343 0.20 41.08 -28.39
C ALA A 343 -0.22 39.81 -29.14
N LYS A 344 -0.20 39.81 -30.47
CA LYS A 344 -0.63 38.72 -31.34
C LYS A 344 0.53 38.30 -32.23
N ARG A 345 1.12 37.14 -31.98
CA ARG A 345 2.24 36.58 -32.75
C ARG A 345 1.78 35.42 -33.63
N TYR A 346 2.51 35.16 -34.70
CA TYR A 346 2.25 34.05 -35.61
C TYR A 346 3.37 33.03 -35.55
N LEU A 347 3.01 31.76 -35.75
CA LEU A 347 3.95 30.67 -36.00
C LEU A 347 3.47 29.85 -37.20
N ALA A 348 4.39 29.30 -37.97
CA ALA A 348 4.10 28.42 -39.10
C ALA A 348 4.87 27.12 -38.95
N ILE A 349 4.25 25.99 -39.26
CA ILE A 349 4.86 24.66 -39.20
C ILE A 349 4.85 24.06 -40.60
N ALA A 350 6.05 23.79 -41.13
CA ALA A 350 6.21 22.92 -42.29
C ALA A 350 6.84 21.61 -41.85
N ALA A 351 6.34 20.51 -42.41
CA ALA A 351 6.67 19.17 -41.95
C ALA A 351 6.69 18.18 -43.12
N GLY A 352 7.65 17.26 -43.13
CA GLY A 352 7.72 16.21 -44.13
C GLY A 352 6.64 15.14 -43.95
N ASP A 353 6.47 14.28 -44.97
CA ASP A 353 5.46 13.20 -45.02
C ASP A 353 5.26 12.39 -43.73
N TYR A 354 6.32 12.11 -42.96
CA TYR A 354 6.23 11.34 -41.71
C TYR A 354 5.37 12.05 -40.65
N TYR A 355 5.34 13.38 -40.73
CA TYR A 355 4.61 14.29 -39.84
C TYR A 355 3.49 15.02 -40.60
N THR A 356 2.86 14.37 -41.59
CA THR A 356 1.77 14.93 -42.43
C THR A 356 0.73 15.77 -41.67
N PRO A 357 0.22 15.38 -40.48
CA PRO A 357 -0.76 16.18 -39.73
C PRO A 357 -0.27 17.56 -39.26
N LEU A 358 1.04 17.81 -39.26
CA LEU A 358 1.63 19.08 -38.85
C LEU A 358 1.94 20.01 -40.04
N ASN A 359 1.93 19.49 -41.27
CA ASN A 359 2.41 20.24 -42.44
C ASN A 359 1.44 21.33 -42.91
N SER A 360 1.96 22.44 -43.43
CA SER A 360 1.20 23.61 -43.87
C SER A 360 0.30 24.21 -42.79
N THR A 361 0.67 24.04 -41.52
CA THR A 361 -0.09 24.59 -40.40
C THR A 361 0.40 25.99 -40.06
N GLN A 362 -0.51 26.87 -39.69
CA GLN A 362 -0.19 28.19 -39.18
C GLN A 362 -1.02 28.42 -37.91
N CYS A 363 -0.35 28.69 -36.79
CA CYS A 363 -1.01 29.01 -35.53
C CYS A 363 -0.77 30.47 -35.16
N THR A 364 -1.66 30.98 -34.31
CA THR A 364 -1.66 32.37 -33.88
C THR A 364 -1.76 32.40 -32.36
N VAL A 365 -0.78 32.99 -31.69
CA VAL A 365 -0.73 33.08 -30.23
C VAL A 365 -1.09 34.50 -29.83
N THR A 366 -2.19 34.66 -29.08
CA THR A 366 -2.68 35.96 -28.63
C THR A 366 -2.51 36.07 -27.11
N TYR A 367 -1.62 36.95 -26.68
CA TYR A 367 -1.29 37.17 -25.27
C TYR A 367 -2.20 38.26 -24.70
N THR A 368 -3.19 37.89 -23.89
CA THR A 368 -4.11 38.83 -23.23
C THR A 368 -3.72 39.07 -21.77
N PRO A 369 -3.39 40.31 -21.35
CA PRO A 369 -3.16 40.63 -19.95
C PRO A 369 -4.38 40.30 -19.09
N ALA A 370 -4.18 39.50 -18.05
CA ALA A 370 -5.24 39.04 -17.17
C ALA A 370 -4.75 38.92 -15.74
N ARG A 371 -5.67 39.04 -14.78
CA ARG A 371 -5.44 38.57 -13.41
C ARG A 371 -5.88 37.14 -13.26
N PHE A 372 -5.15 36.41 -12.44
CA PHE A 372 -5.41 35.02 -12.13
C PHE A 372 -5.56 34.85 -10.62
N ASN A 373 -6.62 34.17 -10.20
CA ASN A 373 -6.71 33.63 -8.86
C ASN A 373 -6.00 32.27 -8.86
N VAL A 374 -4.85 32.19 -8.18
CA VAL A 374 -4.11 30.96 -7.97
C VAL A 374 -4.55 30.35 -6.64
N SER A 375 -5.04 29.12 -6.67
CA SER A 375 -5.54 28.40 -5.50
C SER A 375 -4.75 27.10 -5.31
N VAL A 376 -4.11 26.96 -4.15
CA VAL A 376 -3.10 25.94 -3.83
C VAL A 376 -3.58 25.04 -2.70
N ASP A 377 -3.76 23.75 -2.98
CA ASP A 377 -3.96 22.70 -1.99
C ASP A 377 -2.60 22.17 -1.53
N ILE A 378 -2.27 22.36 -0.24
CA ILE A 378 -0.98 21.98 0.32
C ILE A 378 -0.89 20.45 0.53
N PRO A 379 -1.85 19.76 1.20
CA PRO A 379 -1.83 18.31 1.32
C PRO A 379 -1.78 17.53 0.00
N SER A 380 -2.53 17.94 -1.03
CA SER A 380 -2.51 17.24 -2.33
C SER A 380 -1.47 17.78 -3.31
N ARG A 381 -0.75 18.86 -2.93
CA ARG A 381 0.20 19.61 -3.76
C ARG A 381 -0.36 20.03 -5.13
N ASN A 382 -1.64 20.42 -5.18
CA ASN A 382 -2.30 20.81 -6.41
C ASN A 382 -2.47 22.33 -6.52
N ILE A 383 -2.13 22.86 -7.69
CA ILE A 383 -2.32 24.25 -8.08
C ILE A 383 -3.46 24.32 -9.08
N THR A 384 -4.43 25.19 -8.84
CA THR A 384 -5.51 25.51 -9.76
C THR A 384 -5.47 27.00 -10.08
N VAL A 385 -5.57 27.36 -11.36
CA VAL A 385 -5.45 28.75 -11.83
C VAL A 385 -6.73 29.14 -12.57
N ALA A 386 -7.39 30.21 -12.10
CA ALA A 386 -8.61 30.73 -12.71
C ALA A 386 -8.41 32.16 -13.23
N LYS A 387 -8.64 32.37 -14.54
CA LYS A 387 -8.65 33.71 -15.18
C LYS A 387 -9.83 34.52 -14.61
N LEU A 388 -9.56 35.75 -14.17
CA LEU A 388 -10.57 36.69 -13.66
C LEU A 388 -10.95 37.69 -14.76
N ASP A 389 -12.25 37.96 -14.93
CA ASP A 389 -12.79 38.90 -15.93
C ASP A 389 -12.42 40.38 -15.68
N ALA A 390 -11.66 40.67 -14.63
CA ALA A 390 -11.25 42.02 -14.27
C ALA A 390 -10.04 42.46 -15.11
N ALA A 391 -10.20 43.56 -15.84
CA ALA A 391 -9.10 44.19 -16.59
C ALA A 391 -7.86 44.38 -15.70
N ALA A 392 -6.69 44.10 -16.28
CA ALA A 392 -5.39 44.12 -15.63
C ALA A 392 -4.41 45.01 -16.40
N ALA A 393 -3.39 45.52 -15.71
CA ALA A 393 -2.27 46.19 -16.37
C ALA A 393 -1.42 45.17 -17.15
N SER A 394 -0.88 45.54 -18.31
CA SER A 394 0.01 44.63 -19.05
C SER A 394 1.34 44.50 -18.33
N ILE A 395 1.69 43.25 -17.97
CA ILE A 395 3.05 42.90 -17.52
C ILE A 395 4.08 42.95 -18.66
N ASP A 396 3.62 42.95 -19.91
CA ASP A 396 4.46 43.17 -21.10
C ASP A 396 3.88 44.33 -21.95
N PRO A 397 4.12 45.59 -21.55
CA PRO A 397 3.65 46.75 -22.31
C PRO A 397 4.42 46.97 -23.62
N THR A 398 5.48 46.19 -23.88
CA THR A 398 6.33 46.30 -25.07
C THR A 398 6.19 45.10 -26.02
N HIS A 399 5.39 44.10 -25.65
CA HIS A 399 5.22 42.83 -26.36
C HIS A 399 6.55 42.08 -26.64
N ARG A 400 7.52 42.23 -25.72
CA ARG A 400 8.85 41.60 -25.78
C ARG A 400 8.89 40.23 -25.13
N ILE A 401 8.20 40.02 -24.02
CA ILE A 401 8.05 38.70 -23.38
C ILE A 401 7.21 37.80 -24.30
N ALA A 402 6.09 38.33 -24.83
CA ALA A 402 5.28 37.65 -25.84
C ALA A 402 6.11 37.23 -27.08
N HIS A 403 7.01 38.09 -27.54
CA HIS A 403 7.95 37.75 -28.62
C HIS A 403 8.93 36.66 -28.22
N VAL A 404 9.68 36.83 -27.12
CA VAL A 404 10.71 35.88 -26.68
C VAL A 404 10.11 34.48 -26.47
N VAL A 405 8.99 34.38 -25.74
CA VAL A 405 8.30 33.11 -25.47
C VAL A 405 7.83 32.44 -26.76
N THR A 406 7.25 33.18 -27.72
CA THR A 406 6.90 32.58 -29.02
C THR A 406 8.15 32.15 -29.78
N ARG A 407 9.21 32.97 -29.78
CA ARG A 407 10.45 32.77 -30.54
C ARG A 407 11.26 31.56 -30.04
N GLN A 408 11.18 31.21 -28.76
CA GLN A 408 11.76 29.95 -28.25
C GLN A 408 11.22 28.72 -28.99
N LEU A 409 9.99 28.73 -29.54
CA LEU A 409 9.44 27.57 -30.28
C LEU A 409 10.23 27.24 -31.55
N GLU A 410 10.79 28.24 -32.24
CA GLU A 410 11.68 28.00 -33.40
C GLU A 410 13.02 27.43 -32.95
N LEU A 411 13.60 27.97 -31.86
CA LEU A 411 14.87 27.49 -31.32
C LEU A 411 14.76 26.03 -30.84
N ILE A 412 13.70 25.72 -30.08
CA ILE A 412 13.32 24.36 -29.67
C ILE A 412 13.14 23.45 -30.89
N SER A 413 12.54 23.96 -31.98
CA SER A 413 12.37 23.18 -33.22
C SER A 413 13.69 22.92 -33.94
N ASN A 414 14.64 23.86 -33.90
CA ASN A 414 15.97 23.73 -34.50
C ASN A 414 16.81 22.70 -33.74
N ASP A 415 16.75 22.70 -32.40
CA ASP A 415 17.51 21.77 -31.56
C ASP A 415 16.96 20.33 -31.58
N LEU A 416 15.65 20.14 -31.79
CA LEU A 416 14.97 18.83 -31.67
C LEU A 416 14.73 18.09 -32.99
N THR A 417 15.03 18.70 -34.15
CA THR A 417 14.85 18.06 -35.45
C THR A 417 16.18 17.49 -35.96
N SER A 418 16.36 16.19 -35.71
CA SER A 418 17.58 15.45 -36.04
C SER A 418 17.55 14.85 -37.45
N PHE A 419 18.73 14.39 -37.89
CA PHE A 419 18.95 13.73 -39.19
C PHE A 419 17.98 12.59 -39.53
N TYR A 420 17.42 11.91 -38.51
CA TYR A 420 16.53 10.75 -38.69
C TYR A 420 15.08 10.97 -38.23
N ARG A 421 14.82 11.96 -37.37
CA ARG A 421 13.53 12.11 -36.66
C ARG A 421 13.42 13.47 -35.96
N SER A 422 12.21 14.02 -35.82
CA SER A 422 11.95 15.20 -35.00
C SER A 422 11.30 14.81 -33.68
N THR A 423 12.02 14.99 -32.57
CA THR A 423 11.49 14.73 -31.23
C THR A 423 10.36 15.70 -30.88
N LEU A 424 10.41 16.93 -31.40
CA LEU A 424 9.31 17.88 -31.33
C LEU A 424 8.10 17.39 -32.13
N GLY A 425 8.32 16.95 -33.38
CA GLY A 425 7.26 16.38 -34.22
C GLY A 425 6.58 15.16 -33.59
N ASP A 426 7.34 14.32 -32.89
CA ASP A 426 6.81 13.17 -32.14
C ASP A 426 5.91 13.61 -30.97
N ALA A 427 6.33 14.62 -30.19
CA ALA A 427 5.56 15.15 -29.07
C ALA A 427 4.25 15.82 -29.53
N LEU A 428 4.29 16.61 -30.61
CA LEU A 428 3.10 17.21 -31.19
C LEU A 428 2.12 16.14 -31.73
N ASN A 429 2.63 15.08 -32.37
CA ASN A 429 1.82 13.94 -32.81
C ASN A 429 1.24 13.13 -31.64
N ALA A 430 1.92 13.04 -30.48
CA ALA A 430 1.41 12.35 -29.30
C ALA A 430 0.14 13.01 -28.76
N SER A 431 0.17 14.33 -28.53
CA SER A 431 -1.02 15.10 -28.11
C SER A 431 -2.18 14.97 -29.12
N ILE A 432 -1.89 14.95 -30.42
CA ILE A 432 -2.90 14.69 -31.48
C ILE A 432 -3.49 13.27 -31.38
N SER A 433 -2.68 12.27 -31.07
CA SER A 433 -3.11 10.88 -30.91
C SER A 433 -3.99 10.70 -29.67
N ASP A 434 -3.62 11.33 -28.55
CA ASP A 434 -4.36 11.24 -27.30
C ASP A 434 -5.70 11.97 -27.39
N TYR A 435 -5.73 13.17 -28.01
CA TYR A 435 -6.98 13.87 -28.30
C TYR A 435 -7.90 13.09 -29.25
N ARG A 436 -7.34 12.45 -30.30
CA ARG A 436 -8.12 11.56 -31.19
C ARG A 436 -8.76 10.41 -30.40
N THR A 437 -8.05 9.86 -29.42
CA THR A 437 -8.53 8.76 -28.58
C THR A 437 -9.65 9.22 -27.63
N ALA A 438 -9.51 10.41 -27.03
CA ALA A 438 -10.55 11.02 -26.20
C ALA A 438 -11.86 11.22 -26.97
N VAL A 439 -11.79 11.86 -28.15
CA VAL A 439 -12.95 12.10 -29.02
C VAL A 439 -13.62 10.79 -29.43
N ALA A 440 -12.85 9.73 -29.68
CA ALA A 440 -13.39 8.40 -29.99
C ALA A 440 -14.08 7.70 -28.79
N SER A 441 -13.77 8.09 -27.55
CA SER A 441 -14.40 7.55 -26.34
C SER A 441 -15.72 8.25 -25.99
N THR A 442 -15.82 9.56 -26.23
CA THR A 442 -16.99 10.37 -25.89
C THR A 442 -18.18 10.09 -26.81
N SER A 443 -19.25 9.50 -26.26
CA SER A 443 -20.39 8.97 -27.02
C SER A 443 -21.37 10.04 -27.58
N THR A 444 -20.97 11.30 -27.66
CA THR A 444 -21.83 12.44 -28.03
C THR A 444 -21.75 12.77 -29.52
N HIS A 445 -22.91 13.00 -30.15
CA HIS A 445 -23.09 13.09 -31.61
C HIS A 445 -22.52 14.37 -32.28
N THR A 446 -21.20 14.53 -32.28
CA THR A 446 -20.47 15.48 -33.16
C THR A 446 -19.25 14.81 -33.75
N SER A 447 -19.35 14.34 -35.00
CA SER A 447 -18.21 13.82 -35.76
C SER A 447 -17.31 14.97 -36.21
N LEU A 448 -16.32 15.32 -35.38
CA LEU A 448 -15.22 16.21 -35.75
C LEU A 448 -14.43 15.59 -36.92
N SER A 449 -13.90 16.43 -37.81
CA SER A 449 -13.00 15.96 -38.87
C SER A 449 -11.60 15.64 -38.34
N ASP A 450 -10.85 14.78 -39.03
CA ASP A 450 -9.43 14.53 -38.69
C ASP A 450 -8.59 15.82 -38.71
N GLU A 451 -8.93 16.79 -39.58
CA GLU A 451 -8.29 18.12 -39.57
C GLU A 451 -8.60 18.89 -38.27
N GLN A 452 -9.84 18.85 -37.77
CA GLN A 452 -10.19 19.47 -36.49
C GLN A 452 -9.49 18.78 -35.31
N ILE A 453 -9.47 17.45 -35.30
CA ILE A 453 -8.82 16.66 -34.24
C ILE A 453 -7.30 16.95 -34.20
N ALA A 454 -6.65 17.05 -35.36
CA ALA A 454 -5.23 17.39 -35.44
C ALA A 454 -4.94 18.83 -35.03
N LEU A 455 -5.77 19.80 -35.42
CA LEU A 455 -5.60 21.20 -35.01
C LEU A 455 -5.81 21.37 -33.50
N THR A 456 -6.86 20.80 -32.89
CA THR A 456 -7.07 20.92 -31.43
C THR A 456 -5.96 20.24 -30.62
N GLY A 457 -5.51 19.05 -31.03
CA GLY A 457 -4.40 18.35 -30.36
C GLY A 457 -3.07 19.12 -30.45
N LEU A 458 -2.85 19.85 -31.55
CA LEU A 458 -1.73 20.76 -31.72
C LEU A 458 -1.88 22.05 -30.89
N GLU A 459 -3.08 22.65 -30.86
CA GLU A 459 -3.39 23.82 -30.04
C GLU A 459 -3.09 23.55 -28.57
N ASN A 460 -3.51 22.40 -28.04
CA ASN A 460 -3.18 21.96 -26.67
C ASN A 460 -1.67 21.91 -26.42
N ALA A 461 -0.89 21.34 -27.36
CA ALA A 461 0.56 21.20 -27.21
C ALA A 461 1.30 22.54 -27.27
N ILE A 462 0.93 23.44 -28.18
CA ILE A 462 1.46 24.81 -28.24
C ILE A 462 1.04 25.63 -27.01
N VAL A 463 -0.19 25.45 -26.51
CA VAL A 463 -0.64 26.02 -25.24
C VAL A 463 0.25 25.57 -24.08
N SER A 464 0.56 24.27 -23.97
CA SER A 464 1.46 23.78 -22.92
C SER A 464 2.84 24.43 -23.02
N PHE A 465 3.47 24.44 -24.20
CA PHE A 465 4.78 25.08 -24.37
C PHE A 465 4.77 26.54 -23.92
N VAL A 466 3.75 27.33 -24.30
CA VAL A 466 3.68 28.75 -23.94
C VAL A 466 3.38 28.96 -22.46
N ASP A 467 2.42 28.24 -21.89
CA ASP A 467 2.08 28.30 -20.46
C ASP A 467 3.26 27.87 -19.58
N ASP A 468 3.93 26.75 -19.92
CA ASP A 468 5.08 26.22 -19.19
C ASP A 468 6.31 27.13 -19.27
N MET A 469 6.60 27.71 -20.45
CA MET A 469 7.68 28.69 -20.59
C MET A 469 7.42 29.97 -19.79
N LEU A 470 6.18 30.45 -19.73
CA LEU A 470 5.82 31.59 -18.88
C LEU A 470 6.01 31.27 -17.39
N VAL A 471 5.60 30.09 -16.91
CA VAL A 471 5.88 29.63 -15.54
C VAL A 471 7.39 29.51 -15.27
N ALA A 472 8.18 29.05 -16.25
CA ALA A 472 9.64 28.95 -16.11
C ALA A 472 10.33 30.32 -16.02
N TYR A 473 9.99 31.28 -16.89
CA TYR A 473 10.49 32.66 -16.79
C TYR A 473 10.06 33.33 -15.48
N ALA A 474 8.80 33.12 -15.05
CA ALA A 474 8.29 33.61 -13.76
C ALA A 474 9.05 33.02 -12.57
N SER A 475 9.42 31.75 -12.63
CA SER A 475 10.25 31.07 -11.64
C SER A 475 11.70 31.57 -11.65
N ALA A 476 12.24 31.92 -12.82
CA ALA A 476 13.56 32.54 -12.95
C ALA A 476 13.60 33.99 -12.42
N GLN A 477 12.55 34.79 -12.60
CA GLN A 477 12.42 36.12 -11.99
C GLN A 477 12.59 36.02 -10.46
N LEU A 478 11.87 35.09 -9.81
CA LEU A 478 11.96 34.85 -8.37
C LEU A 478 13.33 34.27 -7.95
N MET A 479 13.73 33.14 -8.54
CA MET A 479 14.83 32.31 -8.02
C MET A 479 16.22 32.72 -8.50
N VAL A 480 16.32 33.38 -9.67
CA VAL A 480 17.61 33.79 -10.28
C VAL A 480 17.75 35.32 -10.28
N GLY A 481 16.68 36.05 -10.62
CA GLY A 481 16.69 37.51 -10.61
C GLY A 481 16.55 38.14 -9.23
N GLY A 482 15.88 37.45 -8.28
CA GLY A 482 15.42 38.05 -7.03
C GLY A 482 14.32 39.11 -7.23
N PHE A 483 13.67 39.12 -8.39
CA PHE A 483 12.64 40.08 -8.79
C PHE A 483 11.26 39.56 -8.39
N GLY A 484 10.78 40.00 -7.24
CA GLY A 484 9.45 39.69 -6.74
C GLY A 484 8.77 40.85 -6.01
N THR A 485 7.45 40.86 -6.01
CA THR A 485 6.62 41.83 -5.29
C THR A 485 5.71 41.13 -4.27
N PRO A 486 5.34 41.77 -3.15
CA PRO A 486 4.46 41.17 -2.16
C PRO A 486 2.98 41.25 -2.58
N ALA A 487 2.32 40.10 -2.68
CA ALA A 487 0.88 39.96 -2.84
C ALA A 487 0.21 39.50 -1.54
N SER A 488 -1.07 39.78 -1.38
CA SER A 488 -1.86 39.30 -0.23
C SER A 488 -2.37 37.89 -0.52
N ALA A 489 -2.03 36.93 0.35
CA ALA A 489 -2.51 35.56 0.30
C ALA A 489 -3.55 35.32 1.41
N ALA A 490 -4.68 34.72 1.04
CA ALA A 490 -5.66 34.20 1.98
C ALA A 490 -5.29 32.76 2.35
N VAL A 491 -5.06 32.49 3.64
CA VAL A 491 -4.59 31.19 4.14
C VAL A 491 -5.70 30.54 4.96
N TYR A 492 -6.05 29.32 4.59
CA TYR A 492 -7.10 28.53 5.21
C TYR A 492 -6.45 27.49 6.12
N VAL A 493 -6.73 27.56 7.41
CA VAL A 493 -6.04 26.80 8.47
C VAL A 493 -7.01 25.81 9.12
N SER A 494 -6.57 24.55 9.27
CA SER A 494 -7.37 23.53 9.94
C SER A 494 -7.61 23.88 11.41
N ALA A 495 -8.89 23.89 11.81
CA ALA A 495 -9.35 24.22 13.15
C ALA A 495 -10.39 23.18 13.62
N LEU A 496 -10.56 23.05 14.93
CA LEU A 496 -11.55 22.15 15.53
C LEU A 496 -12.61 22.96 16.29
N ARG A 497 -13.87 22.52 16.16
CA ARG A 497 -15.05 23.04 16.86
C ARG A 497 -15.62 21.93 17.74
N LEU A 498 -16.13 22.25 18.93
CA LEU A 498 -16.83 21.27 19.76
C LEU A 498 -18.22 20.97 19.19
N GLY A 499 -18.45 19.72 18.77
CA GLY A 499 -19.74 19.20 18.33
C GLY A 499 -20.20 19.64 16.94
N SER A 500 -21.08 18.85 16.33
CA SER A 500 -21.86 19.29 15.18
C SER A 500 -23.18 19.91 15.64
N ARG A 501 -23.53 21.04 15.02
CA ARG A 501 -24.67 21.92 15.36
C ARG A 501 -26.00 21.18 15.52
N VAL A 502 -26.24 20.17 14.68
CA VAL A 502 -27.46 19.34 14.71
C VAL A 502 -27.60 18.61 16.05
N TYR A 503 -26.50 18.00 16.53
CA TYR A 503 -26.48 17.25 17.79
C TYR A 503 -26.45 18.17 19.01
N ILE A 504 -25.80 19.34 18.92
CA ILE A 504 -25.84 20.37 19.97
C ILE A 504 -27.28 20.84 20.22
N VAL A 505 -28.02 21.14 19.15
CA VAL A 505 -29.44 21.52 19.27
C VAL A 505 -30.29 20.33 19.75
N ALA A 506 -30.08 19.12 19.23
CA ALA A 506 -30.84 17.94 19.64
C ALA A 506 -30.66 17.60 21.13
N THR A 507 -29.41 17.56 21.62
CA THR A 507 -29.11 17.30 23.04
C THR A 507 -29.68 18.38 23.96
N ALA A 508 -29.59 19.66 23.58
CA ALA A 508 -30.23 20.74 24.33
C ALA A 508 -31.75 20.58 24.41
N VAL A 509 -32.40 20.18 23.30
CA VAL A 509 -33.85 19.93 23.25
C VAL A 509 -34.26 18.74 24.13
N ILE A 510 -33.62 17.57 24.02
CA ILE A 510 -34.02 16.42 24.87
C ILE A 510 -33.75 16.69 26.35
N THR A 511 -32.66 17.39 26.67
CA THR A 511 -32.33 17.81 28.04
C THR A 511 -33.41 18.74 28.59
N GLY A 512 -33.85 19.73 27.79
CA GLY A 512 -34.96 20.62 28.14
C GLY A 512 -36.28 19.87 28.36
N VAL A 513 -36.62 18.91 27.49
CA VAL A 513 -37.84 18.09 27.63
C VAL A 513 -37.81 17.24 28.91
N ILE A 514 -36.69 16.58 29.22
CA ILE A 514 -36.55 15.78 30.45
C ILE A 514 -36.70 16.68 31.69
N VAL A 515 -36.09 17.86 31.70
CA VAL A 515 -36.22 18.82 32.81
C VAL A 515 -37.66 19.32 32.97
N LEU A 516 -38.36 19.62 31.87
CA LEU A 516 -39.77 20.01 31.90
C LEU A 516 -40.65 18.89 32.47
N LEU A 517 -40.39 17.62 32.14
CA LEU A 517 -41.10 16.46 32.71
C LEU A 517 -40.83 16.32 34.22
N VAL A 518 -39.58 16.49 34.68
CA VAL A 518 -39.24 16.48 36.11
C VAL A 518 -39.96 17.60 36.86
N VAL A 519 -39.95 18.82 36.33
CA VAL A 519 -40.61 19.98 36.97
C VAL A 519 -42.14 19.81 36.98
N ALA A 520 -42.74 19.34 35.88
CA ALA A 520 -44.18 19.08 35.81
C ALA A 520 -44.62 18.03 36.83
N GLU A 521 -43.86 16.93 36.97
CA GLU A 521 -44.17 15.87 37.93
C GLU A 521 -43.91 16.29 39.38
N MET A 522 -42.86 17.08 39.63
CA MET A 522 -42.60 17.69 40.95
C MET A 522 -43.76 18.60 41.38
N VAL A 523 -44.31 19.40 40.45
CA VAL A 523 -45.51 20.22 40.71
C VAL A 523 -46.75 19.34 40.94
N ARG A 524 -46.98 18.33 40.08
CA ARG A 524 -48.12 17.40 40.18
C ARG A 524 -48.17 16.67 41.52
N THR A 525 -47.01 16.26 42.03
CA THR A 525 -46.85 15.52 43.30
C THR A 525 -46.70 16.42 44.54
N ARG A 526 -46.79 17.75 44.39
CA ARG A 526 -46.57 18.77 45.45
C ARG A 526 -45.20 18.62 46.15
N GLY A 527 -44.15 18.52 45.34
CA GLY A 527 -42.78 18.26 45.81
C GLY A 527 -42.64 16.84 46.35
N TRP A 528 -43.07 15.85 45.56
CA TRP A 528 -42.97 14.41 45.84
C TRP A 528 -43.77 13.87 47.05
N ARG A 529 -44.41 14.76 47.82
CA ARG A 529 -45.23 14.43 49.01
C ARG A 529 -46.49 13.60 48.71
N GLY A 530 -46.90 13.50 47.45
CA GLY A 530 -48.07 12.75 46.99
C GLY A 530 -47.81 11.30 46.54
N LEU A 531 -46.61 10.75 46.73
CA LEU A 531 -46.25 9.40 46.28
C LEU A 531 -46.80 8.29 47.20
N PRO A 532 -47.36 7.19 46.66
CA PRO A 532 -47.75 6.02 47.46
C PRO A 532 -46.54 5.30 48.08
N ALA A 533 -46.73 4.72 49.27
CA ALA A 533 -45.69 3.98 49.99
C ALA A 533 -45.39 2.57 49.43
N PHE A 534 -46.26 2.03 48.57
CA PHE A 534 -46.06 0.73 47.94
C PHE A 534 -45.09 0.85 46.76
N ASP A 535 -44.02 0.04 46.79
CA ASP A 535 -43.12 -0.16 45.66
C ASP A 535 -43.29 -1.57 45.08
N TYR A 536 -43.63 -1.66 43.81
CA TYR A 536 -43.77 -2.95 43.12
C TYR A 536 -42.43 -3.52 42.63
N LEU A 537 -41.33 -2.75 42.76
CA LEU A 537 -39.97 -3.21 42.48
C LEU A 537 -39.29 -3.84 43.72
N ASP A 538 -39.81 -3.64 44.93
CA ASP A 538 -39.35 -4.38 46.11
C ASP A 538 -40.04 -5.75 46.15
N ASN A 539 -39.26 -6.81 45.90
CA ASN A 539 -39.73 -8.19 45.99
C ASN A 539 -40.38 -8.51 47.34
N ARG A 540 -40.00 -7.85 48.45
CA ARG A 540 -40.64 -8.03 49.75
C ARG A 540 -42.06 -7.49 49.75
N MET A 541 -42.27 -6.25 49.28
CA MET A 541 -43.60 -5.66 49.15
C MET A 541 -44.46 -6.37 48.11
N LEU A 542 -43.86 -6.85 47.01
CA LEU A 542 -44.55 -7.60 45.98
C LEU A 542 -45.01 -8.99 46.46
N VAL A 543 -44.15 -9.73 47.18
CA VAL A 543 -44.52 -11.03 47.77
C VAL A 543 -45.56 -10.86 48.88
N LEU A 544 -45.42 -9.87 49.76
CA LEU A 544 -46.42 -9.55 50.79
C LEU A 544 -47.77 -9.13 50.17
N GLY A 545 -47.74 -8.37 49.05
CA GLY A 545 -48.92 -7.98 48.30
C GLY A 545 -49.59 -9.13 47.56
N ALA A 546 -48.81 -10.10 47.07
CA ALA A 546 -49.33 -11.32 46.43
C ALA A 546 -49.92 -12.30 47.46
N SER A 547 -49.25 -12.50 48.61
CA SER A 547 -49.75 -13.37 49.68
C SER A 547 -51.00 -12.81 50.37
N ALA A 548 -51.20 -11.49 50.33
CA ALA A 548 -52.43 -10.84 50.79
C ALA A 548 -53.69 -11.25 49.99
N GLY A 549 -53.54 -11.97 48.87
CA GLY A 549 -54.66 -12.57 48.11
C GLY A 549 -55.36 -13.74 48.82
N GLY A 550 -54.78 -14.31 49.90
CA GLY A 550 -55.37 -15.41 50.65
C GLY A 550 -54.68 -15.63 52.00
N GLY A 551 -55.11 -14.88 53.02
CA GLY A 551 -54.39 -14.77 54.30
C GLY A 551 -54.10 -16.09 55.03
N GLU A 552 -55.02 -17.06 54.96
CA GLU A 552 -54.90 -18.34 55.65
C GLU A 552 -53.69 -19.17 55.19
N ILE A 553 -53.33 -19.12 53.89
CA ILE A 553 -52.18 -19.86 53.35
C ILE A 553 -50.85 -19.23 53.81
N ALA A 554 -50.80 -17.90 53.94
CA ALA A 554 -49.62 -17.17 54.41
C ALA A 554 -49.37 -17.34 55.92
N GLU A 555 -50.42 -17.58 56.69
CA GLU A 555 -50.34 -17.89 58.12
C GLU A 555 -49.95 -19.37 58.33
N TYR A 556 -50.57 -20.29 57.59
CA TYR A 556 -50.27 -21.73 57.65
C TYR A 556 -48.84 -22.10 57.19
N ALA A 557 -48.32 -21.44 56.14
CA ALA A 557 -46.96 -21.70 55.65
C ALA A 557 -45.84 -21.33 56.65
N LYS A 558 -46.15 -20.59 57.72
CA LYS A 558 -45.22 -20.36 58.84
C LYS A 558 -45.15 -21.53 59.83
N GLU A 559 -46.15 -22.41 59.85
CA GLU A 559 -46.22 -23.53 60.82
C GLU A 559 -45.66 -24.83 60.23
N THR A 560 -45.64 -24.97 58.90
CA THR A 560 -45.21 -26.21 58.24
C THR A 560 -43.72 -26.17 57.86
N ASN A 561 -42.85 -26.47 58.84
CA ASN A 561 -41.40 -26.75 58.73
C ASN A 561 -40.41 -25.59 58.81
N ILE A 562 -40.87 -24.37 59.09
CA ILE A 562 -39.98 -23.28 59.46
C ILE A 562 -39.97 -23.17 60.99
N VAL A 563 -38.85 -23.57 61.60
CA VAL A 563 -38.61 -23.48 63.04
C VAL A 563 -37.47 -22.51 63.28
N ASN A 564 -37.72 -21.44 64.04
CA ASN A 564 -36.73 -20.40 64.37
C ASN A 564 -36.00 -19.88 63.11
N ASP A 565 -36.79 -19.46 62.12
CA ASP A 565 -36.34 -18.99 60.79
C ASP A 565 -35.47 -20.00 60.00
N THR A 566 -35.44 -21.27 60.41
CA THR A 566 -34.75 -22.37 59.73
C THR A 566 -35.76 -23.34 59.12
N LEU A 567 -35.65 -23.60 57.81
CA LEU A 567 -36.49 -24.55 57.07
C LEU A 567 -35.89 -25.96 57.11
N TYR A 568 -36.67 -26.96 57.56
CA TYR A 568 -36.26 -28.37 57.65
C TYR A 568 -36.89 -29.23 56.54
N LEU A 569 -36.10 -30.11 55.90
CA LEU A 569 -36.48 -30.92 54.73
C LEU A 569 -35.90 -32.35 54.79
N ILE A 570 -36.62 -33.34 54.25
CA ILE A 570 -36.17 -34.74 54.13
C ILE A 570 -36.44 -35.29 52.71
N ASN A 571 -35.38 -35.61 51.95
CA ASN A 571 -35.49 -36.42 50.73
C ASN A 571 -34.13 -36.90 50.16
N LEU A 572 -33.06 -36.92 50.97
CA LEU A 572 -31.68 -36.93 50.46
C LEU A 572 -30.96 -38.24 50.81
N ASP A 573 -30.85 -39.14 49.82
CA ASP A 573 -30.09 -40.39 49.94
C ASP A 573 -28.58 -40.11 49.87
N GLY A 574 -27.79 -40.83 50.68
CA GLY A 574 -26.33 -40.67 50.73
C GLY A 574 -25.63 -40.91 49.41
N GLY A 575 -26.06 -41.91 48.63
CA GLY A 575 -25.49 -42.26 47.31
C GLY A 575 -25.65 -41.20 46.21
N LEU A 576 -26.24 -40.02 46.49
CA LEU A 576 -26.27 -38.85 45.61
C LEU A 576 -25.37 -37.70 46.12
N LEU A 577 -24.78 -37.84 47.31
CA LEU A 577 -23.90 -36.82 47.90
C LEU A 577 -22.43 -37.05 47.51
N PRO A 578 -21.70 -36.00 47.06
CA PRO A 578 -20.27 -36.11 46.75
C PRO A 578 -19.43 -36.53 47.96
N GLY A 579 -19.07 -37.81 48.03
CA GLY A 579 -18.25 -38.40 49.10
C GLY A 579 -18.92 -39.51 49.90
N ASP A 580 -20.25 -39.70 49.76
CA ASP A 580 -20.95 -40.86 50.30
C ASP A 580 -21.39 -41.78 49.15
N GLY A 581 -20.87 -43.02 49.15
CA GLY A 581 -21.22 -44.03 48.15
C GLY A 581 -22.45 -44.86 48.51
N ASN A 582 -23.01 -44.69 49.72
CA ASN A 582 -24.01 -45.59 50.26
C ASN A 582 -25.44 -45.05 50.13
N SER A 583 -26.21 -45.58 49.19
CA SER A 583 -27.62 -45.27 49.00
C SER A 583 -28.56 -45.75 50.13
N SER A 584 -28.06 -46.49 51.13
CA SER A 584 -28.84 -46.76 52.35
C SER A 584 -28.86 -45.58 53.33
N ASN A 585 -27.83 -44.74 53.34
CA ASN A 585 -27.76 -43.56 54.21
C ASN A 585 -28.84 -42.53 53.80
N ASN A 586 -29.38 -41.79 54.77
CA ASN A 586 -30.41 -40.77 54.57
C ASN A 586 -30.04 -39.51 55.37
N TYR A 587 -30.46 -38.32 54.91
CA TYR A 587 -30.06 -37.04 55.50
C TYR A 587 -31.26 -36.12 55.76
N LEU A 588 -31.25 -35.50 56.95
CA LEU A 588 -32.08 -34.35 57.30
C LEU A 588 -31.34 -33.09 56.81
N VAL A 589 -32.06 -32.21 56.12
CA VAL A 589 -31.53 -30.96 55.55
C VAL A 589 -32.14 -29.79 56.29
N HIS A 590 -31.33 -28.79 56.63
CA HIS A 590 -31.81 -27.55 57.25
C HIS A 590 -31.18 -26.30 56.62
N LEU A 591 -32.00 -25.27 56.40
CA LEU A 591 -31.67 -24.06 55.64
C LEU A 591 -32.03 -22.81 56.46
N ASP A 592 -31.03 -21.99 56.79
CA ASP A 592 -31.21 -20.70 57.46
C ASP A 592 -31.80 -19.66 56.50
N LEU A 593 -33.01 -19.16 56.79
CA LEU A 593 -33.71 -18.16 55.96
C LEU A 593 -33.33 -16.72 56.33
N THR A 594 -32.53 -16.49 57.38
CA THR A 594 -32.00 -15.17 57.73
C THR A 594 -30.87 -14.72 56.82
N GLN A 595 -30.25 -15.67 56.10
CA GLN A 595 -29.15 -15.47 55.16
C GLN A 595 -29.66 -15.46 53.70
N PRO A 596 -29.02 -14.72 52.78
CA PRO A 596 -29.37 -14.74 51.36
C PRO A 596 -28.92 -16.04 50.68
N PHE A 597 -29.80 -17.05 50.66
CA PHE A 597 -29.54 -18.33 50.02
C PHE A 597 -29.85 -18.35 48.51
N SER A 598 -29.40 -19.40 47.82
CA SER A 598 -29.72 -19.65 46.40
C SER A 598 -29.88 -21.15 46.17
N VAL A 599 -30.93 -21.56 45.44
CA VAL A 599 -31.15 -22.97 45.06
C VAL A 599 -30.03 -23.54 44.15
N ASN A 600 -29.20 -22.67 43.58
CA ASN A 600 -28.02 -23.05 42.81
C ASN A 600 -26.73 -23.09 43.66
N ASN A 601 -26.80 -22.83 44.98
CA ASN A 601 -25.66 -22.87 45.90
C ASN A 601 -25.98 -23.68 47.16
N GLY A 602 -25.39 -24.86 47.26
CA GLY A 602 -25.54 -25.78 48.40
C GLY A 602 -24.93 -25.28 49.71
N SER A 603 -24.12 -24.21 49.70
CA SER A 603 -23.37 -23.78 50.91
C SER A 603 -24.22 -23.27 52.08
N ALA A 604 -25.53 -23.03 51.86
CA ALA A 604 -26.48 -22.64 52.91
C ALA A 604 -27.33 -23.84 53.42
N TYR A 605 -27.18 -25.01 52.83
CA TYR A 605 -27.93 -26.22 53.18
C TYR A 605 -27.07 -27.09 54.10
N HIS A 606 -27.39 -27.08 55.39
CA HIS A 606 -26.74 -27.93 56.38
C HIS A 606 -27.36 -29.34 56.35
N LEU A 607 -26.51 -30.37 56.48
CA LEU A 607 -26.85 -31.78 56.26
C LEU A 607 -26.48 -32.63 57.48
N THR A 608 -27.47 -33.29 58.09
CA THR A 608 -27.29 -34.17 59.24
C THR A 608 -27.65 -35.59 58.85
N LYS A 609 -26.71 -36.55 58.93
CA LYS A 609 -27.01 -37.96 58.64
C LYS A 609 -28.04 -38.47 59.67
N ILE A 610 -29.10 -39.09 59.16
CA ILE A 610 -30.09 -39.81 59.95
C ILE A 610 -29.53 -41.18 60.36
N ASP A 611 -29.81 -41.60 61.59
CA ASP A 611 -29.36 -42.87 62.16
C ASP A 611 -29.92 -44.07 61.35
N ASP A 612 -29.09 -45.09 61.13
CA ASP A 612 -29.43 -46.26 60.29
C ASP A 612 -30.55 -47.14 60.90
N THR A 613 -30.96 -46.88 62.16
CA THR A 613 -32.16 -47.46 62.78
C THR A 613 -33.48 -46.81 62.33
N VAL A 614 -33.44 -45.69 61.59
CA VAL A 614 -34.60 -45.00 61.04
C VAL A 614 -34.83 -45.46 59.58
N PRO A 615 -36.03 -45.94 59.20
CA PRO A 615 -36.32 -46.29 57.82
C PRO A 615 -36.33 -45.05 56.93
N GLN A 616 -36.04 -45.21 55.64
CA GLN A 616 -35.94 -44.08 54.71
C GLN A 616 -37.28 -43.32 54.58
N LEU A 617 -37.36 -42.14 55.20
CA LEU A 617 -38.53 -41.24 55.23
C LEU A 617 -38.74 -40.49 53.88
N LYS A 618 -38.58 -41.22 52.77
CA LYS A 618 -38.42 -40.67 51.42
C LYS A 618 -39.76 -40.24 50.82
N GLY A 619 -39.86 -38.97 50.46
CA GLY A 619 -41.12 -38.34 50.02
C GLY A 619 -42.17 -38.23 51.13
N GLN A 620 -41.76 -38.15 52.40
CA GLN A 620 -42.62 -37.76 53.52
C GLN A 620 -42.55 -36.25 53.75
N THR A 621 -43.58 -35.67 54.37
CA THR A 621 -43.61 -34.25 54.76
C THR A 621 -43.39 -34.11 56.26
N LEU A 622 -42.56 -33.16 56.69
CA LEU A 622 -42.37 -32.84 58.10
C LEU A 622 -43.49 -31.91 58.62
N TRP A 623 -43.61 -31.78 59.94
CA TRP A 623 -44.45 -30.78 60.63
C TRP A 623 -43.90 -30.50 62.04
N SER A 624 -43.84 -29.25 62.54
CA SER A 624 -43.41 -28.95 63.92
C SER A 624 -44.57 -28.90 64.94
N ASN A 625 -44.36 -29.39 66.17
CA ASN A 625 -45.32 -29.10 67.25
C ASN A 625 -45.44 -27.59 67.49
N ALA A 626 -46.56 -27.12 68.05
CA ALA A 626 -46.80 -25.71 68.36
C ALA A 626 -45.80 -25.08 69.37
N ALA A 627 -44.88 -25.87 69.95
CA ALA A 627 -43.77 -25.41 70.77
C ALA A 627 -42.45 -25.27 69.99
N ASN A 628 -42.42 -25.66 68.71
CA ASN A 628 -41.25 -25.67 67.82
C ASN A 628 -40.02 -26.41 68.40
N THR A 629 -40.25 -27.49 69.15
CA THR A 629 -39.21 -28.36 69.74
C THR A 629 -39.04 -29.69 69.01
N THR A 630 -40.05 -30.12 68.25
CA THR A 630 -40.15 -31.50 67.77
C THR A 630 -40.84 -31.54 66.42
N LEU A 631 -40.18 -32.14 65.43
CA LEU A 631 -40.73 -32.40 64.10
C LEU A 631 -41.38 -33.79 64.05
N TYR A 632 -42.42 -33.94 63.23
CA TYR A 632 -43.17 -35.17 62.98
C TYR A 632 -43.08 -35.48 61.48
N SER A 633 -42.72 -36.70 61.11
CA SER A 633 -42.68 -37.14 59.71
C SER A 633 -43.99 -37.82 59.33
N TYR A 634 -44.64 -37.33 58.28
CA TYR A 634 -45.99 -37.74 57.90
C TYR A 634 -46.14 -38.03 56.40
N GLY A 635 -46.93 -39.07 56.10
CA GLY A 635 -47.33 -39.48 54.76
C GLY A 635 -46.28 -40.25 53.97
N GLY A 636 -46.30 -40.13 52.64
CA GLY A 636 -45.40 -40.82 51.73
C GLY A 636 -45.94 -40.90 50.30
N HIS A 637 -45.05 -40.93 49.31
CA HIS A 637 -45.39 -40.96 47.87
C HIS A 637 -45.87 -42.34 47.36
N GLY A 638 -45.38 -43.43 47.97
CA GLY A 638 -45.71 -44.81 47.59
C GLY A 638 -45.81 -45.75 48.80
N LEU A 639 -46.52 -46.86 48.63
CA LEU A 639 -46.90 -47.80 49.71
C LEU A 639 -45.72 -48.37 50.51
N GLY A 640 -44.54 -48.52 49.89
CA GLY A 640 -43.33 -48.98 50.58
C GLY A 640 -42.63 -47.91 51.43
N ASN A 641 -42.96 -46.62 51.25
CA ASN A 641 -42.34 -45.50 51.97
C ASN A 641 -43.20 -45.01 53.14
N THR A 642 -44.48 -45.37 53.19
CA THR A 642 -45.31 -45.29 54.39
C THR A 642 -44.97 -46.47 55.31
N SER A 643 -44.47 -46.21 56.52
CA SER A 643 -44.23 -47.26 57.52
C SER A 643 -45.55 -47.90 57.92
N LEU A 644 -45.82 -49.08 57.37
CA LEU A 644 -47.17 -49.63 57.31
C LEU A 644 -47.76 -50.03 58.67
N ASP A 645 -46.93 -50.34 59.67
CA ASP A 645 -47.33 -50.61 61.04
C ASP A 645 -46.33 -50.04 62.07
N GLU A 646 -46.83 -49.78 63.29
CA GLU A 646 -46.12 -49.40 64.52
C GLU A 646 -45.69 -47.95 64.84
N GLY A 647 -45.90 -46.92 64.00
CA GLY A 647 -45.90 -45.52 64.51
C GLY A 647 -45.59 -44.39 63.54
N ILE A 648 -45.43 -43.19 64.11
CA ILE A 648 -44.96 -41.96 63.46
C ILE A 648 -43.54 -41.66 63.95
N TRP A 649 -42.64 -41.34 63.02
CA TRP A 649 -41.29 -40.90 63.36
C TRP A 649 -41.26 -39.43 63.75
N THR A 650 -40.58 -39.11 64.84
CA THR A 650 -40.40 -37.75 65.35
C THR A 650 -38.93 -37.42 65.54
N TYR A 651 -38.57 -36.15 65.40
CA TYR A 651 -37.21 -35.62 65.57
C TYR A 651 -37.21 -34.52 66.63
N ASP A 652 -36.51 -34.74 67.74
CA ASP A 652 -36.33 -33.76 68.81
C ASP A 652 -35.20 -32.79 68.43
N ILE A 653 -35.56 -31.54 68.12
CA ILE A 653 -34.64 -30.53 67.61
C ILE A 653 -33.59 -30.16 68.68
N GLY A 654 -33.97 -30.18 69.96
CA GLY A 654 -33.08 -29.86 71.08
C GLY A 654 -32.15 -31.00 71.51
N LYS A 655 -32.35 -32.21 70.98
CA LYS A 655 -31.51 -33.40 71.25
C LYS A 655 -30.91 -34.02 69.98
N GLU A 656 -31.21 -33.45 68.81
CA GLU A 656 -30.83 -33.90 67.47
C GLU A 656 -31.11 -35.41 67.20
N LYS A 657 -32.20 -35.95 67.76
CA LYS A 657 -32.48 -37.40 67.72
C LYS A 657 -33.87 -37.76 67.22
N TRP A 658 -33.90 -38.83 66.43
CA TRP A 658 -35.11 -39.49 65.94
C TRP A 658 -35.65 -40.51 66.94
N ALA A 659 -36.98 -40.66 67.01
CA ALA A 659 -37.67 -41.68 67.78
C ALA A 659 -39.00 -42.08 67.13
N VAL A 660 -39.47 -43.31 67.39
CA VAL A 660 -40.84 -43.72 67.03
C VAL A 660 -41.81 -43.32 68.14
N GLN A 661 -42.77 -42.46 67.83
CA GLN A 661 -43.97 -42.34 68.64
C GLN A 661 -45.03 -43.33 68.12
N ARG A 662 -45.31 -44.38 68.90
CA ARG A 662 -46.46 -45.28 68.64
C ARG A 662 -47.75 -44.47 68.68
N THR A 663 -48.62 -44.66 67.67
CA THR A 663 -49.92 -43.99 67.55
C THR A 663 -50.98 -44.96 67.00
N SER A 664 -52.25 -44.67 67.24
CA SER A 664 -53.41 -45.39 66.69
C SER A 664 -53.77 -44.98 65.25
N ILE A 665 -53.17 -43.91 64.73
CA ILE A 665 -53.43 -43.34 63.40
C ILE A 665 -52.36 -43.85 62.42
N LYS A 666 -52.78 -44.38 61.26
CA LYS A 666 -51.88 -44.75 60.16
C LYS A 666 -51.59 -43.53 59.26
N PRO A 667 -50.33 -43.28 58.83
CA PRO A 667 -50.00 -42.19 57.92
C PRO A 667 -50.70 -42.30 56.56
N VAL A 668 -51.07 -41.15 55.98
CA VAL A 668 -51.87 -41.06 54.75
C VAL A 668 -51.01 -40.74 53.52
N ARG A 669 -51.29 -41.39 52.39
CA ARG A 669 -50.57 -41.16 51.13
C ARG A 669 -50.82 -39.75 50.58
N LEU A 670 -49.75 -39.07 50.15
CA LEU A 670 -49.81 -37.77 49.47
C LEU A 670 -49.58 -37.97 47.97
N TYR A 671 -50.37 -37.30 47.11
CA TYR A 671 -50.37 -37.57 45.66
C TYR A 671 -49.51 -36.57 44.86
N SER A 672 -49.45 -35.30 45.27
CA SER A 672 -48.63 -34.27 44.61
C SER A 672 -48.28 -33.13 45.56
N GLY A 673 -47.22 -32.38 45.23
CA GLY A 673 -46.58 -31.37 46.06
C GLY A 673 -45.52 -30.57 45.28
N VAL A 674 -44.99 -29.50 45.86
CA VAL A 674 -44.04 -28.61 45.17
C VAL A 674 -42.62 -29.18 45.27
N LEU A 675 -41.93 -29.26 44.12
CA LEU A 675 -40.54 -29.73 44.03
C LEU A 675 -39.57 -28.55 43.88
N SER A 676 -38.61 -28.43 44.79
CA SER A 676 -37.44 -27.56 44.60
C SER A 676 -36.23 -28.39 44.20
N ASN A 677 -35.70 -28.17 42.98
CA ASN A 677 -34.49 -28.82 42.48
C ASN A 677 -33.24 -28.05 42.95
N VAL A 678 -32.26 -28.74 43.54
CA VAL A 678 -31.01 -28.14 44.05
C VAL A 678 -29.84 -28.87 43.36
N PRO A 679 -29.35 -28.38 42.21
CA PRO A 679 -28.40 -29.14 41.37
C PRO A 679 -27.10 -29.53 42.06
N GLN A 680 -26.61 -28.72 43.00
CA GLN A 680 -25.36 -29.00 43.73
C GLN A 680 -25.49 -30.14 44.75
N LEU A 681 -26.71 -30.49 45.18
CA LEU A 681 -27.01 -31.65 46.04
C LEU A 681 -27.59 -32.83 45.24
N GLN A 682 -27.62 -32.73 43.90
CA GLN A 682 -28.17 -33.71 42.96
C GLN A 682 -29.58 -34.24 43.33
N SER A 683 -30.38 -33.42 44.01
CA SER A 683 -31.64 -33.85 44.63
C SER A 683 -32.75 -32.81 44.49
N SER A 684 -33.98 -33.27 44.72
CA SER A 684 -35.18 -32.43 44.74
C SER A 684 -35.98 -32.65 46.02
N PHE A 685 -36.36 -31.54 46.65
CA PHE A 685 -37.05 -31.54 47.95
C PHE A 685 -38.54 -31.30 47.77
N TRP A 686 -39.35 -32.04 48.53
CA TRP A 686 -40.79 -31.86 48.62
C TRP A 686 -41.13 -30.76 49.61
N VAL A 687 -41.94 -29.80 49.17
CA VAL A 687 -42.48 -28.71 50.01
C VAL A 687 -44.01 -28.85 50.03
N GLY A 688 -44.49 -29.59 51.04
CA GLY A 688 -45.91 -29.88 51.25
C GLY A 688 -46.53 -30.85 50.22
N GLY A 689 -47.80 -31.16 50.43
CA GLY A 689 -48.62 -31.95 49.50
C GLY A 689 -50.09 -32.00 49.94
N TYR A 690 -50.99 -32.40 49.04
CA TYR A 690 -52.44 -32.40 49.29
C TYR A 690 -53.07 -33.81 49.34
N GLN A 691 -54.27 -33.86 49.94
CA GLN A 691 -55.06 -35.06 50.17
C GLN A 691 -55.93 -35.44 48.95
N ASP A 692 -55.89 -36.71 48.53
CA ASP A 692 -56.70 -37.24 47.41
C ASP A 692 -57.82 -38.19 47.88
N ARG A 693 -58.71 -38.57 46.96
CA ARG A 693 -59.96 -39.31 47.19
C ARG A 693 -59.79 -40.70 47.80
N ASP A 694 -58.65 -41.35 47.59
CA ASP A 694 -58.33 -42.69 48.11
C ASP A 694 -57.84 -42.66 49.57
N THR A 695 -58.06 -41.56 50.30
CA THR A 695 -57.55 -41.36 51.67
C THR A 695 -58.66 -41.37 52.73
N THR A 696 -58.41 -42.04 53.86
CA THR A 696 -59.39 -42.17 54.95
C THR A 696 -59.39 -40.92 55.84
N ARG A 697 -60.57 -40.35 56.12
CA ARG A 697 -60.79 -39.20 57.03
C ARG A 697 -60.56 -39.49 58.54
N ALA A 698 -59.63 -40.38 58.87
CA ALA A 698 -59.45 -40.91 60.23
C ALA A 698 -58.33 -40.18 61.02
N ILE A 699 -58.49 -38.88 61.23
CA ILE A 699 -57.69 -38.11 62.20
C ILE A 699 -58.66 -37.48 63.21
N THR A 700 -58.86 -38.16 64.33
CA THR A 700 -59.79 -37.72 65.40
C THR A 700 -59.13 -37.84 66.77
N ASP A 701 -58.18 -36.95 67.04
CA ASP A 701 -57.63 -36.66 68.37
C ASP A 701 -57.55 -35.14 68.52
N GLU A 702 -58.58 -34.56 69.14
CA GLU A 702 -58.72 -33.10 69.32
C GLU A 702 -57.62 -32.48 70.21
N SER A 703 -56.79 -33.30 70.87
CA SER A 703 -55.65 -32.83 71.65
C SER A 703 -54.42 -32.46 70.81
N LYS A 704 -54.46 -32.69 69.49
CA LYS A 704 -53.37 -32.40 68.56
C LYS A 704 -53.85 -31.71 67.30
N ILE A 705 -53.11 -30.70 66.87
CA ILE A 705 -53.38 -29.96 65.63
C ILE A 705 -52.87 -30.79 64.45
N TYR A 706 -53.77 -31.06 63.51
CA TYR A 706 -53.51 -31.71 62.22
C TYR A 706 -54.35 -30.98 61.15
N ALA A 707 -53.88 -30.90 59.90
CA ALA A 707 -54.62 -30.24 58.82
C ALA A 707 -55.90 -31.00 58.45
N ASP A 708 -57.03 -30.29 58.35
CA ASP A 708 -58.27 -30.82 57.76
C ASP A 708 -58.43 -30.39 56.29
N GLY A 709 -58.86 -31.32 55.45
CA GLY A 709 -58.75 -31.25 54.00
C GLY A 709 -60.00 -30.69 53.31
N ASN A 710 -60.13 -29.36 53.24
CA ASN A 710 -61.34 -28.74 52.66
C ASN A 710 -61.11 -27.46 51.82
N MET A 711 -60.26 -27.55 50.77
CA MET A 711 -60.25 -26.56 49.67
C MET A 711 -60.67 -27.23 48.34
N SER A 712 -61.73 -26.69 47.72
CA SER A 712 -62.47 -27.35 46.65
C SER A 712 -62.11 -26.88 45.24
N ARG A 713 -61.22 -27.63 44.57
CA ARG A 713 -61.16 -27.98 43.13
C ARG A 713 -61.27 -26.92 42.00
N GLU A 714 -61.72 -25.69 42.20
CA GLU A 714 -62.08 -24.75 41.10
C GLU A 714 -60.97 -23.78 40.68
N VAL A 715 -59.82 -23.76 41.35
CA VAL A 715 -58.75 -22.75 41.16
C VAL A 715 -57.58 -23.24 40.27
N LEU A 716 -57.59 -24.50 39.84
CA LEU A 716 -56.42 -25.16 39.20
C LEU A 716 -56.75 -25.71 37.80
N SER A 717 -56.98 -24.83 36.82
CA SER A 717 -57.20 -25.20 35.40
C SER A 717 -56.24 -24.58 34.38
N ASP A 718 -55.46 -23.55 34.72
CA ASP A 718 -54.58 -22.84 33.76
C ASP A 718 -53.17 -22.56 34.31
N VAL A 719 -52.35 -23.62 34.42
CA VAL A 719 -50.87 -23.54 34.43
C VAL A 719 -50.31 -24.72 33.64
N SER A 720 -49.31 -24.49 32.78
CA SER A 720 -48.62 -25.52 31.99
C SER A 720 -47.09 -25.41 32.09
N TYR A 721 -46.39 -26.47 31.70
CA TYR A 721 -45.11 -26.88 32.32
C TYR A 721 -43.81 -26.25 31.81
N LEU A 722 -42.82 -26.30 32.71
CA LEU A 722 -41.39 -26.00 32.59
C LEU A 722 -40.63 -26.66 31.41
N SER A 723 -39.47 -26.08 31.04
CA SER A 723 -38.15 -26.76 31.18
C SER A 723 -36.95 -25.87 30.80
N ILE A 724 -35.80 -26.07 31.48
CA ILE A 724 -34.45 -25.57 31.11
C ILE A 724 -33.40 -26.63 31.56
N PRO A 725 -32.45 -27.08 30.71
CA PRO A 725 -31.41 -28.05 31.07
C PRO A 725 -29.97 -27.47 31.17
N SER A 726 -29.04 -28.18 31.84
CA SER A 726 -27.63 -27.76 32.03
C SER A 726 -26.64 -28.91 32.35
N PHE A 727 -25.55 -29.07 31.57
CA PHE A 727 -24.41 -30.02 31.75
C PHE A 727 -23.23 -29.61 30.81
N HIS A 728 -21.95 -30.01 30.94
CA HIS A 728 -21.04 -30.33 32.07
C HIS A 728 -19.56 -30.29 31.56
N TRP A 729 -18.54 -30.55 32.41
CA TRP A 729 -17.09 -30.61 32.06
C TRP A 729 -16.33 -31.81 32.70
N TYR A 730 -15.06 -32.02 32.29
CA TYR A 730 -13.97 -32.96 32.72
C TYR A 730 -13.56 -34.01 31.64
N LYS A 731 -12.30 -34.49 31.49
CA LYS A 731 -10.96 -34.20 32.09
C LYS A 731 -9.83 -34.54 31.07
N ALA A 732 -8.54 -34.49 31.44
CA ALA A 732 -7.38 -34.87 30.60
C ALA A 732 -6.28 -35.66 31.36
N ALA A 733 -5.49 -36.47 30.61
CA ALA A 733 -4.29 -37.25 30.99
C ALA A 733 -3.66 -37.82 29.68
N ASP A 734 -2.39 -38.27 29.54
CA ASP A 734 -1.17 -38.18 30.37
C ASP A 734 0.12 -38.33 29.50
N LEU A 735 1.33 -38.31 30.10
CA LEU A 735 2.59 -37.93 29.42
C LEU A 735 3.67 -39.03 29.17
N GLU A 736 3.39 -40.32 29.37
CA GLU A 736 4.43 -41.39 29.38
C GLU A 736 4.48 -42.38 28.17
N LYS A 737 4.35 -41.94 26.90
CA LYS A 737 4.61 -42.82 25.73
C LYS A 737 5.43 -42.17 24.61
N GLN A 738 6.28 -42.96 23.94
CA GLN A 738 7.30 -42.51 22.97
C GLN A 738 6.77 -42.33 21.53
N ARG A 739 7.62 -41.78 20.64
CA ARG A 739 7.31 -41.15 19.34
C ARG A 739 7.93 -41.89 18.13
N MET A 740 7.58 -41.39 16.91
CA MET A 740 8.24 -41.44 15.57
C MET A 740 7.34 -42.08 14.49
N THR A 741 7.03 -41.57 13.27
CA THR A 741 7.47 -40.52 12.29
C THR A 741 8.15 -41.07 11.02
N LEU A 742 7.63 -40.73 9.82
CA LEU A 742 8.38 -40.44 8.58
C LEU A 742 7.49 -39.76 7.49
N VAL A 743 8.07 -39.28 6.36
CA VAL A 743 7.61 -38.08 5.60
C VAL A 743 7.83 -38.17 4.05
N CYS A 744 7.24 -37.20 3.30
CA CYS A 744 7.49 -36.71 1.90
C CYS A 744 6.54 -37.24 0.77
N GLN A 745 5.96 -36.52 -0.23
CA GLN A 745 6.17 -35.28 -1.08
C GLN A 745 6.71 -35.63 -2.51
N VAL A 746 6.36 -35.05 -3.70
CA VAL A 746 5.56 -33.87 -4.22
C VAL A 746 4.75 -34.32 -5.49
N TYR A 747 3.80 -33.59 -6.14
CA TYR A 747 3.92 -32.49 -7.15
C TYR A 747 2.50 -32.06 -7.69
N GLY A 748 2.38 -30.94 -8.46
CA GLY A 748 1.14 -30.42 -9.12
C GLY A 748 0.85 -31.02 -10.52
N PRO A 749 -0.04 -30.45 -11.41
CA PRO A 749 -0.50 -29.03 -11.60
C PRO A 749 -2.06 -28.90 -11.83
N GLN A 750 -2.78 -28.00 -12.57
CA GLN A 750 -2.53 -26.83 -13.46
C GLN A 750 -3.80 -25.93 -13.76
N VAL A 751 -3.65 -24.58 -13.79
CA VAL A 751 -4.19 -23.53 -14.74
C VAL A 751 -5.70 -23.23 -15.05
N PHE A 752 -6.11 -21.98 -14.69
CA PHE A 752 -7.00 -20.94 -15.32
C PHE A 752 -8.46 -21.17 -15.84
N GLY A 753 -9.30 -20.11 -15.68
CA GLY A 753 -10.54 -19.84 -16.45
C GLY A 753 -11.58 -18.96 -15.73
N ILE A 754 -12.08 -17.86 -16.33
CA ILE A 754 -13.11 -16.98 -15.74
C ILE A 754 -14.51 -17.31 -16.30
N GLY A 755 -15.49 -17.51 -15.42
CA GLY A 755 -16.90 -17.73 -15.76
C GLY A 755 -17.81 -17.71 -14.53
N GLY A 756 -19.10 -17.44 -14.73
CA GLY A 756 -20.07 -17.30 -13.63
C GLY A 756 -20.48 -18.62 -12.94
N ARG A 757 -20.98 -18.51 -11.71
CA ARG A 757 -21.73 -19.56 -10.98
C ARG A 757 -22.96 -20.02 -11.80
N ILE A 758 -23.58 -21.18 -11.57
CA ILE A 758 -23.88 -21.84 -10.27
C ILE A 758 -24.09 -23.37 -10.51
N ASN A 759 -23.55 -24.24 -9.65
CA ASN A 759 -24.26 -25.15 -8.69
C ASN A 759 -25.20 -26.23 -9.32
N TRP A 760 -25.52 -27.39 -8.71
CA TRP A 760 -25.49 -27.95 -7.33
C TRP A 760 -25.38 -29.50 -7.44
N ALA A 761 -25.22 -30.37 -6.43
CA ALA A 761 -24.79 -30.29 -5.00
C ALA A 761 -24.58 -31.74 -4.46
N ASP A 762 -24.64 -31.90 -3.13
CA ASP A 762 -24.74 -33.14 -2.34
C ASP A 762 -23.42 -33.96 -2.26
N ASP A 763 -22.43 -33.64 -1.41
CA ASP A 763 -22.36 -33.28 0.03
C ASP A 763 -22.20 -34.48 0.99
N GLN A 764 -21.13 -34.42 1.79
CA GLN A 764 -21.22 -34.62 3.25
C GLN A 764 -19.99 -34.03 3.96
N GLY A 765 -19.99 -32.70 4.15
CA GLY A 765 -19.29 -32.05 5.28
C GLY A 765 -18.20 -31.02 4.97
N ALA A 766 -18.60 -29.74 4.86
CA ALA A 766 -17.77 -28.59 5.25
C ALA A 766 -18.64 -27.37 5.64
N GLY A 767 -18.21 -26.61 6.64
CA GLY A 767 -19.02 -25.62 7.38
C GLY A 767 -19.68 -24.47 6.61
N CYS A 768 -20.79 -23.98 7.18
CA CYS A 768 -21.64 -22.93 6.63
C CYS A 768 -21.14 -21.49 6.89
N TYR A 769 -21.26 -20.59 5.90
CA TYR A 769 -21.44 -19.14 6.10
C TYR A 769 -22.28 -18.50 4.96
N PRO A 770 -23.28 -17.63 5.25
CA PRO A 770 -24.12 -16.96 4.25
C PRO A 770 -23.71 -15.50 3.88
N MET A 771 -24.24 -14.99 2.76
CA MET A 771 -24.15 -13.62 2.18
C MET A 771 -25.57 -13.14 1.74
N PRO A 772 -25.84 -11.89 1.24
CA PRO A 772 -25.04 -10.63 1.12
C PRO A 772 -25.59 -9.52 2.08
N ALA A 773 -25.93 -8.23 1.84
CA ALA A 773 -26.01 -7.25 0.72
C ALA A 773 -26.19 -5.79 1.33
N PHE A 774 -26.42 -4.61 0.70
CA PHE A 774 -26.52 -4.09 -0.70
C PHE A 774 -26.56 -2.51 -0.69
N ILE A 775 -26.44 -1.85 -1.88
CA ILE A 775 -26.95 -0.49 -2.25
C ILE A 775 -26.22 0.80 -1.75
N TYR A 776 -26.52 1.93 -2.44
CA TYR A 776 -25.78 3.21 -2.59
C TYR A 776 -25.89 4.28 -1.48
N ASP A 777 -24.80 5.07 -1.37
CA ASP A 777 -24.63 6.52 -1.11
C ASP A 777 -25.70 7.36 -0.37
N VAL A 778 -25.29 7.94 0.77
CA VAL A 778 -25.25 9.42 0.99
C VAL A 778 -24.03 9.77 1.88
N ASN A 779 -23.16 10.66 1.41
CA ASN A 779 -22.08 11.41 2.10
C ASN A 779 -20.78 10.69 2.56
N GLU A 780 -19.67 11.21 2.02
CA GLU A 780 -18.39 11.54 2.70
C GLU A 780 -17.71 10.51 3.63
N SER A 781 -16.87 9.64 3.06
CA SER A 781 -15.53 9.33 3.62
C SER A 781 -14.70 8.49 2.63
N PRO A 782 -13.39 8.79 2.45
CA PRO A 782 -12.55 8.02 1.53
C PRO A 782 -12.27 6.62 2.09
N ARG A 783 -12.49 5.58 1.27
CA ARG A 783 -12.18 4.18 1.58
C ARG A 783 -11.15 3.64 0.60
N THR A 784 -10.14 2.94 1.11
CA THR A 784 -8.95 2.51 0.35
C THR A 784 -9.05 1.09 -0.25
N MET A 785 -10.26 0.53 -0.37
CA MET A 785 -10.51 -0.76 -1.01
C MET A 785 -11.84 -0.75 -1.79
N PHE A 786 -11.82 -1.46 -2.93
CA PHE A 786 -12.95 -1.64 -3.85
C PHE A 786 -13.90 -2.75 -3.38
N ASP A 787 -15.22 -2.57 -3.56
CA ASP A 787 -16.25 -3.54 -3.20
C ASP A 787 -16.81 -4.26 -4.44
N PRO A 788 -16.62 -5.59 -4.61
CA PRO A 788 -17.14 -6.35 -5.74
C PRO A 788 -18.66 -6.56 -5.77
N ALA A 789 -19.43 -6.16 -4.75
CA ALA A 789 -20.83 -6.57 -4.58
C ALA A 789 -21.86 -5.91 -5.53
N LEU A 790 -21.45 -5.02 -6.45
CA LEU A 790 -22.35 -4.22 -7.29
C LEU A 790 -22.53 -4.72 -8.75
N THR A 791 -21.78 -5.73 -9.20
CA THR A 791 -21.79 -6.13 -10.63
C THR A 791 -22.59 -7.41 -10.91
N SER A 792 -23.92 -7.31 -10.95
CA SER A 792 -24.80 -8.35 -11.48
C SER A 792 -25.69 -7.83 -12.62
N TYR A 793 -25.09 -7.64 -13.80
CA TYR A 793 -25.82 -7.44 -15.05
C TYR A 793 -25.38 -8.51 -16.05
N SER A 794 -26.32 -9.33 -16.53
CA SER A 794 -26.07 -10.35 -17.56
C SER A 794 -26.53 -9.87 -18.93
N GLN A 795 -25.73 -10.13 -19.96
CA GLN A 795 -26.09 -9.80 -21.33
C GLN A 795 -27.20 -10.75 -21.83
N PRO A 796 -28.30 -10.25 -22.41
CA PRO A 796 -29.39 -11.11 -22.87
C PRO A 796 -28.94 -12.13 -23.93
N SER A 797 -29.48 -13.35 -23.84
CA SER A 797 -29.11 -14.52 -24.67
C SER A 797 -29.12 -14.25 -26.19
N VAL A 798 -30.00 -13.36 -26.66
CA VAL A 798 -30.13 -12.95 -28.07
C VAL A 798 -28.82 -12.36 -28.64
N VAL A 799 -27.96 -11.75 -27.81
CA VAL A 799 -26.64 -11.25 -28.25
C VAL A 799 -25.65 -12.41 -28.42
N ALA A 800 -25.61 -13.34 -27.46
CA ALA A 800 -24.73 -14.50 -27.48
C ALA A 800 -25.02 -15.49 -28.64
N GLU A 801 -26.24 -15.47 -29.20
CA GLU A 801 -26.57 -16.23 -30.41
C GLU A 801 -26.10 -15.55 -31.69
N ARG A 802 -26.09 -14.21 -31.77
CA ARG A 802 -25.63 -13.49 -32.98
C ARG A 802 -24.13 -13.65 -33.22
N THR A 803 -23.31 -13.70 -32.18
CA THR A 803 -21.85 -13.90 -32.30
C THR A 803 -21.48 -15.26 -32.91
N LYS A 804 -22.40 -16.24 -32.92
CA LYS A 804 -22.17 -17.59 -33.48
C LYS A 804 -22.29 -17.68 -35.01
N VAL A 805 -22.69 -16.60 -35.70
CA VAL A 805 -23.10 -16.65 -37.12
C VAL A 805 -22.34 -15.67 -38.03
N SER A 806 -21.14 -15.22 -37.62
CA SER A 806 -20.26 -14.42 -38.47
C SER A 806 -19.16 -15.30 -39.10
N PRO A 807 -19.19 -15.57 -40.41
CA PRO A 807 -18.14 -16.36 -41.07
C PRO A 807 -16.93 -15.50 -41.45
N TYR A 808 -15.72 -16.05 -41.20
CA TYR A 808 -14.38 -15.53 -41.53
C TYR A 808 -13.84 -14.35 -40.68
N PRO A 809 -12.55 -14.38 -40.28
CA PRO A 809 -11.86 -13.30 -39.57
C PRO A 809 -11.03 -12.38 -40.50
N ALA A 810 -10.69 -11.17 -40.03
CA ALA A 810 -9.86 -10.21 -40.75
C ALA A 810 -8.57 -9.82 -40.00
N THR A 811 -7.50 -10.58 -40.24
CA THR A 811 -6.12 -10.09 -40.44
C THR A 811 -5.37 -9.25 -39.38
N TRP A 812 -5.72 -9.28 -38.09
CA TRP A 812 -4.84 -8.72 -37.03
C TRP A 812 -4.76 -9.54 -35.72
N ALA A 813 -4.94 -10.86 -35.80
CA ALA A 813 -4.74 -11.79 -34.67
C ALA A 813 -3.53 -12.71 -34.90
N ASP A 814 -2.81 -13.01 -33.83
CA ASP A 814 -1.61 -13.86 -33.85
C ASP A 814 -1.94 -15.34 -34.19
N PRO A 815 -1.19 -16.00 -35.10
CA PRO A 815 -1.43 -17.39 -35.48
C PRO A 815 -1.34 -18.42 -34.33
N SER A 816 -0.65 -18.11 -33.23
CA SER A 816 -0.39 -19.02 -32.11
C SER A 816 -1.63 -19.39 -31.28
N LEU A 817 -2.72 -18.61 -31.36
CA LEU A 817 -3.94 -18.85 -30.58
C LEU A 817 -4.90 -19.88 -31.20
N ARG A 818 -4.49 -20.53 -32.31
CA ARG A 818 -5.35 -21.42 -33.10
C ARG A 818 -5.77 -22.72 -32.39
N ASP A 819 -4.91 -23.26 -31.52
CA ASP A 819 -5.06 -24.62 -30.98
C ASP A 819 -5.92 -24.67 -29.69
N LEU A 820 -6.36 -23.52 -29.18
CA LEU A 820 -7.22 -23.39 -27.99
C LEU A 820 -8.67 -23.87 -28.20
N PHE A 821 -9.05 -24.32 -29.40
CA PHE A 821 -10.45 -24.52 -29.81
C PHE A 821 -10.78 -25.91 -30.40
N VAL A 822 -10.10 -26.98 -29.95
CA VAL A 822 -10.40 -28.37 -30.38
C VAL A 822 -10.96 -29.22 -29.21
N PRO A 823 -12.21 -29.74 -29.29
CA PRO A 823 -12.87 -30.42 -28.15
C PRO A 823 -12.96 -31.96 -28.26
N THR A 824 -12.46 -32.68 -27.23
CA THR A 824 -12.80 -34.07 -26.81
C THR A 824 -12.05 -34.33 -25.48
N GLY A 825 -12.48 -35.13 -24.49
CA GLY A 825 -13.39 -36.30 -24.47
C GLY A 825 -12.58 -37.59 -24.69
N THR A 826 -12.51 -38.60 -23.81
CA THR A 826 -13.20 -38.90 -22.54
C THR A 826 -12.44 -40.05 -21.82
N SER A 827 -12.52 -40.18 -20.48
CA SER A 827 -12.40 -41.44 -19.65
C SER A 827 -11.28 -42.50 -19.93
N SER A 828 -10.65 -43.18 -18.96
CA SER A 828 -10.80 -43.21 -17.48
C SER A 828 -9.71 -44.09 -16.80
N SER A 829 -9.58 -43.93 -15.48
CA SER A 829 -9.37 -44.99 -14.45
C SER A 829 -8.05 -45.80 -14.30
N THR A 830 -7.74 -46.02 -13.02
CA THR A 830 -7.07 -47.18 -12.37
C THR A 830 -5.55 -47.41 -12.41
N ALA A 831 -4.95 -47.16 -11.24
CA ALA A 831 -4.21 -48.13 -10.41
C ALA A 831 -2.70 -48.45 -10.66
N SER A 832 -1.93 -48.21 -9.60
CA SER A 832 -0.86 -49.03 -8.96
C SER A 832 -0.39 -50.35 -9.62
N ALA A 833 0.87 -50.81 -9.48
CA ALA A 833 1.77 -50.65 -8.32
C ALA A 833 3.26 -50.97 -8.60
N SER A 834 4.08 -50.91 -7.53
CA SER A 834 5.26 -51.75 -7.23
C SER A 834 6.46 -51.82 -8.20
N SER A 835 7.56 -51.22 -7.74
CA SER A 835 8.94 -51.75 -7.71
C SER A 835 9.25 -53.14 -8.29
N GLU A 836 10.30 -53.23 -9.12
CA GLU A 836 11.57 -53.86 -8.71
C GLU A 836 12.74 -53.43 -9.62
N ALA A 837 13.98 -53.84 -9.32
CA ALA A 837 15.18 -53.33 -9.99
C ALA A 837 16.10 -54.43 -10.56
N LYS A 838 16.48 -54.31 -11.84
CA LYS A 838 17.83 -54.64 -12.35
C LYS A 838 18.11 -54.17 -13.78
N ALA A 839 19.39 -53.85 -14.00
CA ALA A 839 20.00 -53.22 -15.16
C ALA A 839 19.72 -53.82 -16.55
N THR A 840 19.72 -52.96 -17.58
CA THR A 840 20.69 -53.07 -18.70
C THR A 840 20.84 -51.79 -19.55
N ARG A 841 22.00 -51.68 -20.20
CA ARG A 841 22.44 -50.75 -21.26
C ARG A 841 21.45 -49.72 -21.85
N GLY A 842 21.53 -48.50 -21.34
CA GLY A 842 21.99 -47.26 -22.03
C GLY A 842 21.72 -47.00 -23.52
N LYS A 843 21.20 -45.78 -23.77
CA LYS A 843 21.66 -44.84 -24.81
C LYS A 843 21.46 -43.40 -24.33
N SER A 844 22.21 -42.46 -24.90
CA SER A 844 22.12 -41.03 -24.57
C SER A 844 21.17 -40.31 -25.54
N GLU A 845 20.31 -39.45 -25.01
CA GLU A 845 19.71 -38.36 -25.80
C GLU A 845 19.48 -37.14 -24.89
N SER A 846 19.44 -35.96 -25.49
CA SER A 846 19.62 -34.68 -24.76
C SER A 846 18.30 -34.06 -24.31
N ILE A 847 18.30 -33.48 -23.10
CA ILE A 847 17.17 -32.72 -22.55
C ILE A 847 17.69 -31.34 -22.13
N SER A 848 17.04 -30.29 -22.64
CA SER A 848 17.34 -28.89 -22.34
C SER A 848 17.01 -28.54 -20.88
N PRO A 849 17.72 -27.59 -20.24
CA PRO A 849 17.33 -27.07 -18.92
C PRO A 849 15.91 -26.46 -18.98
N GLY A 850 15.00 -27.01 -18.19
CA GLY A 850 13.60 -26.57 -18.14
C GLY A 850 13.44 -25.21 -17.43
N GLY A 851 12.53 -24.38 -17.93
CA GLY A 851 12.24 -23.07 -17.33
C GLY A 851 11.54 -23.19 -15.97
N ILE A 852 12.01 -22.42 -14.99
CA ILE A 852 11.31 -22.23 -13.71
C ILE A 852 10.16 -21.25 -13.96
N THR A 853 8.94 -21.64 -13.57
CA THR A 853 7.74 -20.82 -13.79
C THR A 853 7.71 -19.60 -12.86
N ASP A 854 7.90 -18.42 -13.42
CA ASP A 854 7.79 -17.15 -12.69
C ASP A 854 6.32 -16.89 -12.32
N THR A 855 5.98 -17.01 -11.04
CA THR A 855 4.58 -16.94 -10.53
C THR A 855 4.41 -15.97 -9.36
N LEU A 856 5.34 -15.01 -9.23
CA LEU A 856 5.12 -13.80 -8.42
C LEU A 856 4.48 -12.71 -9.30
N PRO A 857 3.52 -11.91 -8.78
CA PRO A 857 3.04 -10.74 -9.50
C PRO A 857 4.17 -9.72 -9.64
N ASN A 858 4.36 -9.16 -10.83
CA ASN A 858 5.34 -8.10 -11.07
C ASN A 858 5.00 -6.87 -10.21
N VAL A 859 5.77 -6.65 -9.15
CA VAL A 859 5.72 -5.43 -8.35
C VAL A 859 6.52 -4.36 -9.09
N ALA A 860 5.85 -3.29 -9.51
CA ALA A 860 6.50 -2.12 -10.09
C ALA A 860 6.93 -1.14 -8.99
N TYR A 861 8.12 -0.56 -9.17
CA TYR A 861 8.68 0.46 -8.28
C TYR A 861 8.65 1.83 -8.95
N ILE A 862 8.86 2.89 -8.18
CA ILE A 862 9.22 4.19 -8.76
C ILE A 862 10.59 4.02 -9.45
N PRO A 863 10.78 4.45 -10.71
CA PRO A 863 12.07 4.40 -11.36
C PRO A 863 13.12 5.20 -10.57
N ILE A 864 14.29 4.61 -10.38
CA ILE A 864 15.47 5.25 -9.81
C ILE A 864 16.58 5.03 -10.85
N ASP A 865 17.23 6.10 -11.29
CA ASP A 865 18.32 6.02 -12.26
C ASP A 865 19.62 5.54 -11.58
N ASP A 866 20.57 5.05 -12.39
CA ASP A 866 21.91 4.58 -11.96
C ASP A 866 21.94 3.51 -10.83
N VAL A 867 20.86 2.75 -10.65
CA VAL A 867 20.77 1.62 -9.69
C VAL A 867 20.32 0.30 -10.34
N GLU A 868 20.43 -0.79 -9.59
CA GLU A 868 20.04 -2.12 -10.07
C GLU A 868 18.51 -2.29 -10.14
N LYS A 869 18.05 -3.07 -11.12
CA LYS A 869 16.60 -3.28 -11.38
C LYS A 869 15.88 -3.81 -10.14
N LEU A 870 15.03 -2.97 -9.56
CA LEU A 870 14.38 -3.17 -8.26
C LEU A 870 13.49 -4.42 -8.24
N GLU A 871 12.92 -4.78 -9.39
CA GLU A 871 12.11 -6.00 -9.62
C GLU A 871 12.90 -7.29 -9.38
N ARG A 872 14.24 -7.22 -9.38
CA ARG A 872 15.14 -8.33 -9.11
C ARG A 872 15.52 -8.48 -7.64
N TYR A 873 15.01 -7.64 -6.73
CA TYR A 873 15.03 -7.93 -5.29
C TYR A 873 13.85 -8.85 -4.92
N ARG A 874 14.00 -10.12 -5.28
CA ARG A 874 13.02 -11.20 -5.05
C ARG A 874 13.76 -12.51 -4.72
N PRO A 875 13.10 -13.56 -4.22
CA PRO A 875 13.72 -14.88 -4.08
C PRO A 875 14.41 -15.34 -5.37
N GLY A 876 15.68 -15.75 -5.26
CA GLY A 876 16.55 -16.04 -6.40
C GLY A 876 17.28 -14.82 -7.03
N GLY A 877 17.00 -13.61 -6.54
CA GLY A 877 17.49 -12.34 -7.05
C GLY A 877 18.69 -11.75 -6.30
N TYR A 878 18.83 -10.43 -6.30
CA TYR A 878 19.93 -9.70 -5.65
C TYR A 878 19.90 -9.80 -4.12
N HIS A 879 21.05 -9.58 -3.46
CA HIS A 879 21.11 -9.47 -1.99
C HIS A 879 20.96 -8.01 -1.55
N PRO A 880 20.08 -7.69 -0.58
CA PRO A 880 20.02 -6.34 0.01
C PRO A 880 21.24 -6.08 0.90
N ILE A 881 22.09 -5.12 0.52
CA ILE A 881 23.28 -4.70 1.27
C ILE A 881 23.10 -3.28 1.81
N THR A 882 23.77 -2.96 2.91
CA THR A 882 23.79 -1.62 3.54
C THR A 882 25.24 -1.20 3.77
N ILE A 883 25.54 0.09 3.66
CA ILE A 883 26.86 0.63 4.01
C ILE A 883 27.14 0.39 5.51
N GLY A 884 28.39 0.08 5.84
CA GLY A 884 28.83 -0.29 7.20
C GLY A 884 28.46 -1.72 7.61
N ALA A 885 27.78 -2.49 6.77
CA ALA A 885 27.54 -3.90 7.03
C ALA A 885 28.84 -4.70 7.00
N TRP A 886 28.98 -5.68 7.90
CA TRP A 886 30.11 -6.59 7.95
C TRP A 886 29.75 -7.93 7.29
N LEU A 887 30.52 -8.33 6.28
CA LEU A 887 30.41 -9.63 5.63
C LEU A 887 31.53 -10.56 6.10
N SER A 888 31.16 -11.80 6.44
CA SER A 888 32.06 -12.85 6.95
C SER A 888 32.97 -12.39 8.11
N ASP A 889 32.48 -11.47 8.96
CA ASP A 889 33.17 -10.83 10.10
C ASP A 889 34.54 -10.15 9.79
N ARG A 890 34.88 -10.03 8.50
CA ARG A 890 36.17 -9.54 7.99
C ARG A 890 36.06 -8.32 7.08
N TYR A 891 34.99 -8.21 6.30
CA TYR A 891 34.85 -7.19 5.26
C TYR A 891 33.77 -6.18 5.61
N CYS A 892 34.17 -4.92 5.88
CA CYS A 892 33.22 -3.83 6.12
C CYS A 892 32.85 -3.16 4.79
N ILE A 893 31.56 -3.12 4.44
CA ILE A 893 31.07 -2.47 3.21
C ILE A 893 31.24 -0.95 3.32
N VAL A 894 31.98 -0.36 2.37
CA VAL A 894 32.27 1.08 2.31
C VAL A 894 31.48 1.76 1.20
N HIS A 895 31.37 1.15 0.02
CA HIS A 895 30.54 1.69 -1.06
C HIS A 895 30.05 0.60 -2.02
N LYS A 896 29.06 0.91 -2.85
CA LYS A 896 28.77 0.17 -4.08
C LYS A 896 29.70 0.63 -5.20
N LEU A 897 30.34 -0.28 -5.92
CA LEU A 897 31.17 0.00 -7.10
C LEU A 897 30.39 -0.14 -8.42
N GLY A 898 29.35 -0.97 -8.45
CA GLY A 898 28.56 -1.20 -9.66
C GLY A 898 27.56 -2.34 -9.50
N PHE A 899 26.90 -2.68 -10.59
CA PHE A 899 25.93 -3.78 -10.67
C PHE A 899 25.81 -4.27 -12.11
N GLY A 900 25.39 -5.51 -12.27
CA GLY A 900 25.10 -6.13 -13.56
C GLY A 900 23.89 -7.05 -13.45
N ALA A 901 23.54 -7.72 -14.54
CA ALA A 901 22.35 -8.58 -14.57
C ALA A 901 22.37 -9.70 -13.50
N TYR A 902 23.55 -10.21 -13.12
CA TYR A 902 23.67 -11.39 -12.25
C TYR A 902 24.39 -11.14 -10.92
N SER A 903 24.76 -9.89 -10.62
CA SER A 903 25.46 -9.53 -9.38
C SER A 903 25.40 -8.04 -9.04
N THR A 904 25.71 -7.71 -7.78
CA THR A 904 26.12 -6.36 -7.36
C THR A 904 27.59 -6.38 -6.93
N VAL A 905 28.32 -5.28 -7.08
CA VAL A 905 29.76 -5.18 -6.75
C VAL A 905 29.96 -4.08 -5.73
N TRP A 906 30.64 -4.40 -4.62
CA TRP A 906 30.82 -3.49 -3.48
C TRP A 906 32.29 -3.31 -3.12
N LEU A 907 32.69 -2.06 -2.86
CA LEU A 907 33.94 -1.70 -2.22
C LEU A 907 33.81 -2.02 -0.73
N ALA A 908 34.72 -2.83 -0.21
CA ALA A 908 34.83 -3.14 1.20
C ALA A 908 36.25 -2.90 1.72
N ARG A 909 36.37 -2.62 3.02
CA ARG A 909 37.65 -2.65 3.73
C ARG A 909 37.87 -4.04 4.31
N ASP A 910 38.95 -4.69 3.90
CA ASP A 910 39.43 -5.94 4.50
C ASP A 910 40.17 -5.63 5.80
N LYS A 911 39.66 -6.18 6.90
CA LYS A 911 40.20 -6.01 8.26
C LYS A 911 41.49 -6.80 8.52
N GLU A 912 41.75 -7.86 7.77
CA GLU A 912 42.97 -8.69 7.93
C GLU A 912 44.12 -8.19 7.06
N ALA A 913 43.81 -7.73 5.84
CA ALA A 913 44.81 -7.19 4.91
C ALA A 913 45.05 -5.67 5.06
N GLU A 914 44.18 -4.97 5.81
CA GLU A 914 44.11 -3.50 5.89
C GLU A 914 44.06 -2.80 4.52
N LYS A 915 43.35 -3.39 3.55
CA LYS A 915 43.26 -2.92 2.16
C LYS A 915 41.81 -2.81 1.68
N TYR A 916 41.59 -2.09 0.59
CA TYR A 916 40.32 -2.10 -0.12
C TYR A 916 40.20 -3.32 -1.05
N VAL A 917 39.02 -3.93 -1.07
CA VAL A 917 38.66 -5.07 -1.92
C VAL A 917 37.33 -4.83 -2.62
N ALA A 918 37.16 -5.42 -3.81
CA ALA A 918 35.87 -5.53 -4.47
C ALA A 918 35.21 -6.86 -4.09
N ILE A 919 33.91 -6.85 -3.77
CA ILE A 919 33.12 -8.04 -3.48
C ILE A 919 32.00 -8.14 -4.52
N LYS A 920 32.09 -9.11 -5.44
CA LYS A 920 31.02 -9.44 -6.40
C LYS A 920 30.05 -10.42 -5.73
N ILE A 921 28.84 -9.95 -5.43
CA ILE A 921 27.78 -10.69 -4.74
C ILE A 921 26.74 -11.14 -5.78
N THR A 922 26.60 -12.45 -5.98
CA THR A 922 25.75 -13.01 -7.06
C THR A 922 24.25 -13.04 -6.71
N VAL A 923 23.40 -13.23 -7.73
CA VAL A 923 21.98 -13.51 -7.54
C VAL A 923 21.74 -14.95 -7.06
N ALA A 924 20.79 -15.14 -6.13
CA ALA A 924 20.65 -16.41 -5.40
C ALA A 924 20.15 -17.62 -6.22
N ALA A 925 19.54 -17.40 -7.39
CA ALA A 925 19.15 -18.47 -8.33
C ALA A 925 20.10 -18.57 -9.54
N GLY A 926 21.28 -17.95 -9.48
CA GLY A 926 22.23 -17.87 -10.59
C GLY A 926 23.28 -18.99 -10.65
N ASP A 927 23.35 -19.90 -9.67
CA ASP A 927 24.48 -20.84 -9.57
C ASP A 927 24.07 -22.27 -9.17
N PRO A 928 23.94 -23.21 -10.13
CA PRO A 928 23.75 -24.63 -9.86
C PRO A 928 25.09 -25.30 -9.50
N VAL A 929 25.76 -24.80 -8.46
CA VAL A 929 27.11 -25.19 -7.95
C VAL A 929 28.28 -24.86 -8.89
N ASP A 930 28.08 -24.95 -10.21
CA ASP A 930 29.08 -24.88 -11.28
C ASP A 930 28.85 -23.72 -12.29
N SER A 931 28.45 -22.52 -11.84
CA SER A 931 28.32 -21.36 -12.72
C SER A 931 29.59 -21.09 -13.55
N GLN A 932 29.41 -20.81 -14.85
CA GLN A 932 30.50 -20.70 -15.83
C GLN A 932 31.55 -19.65 -15.43
N GLU A 933 31.11 -18.46 -14.97
CA GLU A 933 32.01 -17.42 -14.45
C GLU A 933 32.80 -17.90 -13.23
N SER A 934 32.16 -18.51 -12.23
CA SER A 934 32.87 -18.91 -11.00
C SER A 934 33.95 -19.96 -11.28
N ASN A 935 33.67 -20.91 -12.17
CA ASN A 935 34.63 -21.92 -12.59
C ASN A 935 35.79 -21.32 -13.41
N ILE A 936 35.52 -20.29 -14.24
CA ILE A 936 36.56 -19.54 -14.95
C ILE A 936 37.44 -18.73 -13.99
N LEU A 937 36.86 -17.94 -13.09
CA LEU A 937 37.60 -17.12 -12.11
C LEU A 937 38.43 -17.99 -11.15
N ARG A 938 37.92 -19.16 -10.76
CA ARG A 938 38.68 -20.16 -9.99
C ARG A 938 39.83 -20.77 -10.79
N GLN A 939 39.60 -21.15 -12.05
CA GLN A 939 40.65 -21.68 -12.93
C GLN A 939 41.78 -20.68 -13.12
N LEU A 940 41.46 -19.39 -13.25
CA LEU A 940 42.43 -18.29 -13.30
C LEU A 940 43.18 -18.12 -11.95
N GLY A 941 42.51 -18.31 -10.82
CA GLY A 941 43.13 -18.25 -9.48
C GLY A 941 44.05 -19.43 -9.12
N VAL A 942 43.86 -20.61 -9.72
CA VAL A 942 44.64 -21.84 -9.43
C VAL A 942 46.06 -21.84 -10.03
N VAL A 943 46.38 -20.88 -10.92
CA VAL A 943 47.63 -20.84 -11.70
C VAL A 943 48.91 -20.70 -10.85
N GLY A 944 48.80 -20.19 -9.61
CA GLY A 944 49.92 -19.93 -8.68
C GLY A 944 50.79 -21.14 -8.26
N LEU A 945 50.55 -22.33 -8.80
CA LEU A 945 51.36 -23.54 -8.62
C LEU A 945 52.37 -23.82 -9.76
N LYS A 946 52.49 -22.96 -10.78
CA LYS A 946 53.43 -23.14 -11.91
C LYS A 946 54.50 -22.02 -11.98
N PRO A 947 55.83 -22.33 -12.07
CA PRO A 947 56.90 -21.32 -11.94
C PRO A 947 57.12 -20.36 -13.14
N LYS A 948 56.13 -20.18 -14.01
CA LYS A 948 56.18 -19.27 -15.17
C LYS A 948 54.83 -18.57 -15.33
N SER A 949 54.56 -17.62 -14.45
CA SER A 949 53.46 -16.66 -14.62
C SER A 949 53.60 -15.95 -15.97
N HIS A 950 52.51 -15.87 -16.72
CA HIS A 950 52.47 -15.14 -17.99
C HIS A 950 52.23 -13.65 -17.69
N ALA A 951 52.89 -12.74 -18.41
CA ALA A 951 52.86 -11.31 -18.09
C ALA A 951 51.44 -10.69 -18.03
N GLY A 952 50.46 -11.30 -18.72
CA GLY A 952 49.05 -10.93 -18.68
C GLY A 952 48.24 -11.33 -17.45
N GLU A 953 48.74 -12.27 -16.64
CA GLU A 953 48.11 -12.68 -15.37
C GLU A 953 47.92 -11.48 -14.43
N ALA A 954 48.83 -10.50 -14.52
CA ALA A 954 48.81 -9.26 -13.74
C ALA A 954 47.66 -8.28 -14.06
N TYR A 955 46.84 -8.54 -15.09
CA TYR A 955 45.70 -7.69 -15.50
C TYR A 955 44.36 -8.43 -15.51
N VAL A 956 44.34 -9.65 -14.97
CA VAL A 956 43.12 -10.46 -14.78
C VAL A 956 42.82 -10.53 -13.28
N PRO A 957 41.56 -10.37 -12.85
CA PRO A 957 41.19 -10.36 -11.43
C PRO A 957 41.39 -11.75 -10.83
N ARG A 958 42.18 -11.81 -9.77
CA ARG A 958 42.34 -13.01 -8.95
C ARG A 958 41.31 -12.99 -7.82
N ILE A 959 40.67 -14.14 -7.60
CA ILE A 959 39.92 -14.40 -6.36
C ILE A 959 40.92 -14.38 -5.18
N LEU A 960 40.73 -13.44 -4.27
CA LEU A 960 41.45 -13.30 -3.01
C LEU A 960 40.82 -14.15 -1.91
N ASP A 961 39.48 -14.27 -1.93
CA ASP A 961 38.67 -15.07 -1.02
C ASP A 961 37.29 -15.40 -1.67
N GLU A 962 36.66 -16.51 -1.27
CA GLU A 962 35.30 -16.89 -1.68
C GLU A 962 34.50 -17.34 -0.45
N PHE A 963 33.40 -16.64 -0.17
CA PHE A 963 32.45 -17.02 0.87
C PHE A 963 31.01 -16.99 0.34
N SER A 964 30.03 -17.24 1.21
CA SER A 964 28.61 -17.16 0.86
C SER A 964 27.80 -16.54 1.99
N ILE A 965 26.82 -15.71 1.63
CA ILE A 965 25.92 -15.03 2.57
C ILE A 965 24.50 -15.56 2.41
N SER A 966 23.83 -15.79 3.54
CA SER A 966 22.42 -16.16 3.59
C SER A 966 21.58 -14.91 3.78
N GLY A 967 20.60 -14.69 2.92
CA GLY A 967 19.75 -13.50 2.92
C GLY A 967 18.28 -13.81 2.66
N PRO A 968 17.40 -12.79 2.72
CA PRO A 968 15.96 -12.96 2.49
C PRO A 968 15.62 -13.47 1.08
N ASN A 969 16.51 -13.26 0.10
CA ASN A 969 16.35 -13.70 -1.28
C ASN A 969 17.04 -15.05 -1.58
N GLY A 970 17.74 -15.66 -0.62
CA GLY A 970 18.41 -16.95 -0.77
C GLY A 970 19.87 -16.93 -0.32
N ILE A 971 20.68 -17.87 -0.84
CA ILE A 971 22.12 -17.94 -0.58
C ILE A 971 22.86 -17.32 -1.77
N HIS A 972 23.81 -16.43 -1.50
CA HIS A 972 24.54 -15.67 -2.52
C HIS A 972 26.04 -15.94 -2.37
N ARG A 973 26.72 -16.27 -3.48
CA ARG A 973 28.19 -16.38 -3.50
C ARG A 973 28.80 -14.98 -3.52
N CYS A 974 29.90 -14.84 -2.79
CA CYS A 974 30.66 -13.60 -2.68
C CYS A 974 32.11 -13.87 -3.09
N PHE A 975 32.53 -13.28 -4.21
CA PHE A 975 33.91 -13.35 -4.70
C PHE A 975 34.65 -12.07 -4.36
N VAL A 976 35.72 -12.18 -3.59
CA VAL A 976 36.57 -11.04 -3.20
C VAL A 976 37.72 -10.91 -4.20
N THR A 977 37.91 -9.73 -4.78
CA THR A 977 38.90 -9.44 -5.81
C THR A 977 39.58 -8.09 -5.59
N THR A 978 40.65 -7.81 -6.34
CA THR A 978 41.25 -6.48 -6.40
C THR A 978 40.25 -5.47 -6.98
N PRO A 979 40.03 -4.31 -6.33
CA PRO A 979 39.03 -3.34 -6.79
C PRO A 979 39.49 -2.57 -8.02
N GLY A 980 38.53 -2.27 -8.88
CA GLY A 980 38.67 -1.28 -9.95
C GLY A 980 38.30 0.13 -9.47
N MET A 981 38.80 1.11 -10.23
CA MET A 981 38.18 2.42 -10.42
C MET A 981 37.14 2.29 -11.54
N MET A 982 36.84 3.38 -12.24
CA MET A 982 35.99 3.36 -13.44
C MET A 982 36.52 2.49 -14.59
N SER A 983 35.64 2.17 -15.53
CA SER A 983 35.96 1.58 -16.84
C SER A 983 36.63 2.57 -17.79
N LEU A 984 37.28 2.05 -18.84
CA LEU A 984 37.85 2.90 -19.90
C LEU A 984 36.78 3.63 -20.70
N ALA A 985 35.56 3.09 -20.80
CA ALA A 985 34.41 3.77 -21.40
C ALA A 985 34.01 5.01 -20.58
N GLU A 986 33.72 4.85 -19.29
CA GLU A 986 33.35 5.97 -18.43
C GLU A 986 34.50 6.98 -18.27
N ALA A 987 35.76 6.54 -18.29
CA ALA A 987 36.92 7.43 -18.32
C ALA A 987 36.94 8.33 -19.56
N LYS A 988 36.50 7.81 -20.71
CA LYS A 988 36.30 8.62 -21.92
C LYS A 988 35.08 9.54 -21.77
N ASP A 989 33.98 9.07 -21.20
CA ASP A 989 32.74 9.86 -21.10
C ASP A 989 32.83 10.99 -20.07
N ALA A 990 33.65 10.85 -19.03
CA ALA A 990 34.04 11.92 -18.13
C ALA A 990 35.01 12.96 -18.76
N SER A 991 35.34 12.84 -20.05
CA SER A 991 36.24 13.74 -20.78
C SER A 991 35.52 14.44 -21.92
N SER A 992 35.64 15.77 -22.01
CA SER A 992 35.21 16.53 -23.19
C SER A 992 36.05 16.25 -24.44
N VAL A 993 37.24 15.66 -24.27
CA VAL A 993 38.16 15.27 -25.35
C VAL A 993 37.93 13.82 -25.79
N ARG A 994 37.52 12.95 -24.87
CA ARG A 994 37.36 11.48 -25.03
C ARG A 994 38.60 10.78 -25.60
N LEU A 995 39.82 11.23 -25.24
CA LEU A 995 41.09 10.61 -25.65
C LEU A 995 42.05 10.42 -24.49
N PHE A 996 42.61 9.22 -24.38
CA PHE A 996 43.79 9.00 -23.54
C PHE A 996 45.05 9.65 -24.14
N GLN A 997 45.95 10.10 -23.27
CA GLN A 997 47.31 10.48 -23.66
C GLN A 997 47.97 9.34 -24.44
N LEU A 998 48.63 9.60 -25.57
CA LEU A 998 49.08 8.51 -26.45
C LEU A 998 50.07 7.51 -25.79
N PRO A 999 50.96 7.89 -24.84
CA PRO A 999 51.71 6.93 -24.03
C PRO A 999 50.84 6.00 -23.17
N VAL A 1000 49.73 6.51 -22.64
CA VAL A 1000 48.74 5.77 -21.83
C VAL A 1000 47.93 4.82 -22.72
N ALA A 1001 47.40 5.29 -23.85
CA ALA A 1001 46.69 4.46 -24.82
C ALA A 1001 47.53 3.24 -25.27
N ARG A 1002 48.81 3.47 -25.60
CA ARG A 1002 49.79 2.41 -25.93
C ARG A 1002 49.98 1.41 -24.78
N ALA A 1003 50.13 1.88 -23.55
CA ALA A 1003 50.33 1.02 -22.38
C ALA A 1003 49.08 0.21 -22.01
N ILE A 1004 47.89 0.80 -22.12
CA ILE A 1004 46.60 0.13 -21.92
C ILE A 1004 46.39 -0.96 -22.97
N ALA A 1005 46.56 -0.64 -24.26
CA ALA A 1005 46.46 -1.62 -25.35
C ALA A 1005 47.47 -2.78 -25.18
N ALA A 1006 48.71 -2.48 -24.76
CA ALA A 1006 49.71 -3.50 -24.49
C ALA A 1006 49.30 -4.47 -23.36
N GLN A 1007 48.70 -3.96 -22.29
CA GLN A 1007 48.18 -4.78 -21.19
C GLN A 1007 46.98 -5.62 -21.63
N LEU A 1008 46.08 -5.05 -22.45
CA LEU A 1008 44.88 -5.74 -22.92
C LEU A 1008 45.24 -6.93 -23.82
N VAL A 1009 46.20 -6.75 -24.75
CA VAL A 1009 46.74 -7.86 -25.55
C VAL A 1009 47.43 -8.91 -24.67
N GLN A 1010 48.19 -8.50 -23.64
CA GLN A 1010 48.78 -9.46 -22.69
C GLN A 1010 47.70 -10.22 -21.90
N ALA A 1011 46.63 -9.57 -21.46
CA ALA A 1011 45.51 -10.19 -20.75
C ALA A 1011 44.80 -11.23 -21.61
N VAL A 1012 44.41 -10.88 -22.85
CA VAL A 1012 43.78 -11.83 -23.79
C VAL A 1012 44.73 -12.99 -24.11
N ALA A 1013 46.04 -12.75 -24.24
CA ALA A 1013 47.03 -13.82 -24.40
C ALA A 1013 47.13 -14.75 -23.17
N PHE A 1014 46.90 -14.25 -21.95
CA PHE A 1014 46.80 -15.11 -20.78
C PHE A 1014 45.52 -15.97 -20.81
N LEU A 1015 44.36 -15.38 -21.12
CA LEU A 1015 43.09 -16.09 -21.21
C LEU A 1015 43.13 -17.19 -22.28
N HIS A 1016 43.61 -16.87 -23.48
CA HIS A 1016 43.74 -17.82 -24.59
C HIS A 1016 44.73 -18.95 -24.25
N MET A 1017 45.81 -18.65 -23.52
CA MET A 1017 46.74 -19.66 -22.99
C MET A 1017 46.10 -20.58 -21.93
N GLN A 1018 45.12 -20.10 -21.16
CA GLN A 1018 44.32 -20.96 -20.27
C GLN A 1018 43.16 -21.68 -21.00
N GLY A 1019 43.02 -21.49 -22.33
CA GLY A 1019 41.95 -22.07 -23.13
C GLY A 1019 40.60 -21.34 -23.03
N ILE A 1020 40.59 -20.12 -22.50
CA ILE A 1020 39.41 -19.31 -22.22
C ILE A 1020 39.25 -18.22 -23.29
N VAL A 1021 38.01 -17.99 -23.71
CA VAL A 1021 37.55 -16.90 -24.58
C VAL A 1021 36.71 -15.94 -23.72
N HIS A 1022 36.90 -14.62 -23.86
CA HIS A 1022 36.18 -13.61 -23.09
C HIS A 1022 34.74 -13.44 -23.57
N ALA A 1023 34.53 -13.48 -24.89
CA ALA A 1023 33.26 -13.38 -25.63
C ALA A 1023 32.51 -12.03 -25.55
N ASP A 1024 32.77 -11.24 -24.51
CA ASP A 1024 32.24 -9.88 -24.29
C ASP A 1024 33.37 -8.91 -23.89
N LEU A 1025 34.25 -8.58 -24.83
CA LEU A 1025 35.40 -7.70 -24.61
C LEU A 1025 35.14 -6.32 -25.23
N HIS A 1026 35.05 -5.29 -24.38
CA HIS A 1026 34.86 -3.89 -24.80
C HIS A 1026 35.39 -2.93 -23.71
N ALA A 1027 35.46 -1.63 -23.99
CA ALA A 1027 36.03 -0.65 -23.06
C ALA A 1027 35.29 -0.49 -21.70
N GLY A 1028 34.05 -1.00 -21.57
CA GLY A 1028 33.33 -1.08 -20.30
C GLY A 1028 33.84 -2.22 -19.40
N ASN A 1029 34.10 -3.38 -19.99
CA ASN A 1029 34.66 -4.55 -19.32
C ASN A 1029 36.19 -4.47 -19.10
N VAL A 1030 36.77 -3.27 -19.16
CA VAL A 1030 38.16 -2.99 -18.78
C VAL A 1030 38.17 -1.84 -17.79
N LEU A 1031 38.52 -2.13 -16.53
CA LEU A 1031 38.64 -1.15 -15.45
C LEU A 1031 40.08 -0.68 -15.31
N LEU A 1032 40.27 0.54 -14.79
CA LEU A 1032 41.56 0.89 -14.18
C LEU A 1032 41.66 0.28 -12.79
N ARG A 1033 42.87 -0.13 -12.38
CA ARG A 1033 43.14 -0.65 -11.03
C ARG A 1033 43.09 0.50 -10.00
N LEU A 1034 42.51 0.24 -8.83
CA LEU A 1034 42.60 1.16 -7.69
C LEU A 1034 44.08 1.37 -7.27
N PRO A 1035 44.62 2.61 -7.26
CA PRO A 1035 46.02 2.87 -6.89
C PRO A 1035 46.31 2.47 -5.43
N GLU A 1036 47.51 1.95 -5.15
CA GLU A 1036 47.89 1.52 -3.79
C GLU A 1036 47.84 2.65 -2.75
N SER A 1037 47.95 3.91 -3.18
CA SER A 1037 47.76 5.08 -2.31
C SER A 1037 46.34 5.19 -1.72
N MET A 1038 45.33 4.56 -2.35
CA MET A 1038 43.97 4.49 -1.82
C MET A 1038 43.88 3.60 -0.58
N ASP A 1039 44.70 2.54 -0.48
CA ASP A 1039 44.70 1.68 0.72
C ASP A 1039 45.10 2.45 1.99
N ALA A 1040 45.84 3.56 1.86
CA ALA A 1040 46.20 4.42 2.99
C ALA A 1040 45.05 5.32 3.49
N LEU A 1041 43.94 5.46 2.74
CA LEU A 1041 42.79 6.28 3.14
C LEU A 1041 41.83 5.51 4.04
N SER A 1042 41.38 6.12 5.14
CA SER A 1042 40.22 5.63 5.88
C SER A 1042 38.93 5.78 5.05
N PRO A 1043 37.83 5.08 5.38
CA PRO A 1043 36.55 5.24 4.69
C PRO A 1043 36.06 6.70 4.70
N GLU A 1044 36.27 7.40 5.81
CA GLU A 1044 35.90 8.81 5.98
C GLU A 1044 36.70 9.71 5.02
N GLN A 1045 38.02 9.51 4.92
CA GLN A 1045 38.88 10.24 3.99
C GLN A 1045 38.56 9.92 2.53
N LEU A 1046 38.15 8.68 2.23
CA LEU A 1046 37.66 8.29 0.91
C LEU A 1046 36.38 9.06 0.57
N TYR A 1047 35.44 9.20 1.53
CA TYR A 1047 34.24 10.01 1.32
C TYR A 1047 34.52 11.52 1.23
N GLU A 1048 35.51 12.05 1.97
CA GLU A 1048 35.97 13.45 1.83
C GLU A 1048 36.52 13.73 0.43
N GLN A 1049 37.21 12.77 -0.18
CA GLN A 1049 37.85 12.94 -1.50
C GLN A 1049 36.93 12.61 -2.69
N TYR A 1050 36.02 11.63 -2.56
CA TYR A 1050 35.21 11.10 -3.67
C TYR A 1050 33.69 11.18 -3.46
N GLY A 1051 33.22 11.64 -2.30
CA GLY A 1051 31.80 11.79 -1.98
C GLY A 1051 31.28 10.76 -0.97
N GLN A 1052 30.26 11.17 -0.21
CA GLN A 1052 29.51 10.30 0.70
C GLN A 1052 28.57 9.37 -0.08
N PRO A 1053 28.21 8.18 0.45
CA PRO A 1053 27.31 7.26 -0.23
C PRO A 1053 25.91 7.84 -0.48
N HIS A 1054 25.55 8.00 -1.76
CA HIS A 1054 24.23 8.45 -2.15
C HIS A 1054 23.23 7.29 -2.08
N THR A 1055 22.19 7.45 -1.24
CA THR A 1055 21.18 6.43 -0.99
C THR A 1055 19.80 6.91 -1.43
N GLU A 1056 19.21 6.26 -2.42
CA GLU A 1056 17.86 6.56 -2.88
C GLU A 1056 16.82 5.64 -2.24
N ARG A 1057 15.64 6.17 -1.92
CA ARG A 1057 14.60 5.43 -1.19
C ARG A 1057 13.76 4.59 -2.14
N VAL A 1058 13.66 3.29 -1.86
CA VAL A 1058 12.84 2.38 -2.67
C VAL A 1058 11.38 2.53 -2.27
N GLU A 1059 10.53 2.89 -3.22
CA GLU A 1059 9.08 2.94 -3.07
C GLU A 1059 8.38 2.21 -4.21
N ARG A 1060 7.19 1.65 -3.93
CA ARG A 1060 6.37 0.96 -4.93
C ARG A 1060 5.48 1.95 -5.66
N LEU A 1061 5.27 1.70 -6.96
CA LEU A 1061 4.35 2.47 -7.78
C LEU A 1061 2.88 2.35 -7.29
N ASP A 1062 2.54 1.23 -6.62
CA ASP A 1062 1.23 1.01 -5.98
C ASP A 1062 1.16 1.49 -4.51
N GLN A 1063 2.18 2.19 -4.02
CA GLN A 1063 2.31 2.74 -2.66
C GLN A 1063 2.15 1.74 -1.50
N ARG A 1064 2.19 0.42 -1.78
CA ARG A 1064 2.13 -0.61 -0.73
C ARG A 1064 3.48 -0.78 -0.04
N PRO A 1065 3.54 -1.47 1.12
CA PRO A 1065 4.81 -1.87 1.72
C PRO A 1065 5.71 -2.68 0.77
N LEU A 1066 7.03 -2.48 0.92
CA LEU A 1066 8.03 -3.26 0.20
C LEU A 1066 7.91 -4.77 0.54
N PRO A 1067 8.06 -5.67 -0.44
CA PRO A 1067 8.18 -7.10 -0.17
C PRO A 1067 9.39 -7.43 0.70
N ASN A 1068 9.28 -8.47 1.53
CA ASN A 1068 10.43 -9.07 2.21
C ASN A 1068 11.46 -9.48 1.15
N GLY A 1069 12.68 -8.94 1.25
CA GLY A 1069 13.75 -9.15 0.26
C GLY A 1069 14.18 -7.89 -0.49
N VAL A 1070 13.37 -6.83 -0.47
CA VAL A 1070 13.69 -5.53 -1.06
C VAL A 1070 14.33 -4.61 -0.01
N PRO A 1071 15.47 -3.94 -0.29
CA PRO A 1071 16.05 -2.99 0.64
C PRO A 1071 15.21 -1.70 0.68
N GLY A 1072 15.13 -1.04 1.84
CA GLY A 1072 14.42 0.24 1.98
C GLY A 1072 15.08 1.40 1.26
N HIS A 1073 16.40 1.30 1.02
CA HIS A 1073 17.19 2.24 0.23
C HIS A 1073 18.17 1.45 -0.65
N VAL A 1074 18.41 1.93 -1.88
CA VAL A 1074 19.47 1.45 -2.77
C VAL A 1074 20.61 2.46 -2.81
N VAL A 1075 21.82 1.98 -3.10
CA VAL A 1075 23.02 2.81 -3.18
C VAL A 1075 23.34 3.06 -4.66
N VAL A 1076 23.60 4.31 -5.03
CA VAL A 1076 24.16 4.66 -6.35
C VAL A 1076 25.66 4.32 -6.36
N PRO A 1077 26.25 3.72 -7.42
CA PRO A 1077 27.68 3.44 -7.48
C PRO A 1077 28.58 4.68 -7.26
N ILE A 1078 29.75 4.51 -6.64
CA ILE A 1078 30.70 5.62 -6.47
C ILE A 1078 31.46 5.93 -7.77
N TRP A 1079 31.51 7.21 -8.13
CA TRP A 1079 32.37 7.68 -9.20
C TRP A 1079 33.84 7.81 -8.76
N LEU A 1080 34.53 6.67 -8.65
CA LEU A 1080 35.99 6.63 -8.48
C LEU A 1080 36.67 6.85 -9.84
N GLY A 1081 36.66 8.09 -10.37
CA GLY A 1081 37.13 8.31 -11.75
C GLY A 1081 37.79 9.65 -12.10
N LYS A 1082 38.39 9.65 -13.29
CA LYS A 1082 39.13 10.77 -13.90
C LYS A 1082 38.89 10.82 -15.41
N ALA A 1083 38.84 12.01 -15.98
CA ALA A 1083 38.78 12.21 -17.43
C ALA A 1083 39.99 11.60 -18.16
N SER A 1084 39.75 10.94 -19.30
CA SER A 1084 40.74 10.12 -20.01
C SER A 1084 42.05 10.82 -20.35
N GLU A 1085 42.03 12.14 -20.59
CA GLU A 1085 43.22 12.93 -20.90
C GLU A 1085 44.12 13.24 -19.68
N ARG A 1086 43.63 12.99 -18.45
CA ARG A 1086 44.28 13.33 -17.17
C ARG A 1086 44.95 12.14 -16.47
N ILE A 1087 44.69 10.92 -16.93
CA ILE A 1087 45.30 9.71 -16.39
C ILE A 1087 46.79 9.72 -16.73
N SER A 1088 47.65 9.55 -15.73
CA SER A 1088 49.10 9.46 -15.92
C SER A 1088 49.54 8.06 -16.33
N LEU A 1089 50.75 7.93 -16.89
CA LEU A 1089 51.29 6.63 -17.30
C LEU A 1089 51.47 5.65 -16.12
N SER A 1090 51.68 6.14 -14.91
CA SER A 1090 51.75 5.32 -13.69
C SER A 1090 50.39 4.83 -13.19
N GLU A 1091 49.31 5.54 -13.52
CA GLU A 1091 47.93 5.17 -13.17
C GLU A 1091 47.27 4.26 -14.22
N ALA A 1092 47.93 4.07 -15.38
CA ALA A 1092 47.40 3.35 -16.53
C ALA A 1092 47.35 1.81 -16.36
N GLN A 1093 47.29 1.28 -15.15
CA GLN A 1093 47.17 -0.15 -14.88
C GLN A 1093 45.71 -0.61 -15.04
N ILE A 1094 45.47 -1.70 -15.78
CA ILE A 1094 44.11 -2.22 -16.02
C ILE A 1094 43.79 -3.54 -15.29
N ILE A 1095 42.49 -3.80 -15.17
CA ILE A 1095 41.89 -5.08 -14.79
C ILE A 1095 40.77 -5.39 -15.80
N VAL A 1096 40.86 -6.49 -16.53
CA VAL A 1096 39.77 -6.98 -17.41
C VAL A 1096 38.69 -7.66 -16.56
N THR A 1097 37.42 -7.32 -16.72
CA THR A 1097 36.33 -7.71 -15.81
C THR A 1097 35.12 -8.33 -16.53
N ASP A 1098 34.18 -8.82 -15.72
CA ASP A 1098 32.95 -9.55 -16.05
C ASP A 1098 33.12 -10.79 -16.95
N TYR A 1099 33.39 -11.93 -16.31
CA TYR A 1099 33.61 -13.21 -16.98
C TYR A 1099 32.31 -14.01 -17.15
N GLY A 1100 31.15 -13.35 -17.03
CA GLY A 1100 29.80 -13.92 -17.20
C GLY A 1100 29.57 -14.58 -18.56
N GLU A 1101 30.08 -13.98 -19.64
CA GLU A 1101 29.98 -14.51 -21.00
C GLU A 1101 31.18 -15.36 -21.43
N SER A 1102 32.24 -15.39 -20.62
CA SER A 1102 33.46 -16.12 -20.94
C SER A 1102 33.22 -17.64 -21.01
N PHE A 1103 33.96 -18.35 -21.86
CA PHE A 1103 33.82 -19.79 -22.01
C PHE A 1103 35.11 -20.47 -22.48
N MET A 1104 35.17 -21.80 -22.36
CA MET A 1104 36.24 -22.62 -22.94
C MET A 1104 35.72 -23.34 -24.19
N PRO A 1105 36.19 -23.02 -25.42
CA PRO A 1105 35.70 -23.65 -26.65
C PRO A 1105 35.89 -25.18 -26.70
N ALA A 1106 36.82 -25.72 -25.89
CA ALA A 1106 37.07 -27.15 -25.77
C ALA A 1106 35.97 -27.92 -25.02
N SER A 1107 35.18 -27.24 -24.18
CA SER A 1107 34.10 -27.85 -23.36
C SER A 1107 32.71 -27.27 -23.63
N THR A 1108 32.63 -26.04 -24.15
CA THR A 1108 31.39 -25.28 -24.32
C THR A 1108 31.27 -24.78 -25.75
N ARG A 1109 30.10 -25.01 -26.38
CA ARG A 1109 29.75 -24.39 -27.66
C ARG A 1109 28.92 -23.13 -27.39
N ARG A 1110 29.32 -21.99 -27.96
CA ARG A 1110 28.60 -20.71 -27.88
C ARG A 1110 28.40 -20.19 -29.31
N HIS A 1111 27.15 -19.94 -29.70
CA HIS A 1111 26.78 -19.54 -31.07
C HIS A 1111 26.34 -18.06 -31.18
N TYR A 1112 26.54 -17.31 -30.10
CA TYR A 1112 26.17 -15.91 -29.94
C TYR A 1112 27.27 -15.18 -29.16
N SER A 1113 27.33 -13.86 -29.30
CA SER A 1113 28.10 -12.96 -28.44
C SER A 1113 27.14 -11.88 -27.93
N HIS A 1114 27.31 -11.48 -26.67
CA HIS A 1114 26.59 -10.36 -26.06
C HIS A 1114 27.39 -9.05 -26.09
N ALA A 1115 28.53 -9.01 -26.79
CA ALA A 1115 29.31 -7.80 -27.00
C ALA A 1115 28.43 -6.66 -27.56
N PRO A 1116 28.72 -5.38 -27.21
CA PRO A 1116 27.95 -4.24 -27.69
C PRO A 1116 27.78 -4.28 -29.21
N ALA A 1117 26.57 -3.98 -29.70
CA ALA A 1117 26.13 -4.35 -31.06
C ALA A 1117 27.12 -4.01 -32.21
N LEU A 1118 27.84 -2.89 -32.10
CA LEU A 1118 28.85 -2.44 -33.08
C LEU A 1118 30.10 -3.33 -33.13
N LEU A 1119 30.44 -4.02 -32.04
CA LEU A 1119 31.65 -4.84 -31.87
C LEU A 1119 31.42 -6.32 -32.22
N VAL A 1120 30.17 -6.75 -32.43
CA VAL A 1120 29.81 -8.15 -32.67
C VAL A 1120 30.56 -8.72 -33.90
N PRO A 1121 31.28 -9.85 -33.76
CA PRO A 1121 31.99 -10.48 -34.88
C PRO A 1121 31.04 -10.95 -36.01
N PRO A 1122 31.40 -10.74 -37.29
CA PRO A 1122 30.51 -11.00 -38.44
C PRO A 1122 30.09 -12.47 -38.60
N GLU A 1123 30.91 -13.42 -38.13
CA GLU A 1123 30.59 -14.84 -38.13
C GLU A 1123 29.33 -15.19 -37.31
N VAL A 1124 28.98 -14.39 -36.29
CA VAL A 1124 27.75 -14.56 -35.51
C VAL A 1124 26.51 -14.42 -36.41
N HIS A 1125 26.57 -13.53 -37.40
CA HIS A 1125 25.47 -13.29 -38.33
C HIS A 1125 25.48 -14.28 -39.51
N PHE A 1126 26.65 -14.53 -40.11
CA PHE A 1126 26.75 -15.33 -41.33
C PHE A 1126 26.90 -16.84 -41.09
N GLU A 1127 27.38 -17.26 -39.93
CA GLU A 1127 27.66 -18.66 -39.59
C GLU A 1127 27.10 -19.08 -38.21
N PRO A 1128 25.82 -18.81 -37.88
CA PRO A 1128 25.21 -19.04 -36.56
C PRO A 1128 25.11 -20.52 -36.12
N GLN A 1129 25.65 -21.45 -36.91
CA GLN A 1129 25.76 -22.89 -36.61
C GLN A 1129 27.20 -23.29 -36.21
N VAL A 1130 28.18 -22.41 -36.42
CA VAL A 1130 29.58 -22.55 -36.00
C VAL A 1130 29.71 -22.01 -34.57
N SER A 1131 30.49 -22.68 -33.72
CA SER A 1131 30.76 -22.16 -32.37
C SER A 1131 31.82 -21.07 -32.46
N LEU A 1132 31.61 -19.98 -31.73
CA LEU A 1132 32.66 -19.01 -31.45
C LEU A 1132 33.85 -19.69 -30.74
N SER A 1133 35.01 -19.07 -30.92
CA SER A 1133 36.32 -19.52 -30.44
C SER A 1133 37.26 -18.30 -30.35
N PHE A 1134 38.55 -18.51 -30.05
CA PHE A 1134 39.55 -17.46 -29.84
C PHE A 1134 39.55 -16.29 -30.87
N PRO A 1135 39.32 -16.50 -32.19
CA PRO A 1135 39.26 -15.39 -33.15
C PRO A 1135 38.13 -14.37 -32.93
N ALA A 1136 37.09 -14.72 -32.16
CA ALA A 1136 36.02 -13.78 -31.79
C ALA A 1136 36.55 -12.69 -30.84
N ASP A 1137 37.40 -13.06 -29.88
CA ASP A 1137 38.08 -12.09 -29.01
C ASP A 1137 39.09 -11.24 -29.79
N ILE A 1138 39.73 -11.78 -30.84
CA ILE A 1138 40.69 -11.01 -31.67
C ILE A 1138 39.98 -9.85 -32.37
N TRP A 1139 38.75 -10.07 -32.84
CA TRP A 1139 37.91 -9.05 -33.47
C TRP A 1139 37.49 -7.96 -32.48
N THR A 1140 36.94 -8.34 -31.32
CA THR A 1140 36.49 -7.39 -30.28
C THR A 1140 37.68 -6.65 -29.64
N LEU A 1141 38.82 -7.31 -29.46
CA LEU A 1141 40.09 -6.71 -29.04
C LEU A 1141 40.57 -5.64 -30.02
N ALA A 1142 40.49 -5.87 -31.33
CA ALA A 1142 40.86 -4.86 -32.33
C ALA A 1142 39.94 -3.62 -32.27
N CYS A 1143 38.63 -3.83 -32.13
CA CYS A 1143 37.67 -2.74 -31.94
C CYS A 1143 37.96 -1.95 -30.65
N THR A 1144 38.29 -2.64 -29.57
CA THR A 1144 38.62 -2.03 -28.27
C THR A 1144 39.96 -1.28 -28.30
N ILE A 1145 40.98 -1.82 -28.98
CA ILE A 1145 42.27 -1.11 -29.17
C ILE A 1145 42.08 0.16 -30.01
N TRP A 1146 41.24 0.13 -31.04
CA TRP A 1146 40.86 1.35 -31.77
C TRP A 1146 40.18 2.35 -30.83
N GLU A 1147 39.22 1.91 -30.01
CA GLU A 1147 38.51 2.78 -29.05
C GLU A 1147 39.42 3.36 -27.96
N ILE A 1148 40.48 2.66 -27.54
CA ILE A 1148 41.50 3.15 -26.61
C ILE A 1148 42.38 4.24 -27.26
N ILE A 1149 42.63 4.15 -28.56
CA ILE A 1149 43.54 5.06 -29.28
C ILE A 1149 42.79 6.27 -29.86
N GLY A 1150 41.53 6.08 -30.29
CA GLY A 1150 40.69 7.09 -30.93
C GLY A 1150 39.55 7.63 -30.06
N GLN A 1151 39.05 8.79 -30.45
CA GLN A 1151 37.91 9.46 -29.83
C GLN A 1151 36.62 8.66 -30.06
N ARG A 1152 36.37 8.30 -31.34
CA ARG A 1152 35.16 7.62 -31.82
C ARG A 1152 35.42 6.12 -32.06
N PRO A 1153 34.42 5.24 -31.90
CA PRO A 1153 34.55 3.82 -32.21
C PRO A 1153 34.84 3.60 -33.72
N LEU A 1154 35.31 2.40 -34.08
CA LEU A 1154 35.67 2.07 -35.46
C LEU A 1154 34.45 2.00 -36.39
N PHE A 1155 33.35 1.42 -35.87
CA PHE A 1155 32.05 1.29 -36.52
C PHE A 1155 31.07 2.21 -35.78
N GLU A 1156 30.24 2.97 -36.50
CA GLU A 1156 29.36 3.98 -35.89
C GLU A 1156 27.88 3.73 -36.23
N GLY A 1157 26.99 3.81 -35.24
CA GLY A 1157 25.55 3.69 -35.43
C GLY A 1157 24.77 3.90 -34.13
N PHE A 1158 23.63 4.57 -34.23
CA PHE A 1158 22.69 4.77 -33.11
C PHE A 1158 21.65 3.65 -33.12
N ASN A 1159 21.59 2.85 -32.04
CA ASN A 1159 20.79 1.62 -31.92
C ASN A 1159 20.80 0.76 -33.23
N PRO A 1160 21.98 0.35 -33.72
CA PRO A 1160 22.13 -0.21 -35.06
C PRO A 1160 21.55 -1.62 -35.16
N SER A 1161 20.82 -1.90 -36.24
CA SER A 1161 20.47 -3.28 -36.62
C SER A 1161 21.71 -4.04 -37.09
N ALA A 1162 21.66 -5.38 -37.07
CA ALA A 1162 22.76 -6.22 -37.57
C ALA A 1162 23.16 -5.84 -39.01
N ASP A 1163 22.19 -5.58 -39.89
CA ASP A 1163 22.41 -5.03 -41.24
C ASP A 1163 23.26 -3.75 -41.25
N TRP A 1164 23.02 -2.81 -40.32
CA TRP A 1164 23.79 -1.58 -40.23
C TRP A 1164 25.22 -1.84 -39.76
N VAL A 1165 25.40 -2.76 -38.81
CA VAL A 1165 26.73 -3.15 -38.31
C VAL A 1165 27.55 -3.80 -39.44
N ILE A 1166 26.97 -4.77 -40.17
CA ILE A 1166 27.62 -5.37 -41.34
C ILE A 1166 27.94 -4.31 -42.41
N ARG A 1167 27.06 -3.33 -42.64
CA ARG A 1167 27.31 -2.22 -43.57
C ARG A 1167 28.49 -1.34 -43.14
N GLU A 1168 28.62 -1.01 -41.86
CA GLU A 1168 29.78 -0.28 -41.32
C GLU A 1168 31.08 -1.08 -41.46
N GLN A 1169 31.03 -2.39 -41.21
CA GLN A 1169 32.17 -3.29 -41.40
C GLN A 1169 32.60 -3.32 -42.87
N VAL A 1170 31.66 -3.38 -43.82
CA VAL A 1170 31.95 -3.34 -45.26
C VAL A 1170 32.51 -2.00 -45.71
N ASP A 1171 31.99 -0.87 -45.21
CA ASP A 1171 32.53 0.46 -45.53
C ASP A 1171 33.99 0.65 -45.06
N ALA A 1172 34.35 0.04 -43.92
CA ALA A 1172 35.68 0.20 -43.31
C ALA A 1172 36.71 -0.82 -43.84
N LEU A 1173 36.30 -2.07 -44.02
CA LEU A 1173 37.19 -3.21 -44.32
C LEU A 1173 37.12 -3.67 -45.79
N GLY A 1174 36.07 -3.28 -46.52
CA GLY A 1174 35.79 -3.72 -47.88
C GLY A 1174 34.76 -4.86 -47.95
N LYS A 1175 34.59 -5.42 -49.14
CA LYS A 1175 33.55 -6.42 -49.44
C LYS A 1175 33.70 -7.70 -48.61
N LEU A 1176 32.57 -8.23 -48.12
CA LEU A 1176 32.51 -9.55 -47.46
C LEU A 1176 33.05 -10.67 -48.38
N PRO A 1177 33.57 -11.78 -47.81
CA PRO A 1177 33.81 -13.01 -48.55
C PRO A 1177 32.57 -13.44 -49.35
N LEU A 1178 32.75 -13.92 -50.59
CA LEU A 1178 31.65 -14.14 -51.55
C LEU A 1178 30.48 -14.99 -50.99
N GLN A 1179 30.77 -15.99 -50.16
CA GLN A 1179 29.76 -16.84 -49.52
C GLN A 1179 28.90 -16.10 -48.48
N TRP A 1180 29.45 -15.07 -47.82
CA TRP A 1180 28.73 -14.21 -46.88
C TRP A 1180 28.05 -13.05 -47.62
N TRP A 1181 28.70 -12.49 -48.63
CA TRP A 1181 28.13 -11.49 -49.53
C TRP A 1181 26.80 -11.96 -50.14
N LEU A 1182 26.77 -13.18 -50.71
CA LEU A 1182 25.57 -13.73 -51.33
C LEU A 1182 24.47 -14.09 -50.31
N LYS A 1183 24.83 -14.42 -49.06
CA LYS A 1183 23.87 -14.61 -47.95
C LYS A 1183 23.24 -13.30 -47.46
N TRP A 1184 23.86 -12.14 -47.74
CA TRP A 1184 23.40 -10.86 -47.20
C TRP A 1184 22.33 -10.23 -48.11
N ASP A 1185 21.07 -10.57 -47.90
CA ASP A 1185 19.94 -10.09 -48.74
C ASP A 1185 19.83 -8.56 -48.74
N SER A 1186 20.04 -7.90 -47.60
CA SER A 1186 19.96 -6.45 -47.46
C SER A 1186 21.08 -5.67 -48.17
N ARG A 1187 22.12 -6.32 -48.72
CA ARG A 1187 23.27 -5.63 -49.36
C ARG A 1187 22.86 -4.64 -50.45
N MET A 1188 21.82 -4.98 -51.22
CA MET A 1188 21.29 -4.20 -52.34
C MET A 1188 20.56 -2.90 -51.91
N ARG A 1189 20.54 -2.58 -50.61
CA ARG A 1189 20.10 -1.27 -50.09
C ARG A 1189 21.23 -0.23 -50.09
N TRP A 1190 22.48 -0.67 -50.22
CA TRP A 1190 23.67 0.15 -50.01
C TRP A 1190 24.77 -0.07 -51.06
N PHE A 1191 24.93 -1.30 -51.55
CA PHE A 1191 26.03 -1.71 -52.40
C PHE A 1191 25.58 -2.35 -53.72
N ASN A 1192 26.26 -1.96 -54.80
CA ASN A 1192 26.28 -2.68 -56.07
C ASN A 1192 26.92 -4.06 -55.87
N GLU A 1193 26.63 -5.03 -56.76
CA GLU A 1193 27.13 -6.41 -56.60
C GLU A 1193 28.65 -6.57 -56.79
N ASP A 1194 29.38 -5.54 -57.22
CA ASP A 1194 30.84 -5.50 -57.17
C ASP A 1194 31.38 -5.20 -55.76
N GLY A 1195 30.59 -4.55 -54.90
CA GLY A 1195 30.95 -4.10 -53.55
C GLY A 1195 31.03 -2.57 -53.40
N THR A 1196 30.77 -1.79 -54.46
CA THR A 1196 30.79 -0.31 -54.43
C THR A 1196 29.47 0.26 -53.92
N ARG A 1197 29.51 1.45 -53.29
CA ARG A 1197 28.27 2.16 -52.87
C ARG A 1197 27.49 2.66 -54.08
N HIS A 1198 26.16 2.63 -54.01
CA HIS A 1198 25.29 2.92 -55.18
C HIS A 1198 25.52 4.31 -55.82
N SER A 1199 25.61 5.39 -55.03
CA SER A 1199 26.09 6.74 -55.40
C SER A 1199 25.84 7.73 -54.23
N GLY A 1200 26.34 8.96 -54.33
CA GLY A 1200 26.18 10.02 -53.32
C GLY A 1200 27.34 10.02 -52.32
N ALA A 1201 27.12 9.49 -51.12
CA ALA A 1201 28.13 9.47 -50.06
C ALA A 1201 29.27 8.48 -50.38
N SER A 1202 30.51 9.01 -50.47
CA SER A 1202 31.71 8.17 -50.39
C SER A 1202 31.75 7.48 -49.01
N PRO A 1203 31.95 6.16 -48.91
CA PRO A 1203 32.13 5.51 -47.62
C PRO A 1203 33.39 6.06 -46.95
N ARG A 1204 33.34 6.30 -45.64
CA ARG A 1204 34.52 6.72 -44.87
C ARG A 1204 35.55 5.61 -44.88
N THR A 1205 36.57 5.80 -45.71
CA THR A 1205 37.66 4.84 -45.90
C THR A 1205 38.39 4.58 -44.58
N TRP A 1206 39.06 3.44 -44.49
CA TRP A 1206 39.91 3.07 -43.35
C TRP A 1206 40.90 4.18 -42.93
N GLN A 1207 41.52 4.84 -43.91
CA GLN A 1207 42.43 5.97 -43.68
C GLN A 1207 41.70 7.21 -43.18
N GLN A 1208 40.52 7.51 -43.71
CA GLN A 1208 39.72 8.66 -43.26
C GLN A 1208 39.17 8.45 -41.86
N ARG A 1209 38.64 7.26 -41.53
CA ARG A 1209 38.25 6.92 -40.15
C ARG A 1209 39.41 7.12 -39.15
N PHE A 1210 40.66 6.89 -39.55
CA PHE A 1210 41.81 7.20 -38.69
C PHE A 1210 42.08 8.70 -38.55
N SER A 1211 41.86 9.48 -39.61
CA SER A 1211 41.93 10.96 -39.56
C SER A 1211 40.86 11.51 -38.60
N ASP A 1212 39.58 11.27 -38.92
CA ASP A 1212 38.41 11.77 -38.19
C ASP A 1212 38.39 11.35 -36.71
N SER A 1213 38.80 10.10 -36.42
CA SER A 1213 38.60 9.48 -35.10
C SER A 1213 39.89 9.41 -34.27
N VAL A 1214 41.08 9.59 -34.85
CA VAL A 1214 42.35 9.48 -34.12
C VAL A 1214 43.23 10.73 -34.29
N GLN A 1215 43.52 11.15 -35.52
CA GLN A 1215 44.55 12.17 -35.73
C GLN A 1215 44.04 13.59 -35.49
N GLU A 1216 42.93 13.98 -36.12
CA GLU A 1216 42.36 15.32 -36.02
C GLU A 1216 41.94 15.66 -34.57
N PRO A 1217 41.19 14.80 -33.85
CA PRO A 1217 40.91 15.00 -32.43
C PRO A 1217 42.15 15.15 -31.53
N ARG A 1218 43.29 14.53 -31.88
CA ARG A 1218 44.55 14.67 -31.13
C ARG A 1218 45.22 16.03 -31.39
N GLN A 1219 45.16 16.52 -32.63
CA GLN A 1219 45.63 17.85 -33.01
C GLN A 1219 44.80 18.96 -32.35
N GLU A 1220 43.46 18.87 -32.42
CA GLU A 1220 42.53 19.82 -31.81
C GLU A 1220 42.74 19.94 -30.29
N ALA A 1221 42.84 18.79 -29.60
CA ALA A 1221 43.08 18.72 -28.17
C ALA A 1221 44.54 19.02 -27.76
N LYS A 1222 45.46 19.23 -28.73
CA LYS A 1222 46.89 19.50 -28.52
C LYS A 1222 47.62 18.42 -27.71
N ILE A 1223 47.18 17.17 -27.82
CA ILE A 1223 47.82 16.00 -27.21
C ILE A 1223 48.70 15.26 -28.22
N GLN A 1224 49.52 14.30 -27.78
CA GLN A 1224 50.45 13.63 -28.68
C GLN A 1224 49.72 12.92 -29.83
N GLU A 1225 50.04 13.34 -31.06
CA GLU A 1225 49.69 12.71 -32.34
C GLU A 1225 50.35 11.34 -32.55
N VAL A 1226 49.74 10.52 -33.41
CA VAL A 1226 50.36 9.28 -33.90
C VAL A 1226 51.31 9.62 -35.06
N GLY A 1227 52.52 9.06 -35.05
CA GLY A 1227 53.49 9.26 -36.14
C GLY A 1227 53.18 8.36 -37.35
N GLU A 1228 53.56 8.76 -38.56
CA GLU A 1228 53.16 8.03 -39.78
C GLU A 1228 53.66 6.56 -39.80
N GLU A 1229 54.88 6.29 -39.34
CA GLU A 1229 55.38 4.90 -39.19
C GLU A 1229 54.53 4.07 -38.20
N GLU A 1230 54.11 4.69 -37.10
CA GLU A 1230 53.29 4.05 -36.07
C GLU A 1230 51.88 3.77 -36.57
N LYS A 1231 51.30 4.75 -37.27
CA LYS A 1231 49.98 4.65 -37.94
C LYS A 1231 49.99 3.53 -38.97
N VAL A 1232 51.02 3.42 -39.81
CA VAL A 1232 51.14 2.31 -40.77
C VAL A 1232 51.17 0.96 -40.05
N ALA A 1233 51.99 0.79 -39.01
CA ALA A 1233 52.08 -0.45 -38.25
C ALA A 1233 50.77 -0.79 -37.49
N LEU A 1234 50.14 0.20 -36.85
CA LEU A 1234 48.88 0.08 -36.12
C LEU A 1234 47.73 -0.34 -37.06
N LEU A 1235 47.59 0.35 -38.20
CA LEU A 1235 46.54 0.07 -39.17
C LEU A 1235 46.76 -1.27 -39.89
N ALA A 1236 48.01 -1.75 -40.02
CA ALA A 1236 48.30 -3.10 -40.48
C ALA A 1236 47.89 -4.17 -39.45
N MET A 1237 48.26 -3.99 -38.18
CA MET A 1237 47.87 -4.89 -37.08
C MET A 1237 46.34 -5.01 -36.98
N LEU A 1238 45.63 -3.89 -36.88
CA LEU A 1238 44.18 -3.88 -36.72
C LEU A 1238 43.44 -4.48 -37.93
N ARG A 1239 43.93 -4.28 -39.16
CA ARG A 1239 43.36 -4.93 -40.35
C ARG A 1239 43.52 -6.45 -40.34
N ALA A 1240 44.65 -6.97 -39.87
CA ALA A 1240 44.84 -8.43 -39.75
C ALA A 1240 43.88 -9.02 -38.71
N MET A 1241 43.73 -8.35 -37.55
CA MET A 1241 42.80 -8.77 -36.49
C MET A 1241 41.33 -8.68 -36.91
N LEU A 1242 41.00 -7.81 -37.85
CA LEU A 1242 39.66 -7.61 -38.42
C LEU A 1242 39.47 -8.27 -39.79
N ALA A 1243 40.22 -9.34 -40.08
CA ALA A 1243 39.88 -10.22 -41.21
C ALA A 1243 38.46 -10.78 -41.00
N PHE A 1244 37.61 -10.72 -42.04
CA PHE A 1244 36.20 -11.13 -41.92
C PHE A 1244 36.08 -12.58 -41.43
N ARG A 1245 36.86 -13.49 -42.00
CA ARG A 1245 36.89 -14.90 -41.62
C ARG A 1245 37.66 -15.14 -40.32
N PRO A 1246 37.09 -15.89 -39.35
CA PRO A 1246 37.79 -16.28 -38.12
C PRO A 1246 39.15 -16.93 -38.34
N GLU A 1247 39.27 -17.77 -39.38
CA GLU A 1247 40.48 -18.52 -39.72
C GLU A 1247 41.56 -17.68 -40.45
N GLU A 1248 41.23 -16.45 -40.86
CA GLU A 1248 42.16 -15.51 -41.48
C GLU A 1248 42.71 -14.47 -40.47
N ARG A 1249 42.24 -14.49 -39.21
CA ARG A 1249 42.71 -13.61 -38.13
C ARG A 1249 43.96 -14.19 -37.44
N PRO A 1250 44.95 -13.35 -37.06
CA PRO A 1250 46.12 -13.79 -36.31
C PRO A 1250 45.74 -14.26 -34.90
N THR A 1251 46.52 -15.19 -34.34
CA THR A 1251 46.46 -15.50 -32.90
C THR A 1251 46.95 -14.30 -32.08
N VAL A 1252 46.50 -14.20 -30.83
CA VAL A 1252 46.94 -13.12 -29.91
C VAL A 1252 48.45 -13.12 -29.66
N THR A 1253 49.14 -14.25 -29.83
CA THR A 1253 50.60 -14.34 -29.81
C THR A 1253 51.22 -13.60 -31.00
N GLU A 1254 50.73 -13.84 -32.22
CA GLU A 1254 51.19 -13.15 -33.43
C GLU A 1254 50.85 -11.65 -33.39
N VAL A 1255 49.72 -11.27 -32.78
CA VAL A 1255 49.40 -9.87 -32.46
C VAL A 1255 50.46 -9.27 -31.52
N MET A 1256 50.87 -9.99 -30.47
CA MET A 1256 51.89 -9.52 -29.52
C MET A 1256 53.29 -9.41 -30.15
N GLU A 1257 53.62 -10.27 -31.12
CA GLU A 1257 54.87 -10.25 -31.87
C GLU A 1257 54.90 -9.20 -33.01
N CYS A 1258 53.77 -8.59 -33.36
CA CYS A 1258 53.69 -7.64 -34.47
C CYS A 1258 54.49 -6.35 -34.23
N GLU A 1259 54.84 -5.68 -35.32
CA GLU A 1259 55.68 -4.47 -35.30
C GLU A 1259 55.13 -3.36 -34.41
N TRP A 1260 53.80 -3.13 -34.40
CA TRP A 1260 53.22 -2.06 -33.58
C TRP A 1260 53.40 -2.33 -32.08
N MET A 1261 53.11 -3.57 -31.67
CA MET A 1261 53.24 -4.02 -30.28
C MET A 1261 54.69 -3.95 -29.80
N GLN A 1262 55.64 -4.41 -30.61
CA GLN A 1262 57.06 -4.44 -30.26
C GLN A 1262 57.73 -3.05 -30.21
N LYS A 1263 57.42 -2.16 -31.17
CA LYS A 1263 58.08 -0.84 -31.27
C LYS A 1263 57.43 0.25 -30.42
N TRP A 1264 56.09 0.28 -30.28
CA TRP A 1264 55.38 1.39 -29.61
C TRP A 1264 54.60 0.98 -28.37
N ALA A 1265 53.91 -0.17 -28.35
CA ALA A 1265 53.03 -0.52 -27.22
C ALA A 1265 53.80 -1.04 -25.99
N LEU A 1266 54.51 -2.17 -26.14
CA LEU A 1266 55.26 -2.82 -25.06
C LEU A 1266 56.32 -1.89 -24.42
N PRO A 1267 57.08 -1.06 -25.16
CA PRO A 1267 58.05 -0.14 -24.56
C PRO A 1267 57.45 1.01 -23.72
N LYS A 1268 56.12 1.21 -23.75
CA LYS A 1268 55.41 2.10 -22.82
C LYS A 1268 54.93 1.35 -21.59
N LEU A 1269 54.53 0.08 -21.73
CA LEU A 1269 54.20 -0.78 -20.59
C LEU A 1269 55.40 -1.00 -19.65
N THR A 1270 56.61 -1.12 -20.18
CA THR A 1270 57.87 -1.14 -19.39
C THR A 1270 58.22 0.21 -18.74
N LYS A 1271 57.37 1.24 -18.89
CA LYS A 1271 57.45 2.55 -18.21
C LYS A 1271 56.16 2.90 -17.44
N CYS A 1272 55.20 1.98 -17.41
CA CYS A 1272 53.99 1.98 -16.59
C CYS A 1272 54.19 1.13 -15.31
N LYS A 1273 55.27 0.35 -15.29
CA LYS A 1273 55.83 -0.40 -14.15
C LYS A 1273 57.14 0.28 -13.72
#